data_AF-A0A951BL77-F1
#
_entry.id   AF-A0A951BL77-F1
#
_cell.length_a   1.000
_cell.length_b   1.000
_cell.length_c   1.000
_cell.angle_alpha   90.00
_cell.angle_beta   90.00
_cell.angle_gamma   90.00
#
_symmetry.space_group_name_H-M   'P 1'
#
loop_
_entity.id
_entity.type
_entity.pdbx_description
1 polymer ?
#
loop_
_entity_poly.entity_id
_entity_poly.type
_entity_poly.pdbx_seq_one_letter_code
_entity_poly.pdbx_strand_id
1 'polypeptide(L)'
;MSPADFLSQAAEPWIEAARQPGASRSSTWQAPDWDTAFQAAGVEVLRRSGLFDAPWYQAAYPDRGVRADPLRHFVEQGWRMGHRPNLYFDPAYYLACNQDVRELGVNPLLHYISYGEREGRHPILHFDPAWYRTANGLAEDACCLLHFLQLRRTGRVSPIPEFDAAWYLRAYPDVADAGMDPMEHYLVQGFREARNPSGRFDSRYYRMRYLQAEPDENPLLHYLRNRDAPGVHPCMPEHETSIAREVRRFTRPGPDFEEFRPLPASAPRRARVLAYYLPQFHPVPENERFWGRGFTEWTNLQRALPRFGGHYQPRIPRDLGHYTLDAGVLRRQIDMARGAGLGGFVFYFYWFNGRRLMDKPLEAFLADRTLDFPFCLMWANENWTRRWDGSEAEVLVSQDYHAEDEPSLLATFARHFADPRYIRIGGRPLLMVYRPRLMADPAATLARWRARFDAAHGEQPIFITSQSFGDHDPTAFGMDAAIEFPPHKLVDGLATRNDALHILDHEFSAQVYDYDALAAASLAAPPPPWPLIRTAIPGWDNDARRQGAGLVVHGATPAKYQAWFERLVRQAQERPFFGEALVCINAWNEWAEGAYLEPDLHFGAAFLNATGRAVAGLVSPANAAGLLLIGHDAFPAGSQHLLLHLGRQLRRVHGVRVGFLLLDGGALEAEYAAVAPVTVARDTADASRRLEELHAAGFRTAIVNTCAAAQVCPLLAKLGITATLLVHELPRLIEERGLLEAARQGAAAARHVVFAAGCVRDRFAALVPLDPARAVVLAQGCYRQPAFSAEARARLRRHWGLGSEDVLALGMGYADLRKGFDLFLQVWRALRRRGRRVHLAWAGAMDPAMQAYLGAEIAAAEATGSFRLLGWREDVGDVLSAADLLLLTSREDPLPTTVLEAMSVGTPVLAFAESGGAPELLLRHRAGEVVPLADTEAMARRVAAHRPPRRAARQRLAEQVLRSCAFGPYAESLLRLARPGLPAISAVVLSHQYARYLRARLASIFAQTCPVLEVIVLDDASTDGSVSVAREAADSWERDITVVENATNSGSVFAQWRRAAELARGDFIWLAEADDACEPRFLERLAEALARAPDTLLGFCDSRSIDAEDRPIAPSYRDYYERSAGAGALAHDDLFEAAGFARRFLAERNLILNVSGVLWRRSALLEALRRCAAELPRWRLAGDWRLYSEALKQGGSVAYVAEALNIHRRHEAGTTRRLETARHLREIARMHAHLAALPGAAPDLRARQRRYLREVAATLAARPGVWVRPAEAASPEA
;
A
#
# COMPACT_ATOMS: atom_id res chain seq x y z
N MET A 1 18.48 -65.29 -16.63
CA MET A 1 19.87 -64.93 -16.32
C MET A 1 20.09 -63.53 -16.85
N SER A 2 20.22 -62.55 -15.95
CA SER A 2 20.57 -61.18 -16.31
C SER A 2 21.98 -61.15 -16.91
N PRO A 3 22.36 -60.13 -17.71
CA PRO A 3 23.76 -59.93 -18.10
C PRO A 3 24.70 -59.88 -16.89
N ALA A 4 24.23 -59.39 -15.74
CA ALA A 4 24.96 -59.40 -14.48
C ALA A 4 25.14 -60.81 -13.89
N ASP A 5 24.17 -61.71 -14.04
CA ASP A 5 24.27 -63.12 -13.62
C ASP A 5 25.25 -63.90 -14.52
N PHE A 6 25.24 -63.63 -15.83
CA PHE A 6 26.19 -64.19 -16.79
C PHE A 6 27.62 -63.65 -16.53
N LEU A 7 27.74 -62.36 -16.23
CA LEU A 7 29.01 -61.74 -15.86
C LEU A 7 29.53 -62.24 -14.53
N SER A 8 28.69 -62.47 -13.52
CA SER A 8 29.12 -63.02 -12.23
C SER A 8 29.71 -64.43 -12.39
N GLN A 9 29.11 -65.27 -13.23
CA GLN A 9 29.62 -66.63 -13.49
C GLN A 9 30.82 -66.65 -14.46
N ALA A 10 30.89 -65.74 -15.43
CA ALA A 10 32.00 -65.65 -16.38
C ALA A 10 33.21 -64.85 -15.84
N ALA A 11 33.00 -64.00 -14.82
CA ALA A 11 34.03 -63.16 -14.20
C ALA A 11 34.60 -63.72 -12.89
N GLU A 12 34.03 -64.76 -12.29
CA GLU A 12 34.66 -65.46 -11.15
C GLU A 12 36.12 -65.88 -11.42
N PRO A 13 36.48 -66.40 -12.62
CA PRO A 13 37.88 -66.66 -12.96
C PRO A 13 38.75 -65.41 -13.09
N TRP A 14 38.17 -64.23 -13.43
CA TRP A 14 38.92 -62.96 -13.52
C TRP A 14 39.52 -62.57 -12.17
N ILE A 15 38.81 -62.89 -11.09
CA ILE A 15 39.08 -62.39 -9.74
C ILE A 15 39.96 -63.36 -8.96
N GLU A 16 39.79 -64.67 -9.15
CA GLU A 16 40.51 -65.67 -8.35
C GLU A 16 41.99 -65.78 -8.73
N ALA A 17 42.34 -65.54 -10.00
CA ALA A 17 43.73 -65.45 -10.45
C ALA A 17 44.46 -64.17 -9.96
N ALA A 18 43.73 -63.07 -9.74
CA ALA A 18 44.29 -61.82 -9.25
C ALA A 18 44.39 -61.75 -7.71
N ARG A 19 43.77 -62.69 -6.98
CA ARG A 19 43.63 -62.67 -5.52
C ARG A 19 44.67 -63.47 -4.72
N GLN A 20 45.72 -64.05 -5.30
CA GLN A 20 46.80 -64.68 -4.49
C GLN A 20 47.90 -63.67 -4.11
N PRO A 21 47.99 -63.23 -2.84
CA PRO A 21 49.03 -62.34 -2.37
C PRO A 21 50.12 -63.18 -1.69
N GLY A 22 51.22 -63.45 -2.39
CA GLY A 22 52.44 -63.98 -1.75
C GLY A 22 53.05 -65.22 -2.40
N ALA A 23 53.73 -65.04 -3.52
CA ALA A 23 54.86 -65.88 -3.92
C ALA A 23 55.94 -64.98 -4.54
N SER A 24 57.21 -65.26 -4.20
CA SER A 24 58.37 -64.43 -4.52
C SER A 24 58.63 -64.33 -6.03
N ARG A 25 59.25 -63.21 -6.45
CA ARG A 25 59.64 -62.92 -7.83
C ARG A 25 60.42 -64.08 -8.46
N SER A 26 59.89 -64.65 -9.56
CA SER A 26 60.69 -65.36 -10.57
C SER A 26 60.32 -64.83 -11.96
N SER A 27 61.32 -64.72 -12.82
CA SER A 27 61.24 -64.20 -14.17
C SER A 27 60.41 -65.12 -15.06
N THR A 28 59.11 -64.87 -15.16
CA THR A 28 58.21 -65.10 -16.32
C THR A 28 56.75 -64.91 -15.86
N TRP A 29 56.34 -63.66 -15.64
CA TRP A 29 54.90 -63.36 -15.73
C TRP A 29 54.60 -63.10 -17.21
N GLN A 30 54.17 -64.13 -17.91
CA GLN A 30 53.51 -63.96 -19.21
C GLN A 30 52.09 -63.47 -18.91
N ALA A 31 51.69 -62.37 -19.56
CA ALA A 31 50.28 -61.98 -19.60
C ALA A 31 49.46 -63.21 -20.02
N PRO A 32 48.27 -63.47 -19.42
CA PRO A 32 47.43 -64.57 -19.88
C PRO A 32 47.24 -64.43 -21.38
N ASP A 33 47.43 -65.52 -22.12
CA ASP A 33 47.09 -65.56 -23.53
C ASP A 33 45.58 -65.29 -23.62
N TRP A 34 45.22 -64.12 -24.17
CA TRP A 34 43.83 -63.63 -24.21
C TRP A 34 43.08 -64.42 -25.25
N ASP A 35 42.71 -65.65 -24.88
CA ASP A 35 42.16 -66.64 -25.77
C ASP A 35 40.93 -66.09 -26.51
N THR A 36 40.74 -66.54 -27.75
CA THR A 36 39.65 -66.15 -28.66
C THR A 36 38.26 -66.26 -28.00
N ALA A 37 38.12 -67.17 -27.03
CA ALA A 37 36.90 -67.37 -26.24
C ALA A 37 36.56 -66.19 -25.31
N PHE A 38 37.56 -65.48 -24.80
CA PHE A 38 37.39 -64.39 -23.83
C PHE A 38 37.04 -63.07 -24.52
N GLN A 39 37.65 -62.81 -25.68
CA GLN A 39 37.26 -61.72 -26.56
C GLN A 39 35.84 -61.92 -27.10
N ALA A 40 35.45 -63.17 -27.42
CA ALA A 40 34.09 -63.51 -27.81
C ALA A 40 33.06 -63.26 -26.68
N ALA A 41 33.40 -63.58 -25.42
CA ALA A 41 32.56 -63.29 -24.26
C ALA A 41 32.41 -61.78 -24.00
N GLY A 42 33.51 -61.02 -24.09
CA GLY A 42 33.49 -59.56 -23.95
C GLY A 42 32.68 -58.86 -25.05
N VAL A 43 32.78 -59.35 -26.29
CA VAL A 43 31.95 -58.89 -27.42
C VAL A 43 30.46 -59.14 -27.12
N GLU A 44 30.09 -60.30 -26.58
CA GLU A 44 28.68 -60.60 -26.25
C GLU A 44 28.15 -59.74 -25.08
N VAL A 45 28.98 -59.46 -24.07
CA VAL A 45 28.63 -58.57 -22.96
C VAL A 45 28.35 -57.15 -23.45
N LEU A 46 29.24 -56.58 -24.28
CA LEU A 46 29.04 -55.24 -24.84
C LEU A 46 27.87 -55.19 -25.83
N ARG A 47 27.66 -56.26 -26.61
CA ARG A 47 26.51 -56.38 -27.52
C ARG A 47 25.19 -56.31 -26.74
N ARG A 48 25.12 -56.99 -25.59
CA ARG A 48 23.92 -57.02 -24.74
C ARG A 48 23.77 -55.79 -23.85
N SER A 49 24.85 -55.09 -23.51
CA SER A 49 24.79 -53.91 -22.64
C SER A 49 24.13 -52.70 -23.30
N GLY A 50 24.12 -52.64 -24.64
CA GLY A 50 23.57 -51.51 -25.38
C GLY A 50 24.39 -50.21 -25.25
N LEU A 51 25.57 -50.25 -24.62
CA LEU A 51 26.43 -49.07 -24.42
C LEU A 51 27.38 -48.82 -25.59
N PHE A 52 27.45 -49.71 -26.58
CA PHE A 52 28.28 -49.51 -27.77
C PHE A 52 27.43 -49.00 -28.94
N ASP A 53 27.69 -47.78 -29.41
CA ASP A 53 26.97 -47.17 -30.52
C ASP A 53 27.73 -47.44 -31.82
N ALA A 54 27.43 -48.58 -32.48
CA ALA A 54 28.15 -49.01 -33.67
C ALA A 54 28.07 -48.01 -34.86
N PRO A 55 26.90 -47.41 -35.17
CA PRO A 55 26.81 -46.35 -36.19
C PRO A 55 27.68 -45.14 -35.86
N TRP A 56 27.65 -44.66 -34.61
CA TRP A 56 28.48 -43.52 -34.18
C TRP A 56 29.97 -43.88 -34.24
N TYR A 57 30.35 -45.07 -33.78
CA TYR A 57 31.74 -45.54 -33.76
C TYR A 57 32.33 -45.67 -35.17
N GLN A 58 31.57 -46.20 -36.13
CA GLN A 58 31.99 -46.27 -37.54
C GLN A 58 32.14 -44.89 -38.17
N ALA A 59 31.26 -43.94 -37.82
CA ALA A 59 31.34 -42.57 -38.31
C ALA A 59 32.55 -41.82 -37.72
N ALA A 60 32.85 -42.05 -36.43
CA ALA A 60 33.95 -41.41 -35.72
C ALA A 60 35.33 -41.98 -36.12
N TYR A 61 35.42 -43.28 -36.43
CA TYR A 61 36.68 -43.96 -36.74
C TYR A 61 36.56 -44.76 -38.06
N PRO A 62 36.96 -44.18 -39.21
CA PRO A 62 36.69 -44.77 -40.54
C PRO A 62 37.61 -45.94 -40.93
N ASP A 63 38.34 -46.54 -39.98
CA ASP A 63 39.31 -47.61 -40.21
C ASP A 63 38.70 -48.89 -40.83
N ARG A 64 39.50 -49.59 -41.65
CA ARG A 64 39.04 -50.78 -42.40
C ARG A 64 38.56 -51.91 -41.48
N GLY A 65 39.20 -52.09 -40.31
CA GLY A 65 38.80 -53.06 -39.29
C GLY A 65 37.49 -52.68 -38.58
N VAL A 66 37.25 -51.38 -38.39
CA VAL A 66 36.00 -50.85 -37.81
C VAL A 66 34.82 -51.10 -38.74
N ARG A 67 34.97 -50.91 -40.05
CA ARG A 67 33.88 -51.14 -41.02
C ARG A 67 33.39 -52.59 -41.06
N ALA A 68 34.27 -53.55 -40.83
CA ALA A 68 33.95 -54.97 -40.88
C ALA A 68 33.20 -55.46 -39.62
N ASP A 69 33.72 -55.13 -38.43
CA ASP A 69 33.07 -55.43 -37.15
C ASP A 69 33.47 -54.37 -36.10
N PRO A 70 32.68 -53.28 -35.96
CA PRO A 70 33.02 -52.16 -35.08
C PRO A 70 33.16 -52.57 -33.61
N LEU A 71 32.30 -53.48 -33.17
CA LEU A 71 32.24 -53.91 -31.79
C LEU A 71 33.45 -54.76 -31.44
N ARG A 72 33.79 -55.71 -32.32
CA ARG A 72 34.99 -56.53 -32.17
C ARG A 72 36.26 -55.68 -32.24
N HIS A 73 36.32 -54.73 -33.18
CA HIS A 73 37.42 -53.76 -33.25
C HIS A 73 37.58 -53.01 -31.93
N PHE A 74 36.50 -52.49 -31.35
CA PHE A 74 36.56 -51.78 -30.08
C PHE A 74 37.11 -52.65 -28.95
N VAL A 75 36.63 -53.90 -28.80
CA VAL A 75 37.07 -54.84 -27.75
C VAL A 75 38.55 -55.20 -27.88
N GLU A 76 39.02 -55.45 -29.10
CA GLU A 76 40.38 -55.94 -29.35
C GLU A 76 41.41 -54.81 -29.36
N GLN A 77 41.08 -53.65 -29.94
CA GLN A 77 42.06 -52.61 -30.27
C GLN A 77 41.58 -51.19 -29.93
N GLY A 78 40.32 -50.88 -30.22
CA GLY A 78 39.80 -49.52 -30.16
C GLY A 78 39.91 -48.84 -28.80
N TRP A 79 39.59 -49.54 -27.70
CA TRP A 79 39.70 -48.95 -26.36
C TRP A 79 41.16 -48.60 -25.99
N ARG A 80 42.15 -49.35 -26.49
CA ARG A 80 43.59 -49.08 -26.27
C ARG A 80 44.08 -47.88 -27.06
N MET A 81 43.43 -47.60 -28.19
CA MET A 81 43.64 -46.40 -29.00
C MET A 81 42.91 -45.18 -28.43
N GLY A 82 42.19 -45.33 -27.31
CA GLY A 82 41.36 -44.27 -26.72
C GLY A 82 40.08 -44.00 -27.52
N HIS A 83 39.71 -44.86 -28.48
CA HIS A 83 38.49 -44.68 -29.27
C HIS A 83 37.28 -44.84 -28.36
N ARG A 84 36.48 -43.78 -28.26
CA ARG A 84 35.23 -43.79 -27.47
C ARG A 84 34.21 -44.74 -28.09
N PRO A 85 33.46 -45.54 -27.31
CA PRO A 85 32.38 -46.40 -27.80
C PRO A 85 31.06 -45.64 -28.08
N ASN A 86 30.90 -44.45 -27.51
CA ASN A 86 29.80 -43.49 -27.69
C ASN A 86 30.26 -42.11 -27.17
N LEU A 87 29.43 -41.07 -27.28
CA LEU A 87 29.78 -39.70 -26.85
C LEU A 87 29.89 -39.51 -25.32
N TYR A 88 29.35 -40.43 -24.54
CA TYR A 88 29.17 -40.35 -23.08
C TYR A 88 30.03 -41.34 -22.29
N PHE A 89 30.94 -42.04 -22.96
CA PHE A 89 31.97 -42.86 -22.32
C PHE A 89 33.31 -42.58 -22.99
N ASP A 90 34.29 -42.15 -22.22
CA ASP A 90 35.64 -41.90 -22.71
C ASP A 90 36.65 -42.83 -22.02
N PRO A 91 37.21 -43.83 -22.74
CA PRO A 91 38.23 -44.72 -22.19
C PRO A 91 39.43 -43.98 -21.57
N ALA A 92 39.88 -42.89 -22.20
CA ALA A 92 41.04 -42.15 -21.71
C ALA A 92 40.70 -41.38 -20.42
N TYR A 93 39.55 -40.72 -20.37
CA TYR A 93 39.05 -40.07 -19.15
C TYR A 93 38.85 -41.09 -18.03
N TYR A 94 38.18 -42.20 -18.32
CA TYR A 94 37.88 -43.24 -17.34
C TYR A 94 39.16 -43.81 -16.72
N LEU A 95 40.17 -44.14 -17.54
CA LEU A 95 41.46 -44.65 -17.05
C LEU A 95 42.29 -43.59 -16.33
N ALA A 96 42.16 -42.31 -16.70
CA ALA A 96 42.83 -41.22 -16.00
C ALA A 96 42.25 -40.98 -14.59
N CYS A 97 40.93 -41.11 -14.43
CA CYS A 97 40.26 -40.98 -13.15
C CYS A 97 40.35 -42.25 -12.27
N ASN A 98 40.67 -43.40 -12.86
CA ASN A 98 40.64 -44.71 -12.20
C ASN A 98 41.96 -45.46 -12.40
N GLN A 99 42.97 -45.10 -11.60
CA GLN A 99 44.34 -45.62 -11.73
C GLN A 99 44.42 -47.14 -11.53
N ASP A 100 43.60 -47.69 -10.63
CA ASP A 100 43.47 -49.13 -10.38
C ASP A 100 43.05 -49.91 -11.62
N VAL A 101 42.08 -49.38 -12.39
CA VAL A 101 41.61 -50.01 -13.65
C VAL A 101 42.69 -49.93 -14.72
N ARG A 102 43.45 -48.83 -14.76
CA ARG A 102 44.58 -48.65 -15.68
C ARG A 102 45.69 -49.65 -15.41
N GLU A 103 46.03 -49.87 -14.15
CA GLU A 103 47.05 -50.83 -13.72
C GLU A 103 46.64 -52.28 -14.01
N LEU A 104 45.33 -52.59 -13.89
CA LEU A 104 44.77 -53.89 -14.26
C LEU A 104 44.81 -54.18 -15.78
N GLY A 105 44.93 -53.15 -16.63
CA GLY A 105 45.04 -53.31 -18.09
C GLY A 105 43.79 -53.89 -18.75
N VAL A 106 42.63 -53.77 -18.11
CA VAL A 106 41.34 -54.31 -18.57
C VAL A 106 40.58 -53.30 -19.44
N ASN A 107 39.67 -53.78 -20.28
CA ASN A 107 38.84 -52.89 -21.10
C ASN A 107 37.95 -52.00 -20.18
N PRO A 108 38.05 -50.67 -20.27
CA PRO A 108 37.40 -49.75 -19.33
C PRO A 108 35.87 -49.76 -19.44
N LEU A 109 35.31 -50.00 -20.63
CA LEU A 109 33.85 -50.09 -20.78
C LEU A 109 33.31 -51.39 -20.17
N LEU A 110 34.00 -52.51 -20.36
CA LEU A 110 33.65 -53.78 -19.71
C LEU A 110 33.75 -53.67 -18.18
N HIS A 111 34.76 -52.97 -17.67
CA HIS A 111 34.89 -52.67 -16.25
C HIS A 111 33.73 -51.79 -15.74
N TYR A 112 33.39 -50.72 -16.47
CA TYR A 112 32.30 -49.81 -16.09
C TYR A 112 30.94 -50.53 -15.98
N ILE A 113 30.60 -51.37 -16.96
CA ILE A 113 29.36 -52.17 -16.96
C ILE A 113 29.34 -53.15 -15.78
N SER A 114 30.47 -53.79 -15.52
CA SER A 114 30.54 -54.85 -14.52
C SER A 114 30.55 -54.29 -13.09
N TYR A 115 31.28 -53.20 -12.85
CA TYR A 115 31.53 -52.67 -11.50
C TYR A 115 31.45 -51.14 -11.43
N GLY A 116 32.03 -50.45 -12.42
CA GLY A 116 32.27 -49.01 -12.30
C GLY A 116 31.05 -48.15 -12.07
N GLU A 117 29.91 -48.45 -12.70
CA GLU A 117 28.68 -47.68 -12.47
C GLU A 117 28.10 -47.91 -11.06
N ARG A 118 28.20 -49.14 -10.53
CA ARG A 118 27.79 -49.47 -9.15
C ARG A 118 28.66 -48.79 -8.11
N GLU A 119 29.94 -48.58 -8.44
CA GLU A 119 30.90 -47.84 -7.62
C GLU A 119 30.78 -46.32 -7.80
N GLY A 120 29.85 -45.83 -8.63
CA GLY A 120 29.65 -44.40 -8.88
C GLY A 120 30.76 -43.74 -9.70
N ARG A 121 31.60 -44.51 -10.40
CA ARG A 121 32.69 -43.95 -11.23
C ARG A 121 32.13 -43.24 -12.45
N HIS A 122 32.63 -42.06 -12.77
CA HIS A 122 32.13 -41.27 -13.91
C HIS A 122 32.67 -41.81 -15.25
N PRO A 123 31.80 -42.11 -16.24
CA PRO A 123 32.24 -42.57 -17.56
C PRO A 123 32.82 -41.44 -18.42
N ILE A 124 32.44 -40.20 -18.15
CA ILE A 124 32.95 -38.97 -18.77
C ILE A 124 32.64 -37.77 -17.87
N LEU A 125 33.28 -36.61 -18.08
CA LEU A 125 33.08 -35.40 -17.29
C LEU A 125 31.61 -34.91 -17.29
N HIS A 126 30.92 -35.05 -18.41
CA HIS A 126 29.56 -34.55 -18.61
C HIS A 126 28.47 -35.62 -18.48
N PHE A 127 28.72 -36.66 -17.67
CA PHE A 127 27.72 -37.64 -17.25
C PHE A 127 27.96 -38.01 -15.77
N ASP A 128 26.96 -37.77 -14.92
CA ASP A 128 27.00 -38.10 -13.49
C ASP A 128 26.04 -39.25 -13.18
N PRO A 129 26.53 -40.50 -13.00
CA PRO A 129 25.67 -41.66 -12.81
C PRO A 129 24.92 -41.64 -11.46
N ALA A 130 25.51 -41.04 -10.41
CA ALA A 130 24.91 -41.00 -9.08
C ALA A 130 23.75 -40.00 -9.06
N TRP A 131 23.98 -38.79 -9.55
CA TRP A 131 22.93 -37.78 -9.69
C TRP A 131 21.83 -38.24 -10.66
N TYR A 132 22.21 -38.82 -11.80
CA TYR A 132 21.25 -39.28 -12.81
C TYR A 132 20.28 -40.34 -12.25
N ARG A 133 20.80 -41.28 -11.44
CA ARG A 133 20.00 -42.31 -10.77
C ARG A 133 18.93 -41.68 -9.88
N THR A 134 19.33 -40.74 -9.03
CA THR A 134 18.42 -40.03 -8.12
C THR A 134 17.42 -39.17 -8.89
N ALA A 135 17.86 -38.41 -9.90
CA ALA A 135 17.02 -37.51 -10.66
C ALA A 135 15.90 -38.22 -11.45
N ASN A 136 16.13 -39.48 -11.84
CA ASN A 136 15.19 -40.27 -12.65
C ASN A 136 14.55 -41.44 -11.88
N GLY A 137 14.82 -41.60 -10.58
CA GLY A 137 14.22 -42.65 -9.75
C GLY A 137 14.52 -44.07 -10.20
N LEU A 138 15.74 -44.34 -10.69
CA LEU A 138 16.11 -45.65 -11.23
C LEU A 138 16.46 -46.65 -10.12
N ALA A 139 16.05 -47.92 -10.29
CA ALA A 139 16.43 -49.03 -9.42
C ALA A 139 17.96 -49.25 -9.39
N GLU A 140 18.51 -49.83 -8.32
CA GLU A 140 19.97 -50.01 -8.14
C GLU A 140 20.64 -50.86 -9.23
N ASP A 141 19.90 -51.81 -9.80
CA ASP A 141 20.36 -52.72 -10.85
C ASP A 141 20.19 -52.17 -12.28
N ALA A 142 19.47 -51.05 -12.44
CA ALA A 142 19.29 -50.40 -13.73
C ALA A 142 20.55 -49.63 -14.15
N CYS A 143 20.93 -49.77 -15.43
CA CYS A 143 22.08 -49.05 -15.97
C CYS A 143 21.73 -47.60 -16.32
N CYS A 144 22.33 -46.65 -15.61
CA CYS A 144 22.08 -45.21 -15.78
C CYS A 144 22.48 -44.73 -17.18
N LEU A 145 23.68 -45.10 -17.64
CA LEU A 145 24.17 -44.66 -18.93
C LEU A 145 23.33 -45.22 -20.09
N LEU A 146 22.88 -46.48 -19.98
CA LEU A 146 22.00 -47.09 -20.99
C LEU A 146 20.65 -46.38 -21.06
N HIS A 147 20.03 -46.15 -19.89
CA HIS A 147 18.75 -45.44 -19.79
C HIS A 147 18.85 -44.03 -20.39
N PHE A 148 19.94 -43.31 -20.10
CA PHE A 148 20.19 -42.01 -20.71
C PHE A 148 20.34 -42.12 -22.24
N LEU A 149 21.16 -43.04 -22.73
CA LEU A 149 21.38 -43.19 -24.17
C LEU A 149 20.07 -43.48 -24.93
N GLN A 150 19.14 -44.23 -24.34
CA GLN A 150 17.83 -44.51 -24.95
C GLN A 150 16.91 -43.28 -25.02
N LEU A 151 17.05 -42.35 -24.08
CA LEU A 151 16.16 -41.19 -23.94
C LEU A 151 16.82 -39.86 -24.31
N ARG A 152 18.11 -39.83 -24.65
CA ARG A 152 18.91 -38.60 -24.84
C ARG A 152 18.30 -37.58 -25.80
N ARG A 153 17.57 -38.04 -26.84
CA ARG A 153 16.92 -37.18 -27.84
C ARG A 153 15.51 -36.70 -27.45
N THR A 154 14.95 -37.21 -26.36
CA THR A 154 13.55 -36.92 -25.97
C THR A 154 13.39 -35.58 -25.24
N GLY A 155 14.49 -35.00 -24.77
CA GLY A 155 14.47 -33.82 -23.89
C GLY A 155 13.99 -34.08 -22.46
N ARG A 156 13.63 -35.34 -22.11
CA ARG A 156 13.08 -35.69 -20.80
C ARG A 156 14.14 -35.96 -19.74
N VAL A 157 15.37 -36.20 -20.16
CA VAL A 157 16.49 -36.58 -19.29
C VAL A 157 17.70 -35.70 -19.58
N SER A 158 18.39 -35.28 -18.53
CA SER A 158 19.69 -34.58 -18.61
C SER A 158 20.80 -35.49 -18.09
N PRO A 159 22.05 -35.38 -18.59
CA PRO A 159 23.15 -36.22 -18.13
C PRO A 159 23.87 -35.69 -16.89
N ILE A 160 23.70 -34.40 -16.56
CA ILE A 160 24.29 -33.69 -15.41
C ILE A 160 23.34 -32.59 -14.93
N PRO A 161 23.45 -32.12 -13.67
CA PRO A 161 22.58 -31.05 -13.16
C PRO A 161 22.78 -29.69 -13.84
N GLU A 162 23.96 -29.41 -14.40
CA GLU A 162 24.30 -28.13 -15.03
C GLU A 162 23.70 -27.95 -16.43
N PHE A 163 23.22 -29.04 -17.05
CA PHE A 163 22.59 -29.05 -18.37
C PHE A 163 21.11 -29.40 -18.24
N ASP A 164 20.22 -28.60 -18.84
CA ASP A 164 18.76 -28.85 -18.81
C ASP A 164 18.27 -29.13 -20.23
N ALA A 165 18.12 -30.40 -20.58
CA ALA A 165 17.71 -30.82 -21.92
C ALA A 165 16.30 -30.31 -22.29
N ALA A 166 15.37 -30.29 -21.33
CA ALA A 166 14.01 -29.82 -21.56
C ALA A 166 13.99 -28.30 -21.82
N TRP A 167 14.74 -27.54 -21.03
CA TRP A 167 14.91 -26.10 -21.23
C TRP A 167 15.63 -25.79 -22.53
N TYR A 168 16.70 -26.52 -22.85
CA TYR A 168 17.53 -26.29 -24.04
C TYR A 168 16.70 -26.42 -25.32
N LEU A 169 15.88 -27.46 -25.45
CA LEU A 169 15.01 -27.66 -26.60
C LEU A 169 13.88 -26.61 -26.68
N ARG A 170 13.39 -26.09 -25.55
CA ARG A 170 12.42 -24.97 -25.55
C ARG A 170 13.08 -23.65 -25.95
N ALA A 171 14.31 -23.41 -25.52
CA ALA A 171 15.06 -22.19 -25.82
C ALA A 171 15.54 -22.16 -27.28
N TYR A 172 15.79 -23.34 -27.87
CA TYR A 172 16.33 -23.50 -29.21
C TYR A 172 15.47 -24.46 -30.06
N PRO A 173 14.35 -23.98 -30.62
CA PRO A 173 13.42 -24.81 -31.40
C PRO A 173 14.06 -25.47 -32.62
N ASP A 174 15.07 -24.84 -33.22
CA ASP A 174 15.83 -25.38 -34.35
C ASP A 174 16.52 -26.72 -34.02
N VAL A 175 16.96 -26.90 -32.77
CA VAL A 175 17.55 -28.16 -32.29
C VAL A 175 16.46 -29.21 -32.04
N ALA A 176 15.31 -28.77 -31.52
CA ALA A 176 14.16 -29.64 -31.26
C ALA A 176 13.59 -30.21 -32.57
N ASP A 177 13.41 -29.36 -33.59
CA ASP A 177 12.89 -29.74 -34.90
C ASP A 177 13.83 -30.71 -35.63
N ALA A 178 15.14 -30.59 -35.42
CA ALA A 178 16.15 -31.48 -35.97
C ALA A 178 16.20 -32.87 -35.28
N GLY A 179 15.51 -33.04 -34.14
CA GLY A 179 15.51 -34.29 -33.37
C GLY A 179 16.89 -34.73 -32.87
N MET A 180 17.82 -33.77 -32.73
CA MET A 180 19.19 -34.02 -32.28
C MET A 180 19.25 -34.30 -30.78
N ASP A 181 20.32 -34.96 -30.33
CA ASP A 181 20.65 -34.99 -28.91
C ASP A 181 21.04 -33.55 -28.47
N PRO A 182 20.33 -32.94 -27.52
CA PRO A 182 20.55 -31.55 -27.14
C PRO A 182 21.92 -31.32 -26.50
N MET A 183 22.44 -32.30 -25.75
CA MET A 183 23.76 -32.19 -25.13
C MET A 183 24.86 -32.39 -26.17
N GLU A 184 24.69 -33.34 -27.10
CA GLU A 184 25.57 -33.50 -28.25
C GLU A 184 25.65 -32.22 -29.10
N HIS A 185 24.49 -31.64 -29.43
CA HIS A 185 24.43 -30.37 -30.16
C HIS A 185 25.18 -29.27 -29.42
N TYR A 186 24.95 -29.11 -28.12
CA TYR A 186 25.63 -28.09 -27.32
C TYR A 186 27.16 -28.29 -27.31
N LEU A 187 27.63 -29.52 -27.08
CA LEU A 187 29.07 -29.83 -27.00
C LEU A 187 29.80 -29.63 -28.32
N VAL A 188 29.14 -29.84 -29.46
CA VAL A 188 29.76 -29.76 -30.79
C VAL A 188 29.61 -28.36 -31.40
N GLN A 189 28.42 -27.75 -31.29
CA GLN A 189 28.07 -26.53 -32.04
C GLN A 189 27.49 -25.44 -31.14
N GLY A 190 26.54 -25.77 -30.27
CA GLY A 190 25.79 -24.78 -29.50
C GLY A 190 26.67 -23.87 -28.62
N PHE A 191 27.76 -24.41 -28.05
CA PHE A 191 28.68 -23.58 -27.27
C PHE A 191 29.39 -22.51 -28.12
N ARG A 192 29.73 -22.82 -29.39
CA ARG A 192 30.39 -21.88 -30.33
C ARG A 192 29.46 -20.74 -30.73
N GLU A 193 28.17 -21.01 -30.77
CA GLU A 193 27.12 -20.02 -31.01
C GLU A 193 26.73 -19.23 -29.76
N ALA A 194 27.47 -19.41 -28.65
CA ALA A 194 27.18 -18.83 -27.34
C ALA A 194 25.77 -19.13 -26.83
N ARG A 195 25.19 -20.28 -27.21
CA ARG A 195 23.95 -20.78 -26.60
C ARG A 195 24.22 -21.14 -25.13
N ASN A 196 23.22 -20.99 -24.29
CA ASN A 196 23.29 -21.39 -22.88
C ASN A 196 22.90 -22.87 -22.72
N PRO A 197 23.62 -23.67 -21.91
CA PRO A 197 23.29 -25.08 -21.64
C PRO A 197 22.10 -25.29 -20.69
N SER A 198 21.76 -24.26 -19.90
CA SER A 198 20.61 -24.25 -19.01
C SER A 198 20.19 -22.81 -18.70
N GLY A 199 19.04 -22.62 -18.05
CA GLY A 199 18.59 -21.30 -17.59
C GLY A 199 19.46 -20.68 -16.48
N ARG A 200 20.43 -21.42 -15.93
CA ARG A 200 21.32 -20.99 -14.83
C ARG A 200 22.77 -20.77 -15.27
N PHE A 201 23.05 -20.84 -16.56
CA PHE A 201 24.39 -20.68 -17.12
C PHE A 201 24.36 -19.60 -18.20
N ASP A 202 25.26 -18.63 -18.13
CA ASP A 202 25.41 -17.57 -19.13
C ASP A 202 26.76 -17.74 -19.86
N SER A 203 26.70 -18.35 -21.04
CA SER A 203 27.88 -18.66 -21.84
C SER A 203 28.64 -17.41 -22.29
N ARG A 204 27.97 -16.27 -22.48
CA ARG A 204 28.63 -15.01 -22.86
C ARG A 204 29.38 -14.42 -21.69
N TYR A 205 28.71 -14.32 -20.54
CA TYR A 205 29.35 -13.90 -19.28
C TYR A 205 30.56 -14.78 -18.97
N TYR A 206 30.38 -16.11 -19.00
CA TYR A 206 31.42 -17.05 -18.63
C TYR A 206 32.64 -16.93 -19.54
N ARG A 207 32.42 -16.81 -20.86
CA ARG A 207 33.49 -16.58 -21.84
C ARG A 207 34.24 -15.27 -21.56
N MET A 208 33.50 -14.17 -21.36
CA MET A 208 34.09 -12.86 -21.11
C MET A 208 34.84 -12.79 -19.77
N ARG A 209 34.45 -13.56 -18.76
CA ARG A 209 35.05 -13.52 -17.42
C ARG A 209 36.24 -14.48 -17.27
N TYR A 210 36.10 -15.72 -17.74
CA TYR A 210 37.03 -16.80 -17.43
C TYR A 210 37.79 -17.33 -18.64
N LEU A 211 37.30 -17.11 -19.87
CA LEU A 211 37.89 -17.67 -21.10
C LEU A 211 38.44 -16.61 -22.06
N GLN A 212 38.82 -15.42 -21.57
CA GLN A 212 39.38 -14.36 -22.44
C GLN A 212 40.63 -14.83 -23.19
N ALA A 213 41.44 -15.69 -22.56
CA ALA A 213 42.67 -16.24 -23.13
C ALA A 213 42.46 -17.51 -23.98
N GLU A 214 41.32 -18.19 -23.85
CA GLU A 214 41.01 -19.47 -24.51
C GLU A 214 39.59 -19.48 -25.09
N PRO A 215 39.31 -18.64 -26.11
CA PRO A 215 37.94 -18.40 -26.60
C PRO A 215 37.30 -19.63 -27.28
N ASP A 216 38.09 -20.62 -27.69
CA ASP A 216 37.60 -21.85 -28.33
C ASP A 216 37.26 -22.97 -27.33
N GLU A 217 37.57 -22.79 -26.03
CA GLU A 217 37.24 -23.76 -24.98
C GLU A 217 35.72 -23.79 -24.72
N ASN A 218 35.18 -24.99 -24.45
CA ASN A 218 33.76 -25.14 -24.13
C ASN A 218 33.47 -24.58 -22.72
N PRO A 219 32.62 -23.54 -22.57
CA PRO A 219 32.36 -22.91 -21.27
C PRO A 219 31.82 -23.85 -20.21
N LEU A 220 30.97 -24.80 -20.60
CA LEU A 220 30.39 -25.76 -19.67
C LEU A 220 31.46 -26.75 -19.18
N LEU A 221 32.31 -27.26 -20.09
CA LEU A 221 33.37 -28.19 -19.71
C LEU A 221 34.43 -27.50 -18.85
N HIS A 222 34.81 -26.26 -19.17
CA HIS A 222 35.68 -25.47 -18.33
C HIS A 222 35.07 -25.24 -16.94
N TYR A 223 33.77 -24.90 -16.88
CA TYR A 223 33.07 -24.77 -15.61
C TYR A 223 33.08 -26.06 -14.79
N LEU A 224 32.73 -27.20 -15.39
CA LEU A 224 32.71 -28.48 -14.68
C LEU A 224 34.07 -28.86 -14.09
N ARG A 225 35.18 -28.51 -14.75
CA ARG A 225 36.54 -28.75 -14.22
C ARG A 225 36.91 -27.82 -13.06
N ASN A 226 36.31 -26.63 -12.99
CA ASN A 226 36.72 -25.55 -12.09
C ASN A 226 35.62 -25.11 -11.11
N ARG A 227 34.46 -25.77 -11.07
CA ARG A 227 33.27 -25.32 -10.32
C ARG A 227 33.48 -25.21 -8.82
N ASP A 228 34.45 -25.96 -8.29
CA ASP A 228 34.82 -25.96 -6.87
C ASP A 228 35.88 -24.88 -6.53
N ALA A 229 36.40 -24.16 -7.53
CA ALA A 229 37.36 -23.08 -7.31
C ALA A 229 36.66 -21.78 -6.83
N PRO A 230 37.23 -21.05 -5.86
CA PRO A 230 36.66 -19.78 -5.39
C PRO A 230 36.50 -18.75 -6.51
N GLY A 231 35.31 -18.14 -6.61
CA GLY A 231 35.04 -17.05 -7.57
C GLY A 231 34.69 -17.49 -8.99
N VAL A 232 34.57 -18.80 -9.25
CA VAL A 232 34.08 -19.34 -10.53
C VAL A 232 32.57 -19.50 -10.48
N HIS A 233 31.84 -18.72 -11.29
CA HIS A 233 30.38 -18.72 -11.32
C HIS A 233 29.87 -19.01 -12.74
N PRO A 234 28.83 -19.85 -12.91
CA PRO A 234 28.30 -20.19 -14.24
C PRO A 234 27.56 -19.03 -14.92
N CYS A 235 27.19 -18.00 -14.14
CA CYS A 235 26.58 -16.76 -14.58
C CYS A 235 27.00 -15.62 -13.64
N MET A 236 26.72 -14.36 -14.01
CA MET A 236 27.02 -13.21 -13.15
C MET A 236 26.33 -13.38 -11.77
N PRO A 237 27.06 -13.28 -10.65
CA PRO A 237 26.47 -13.43 -9.32
C PRO A 237 25.36 -12.42 -9.05
N GLU A 238 24.33 -12.86 -8.31
CA GLU A 238 23.19 -12.02 -7.93
C GLU A 238 23.55 -10.85 -7.01
N HIS A 239 24.79 -10.69 -6.55
CA HIS A 239 25.21 -9.54 -5.75
C HIS A 239 26.12 -8.57 -6.54
N GLU A 240 26.56 -8.93 -7.75
CA GLU A 240 27.42 -8.06 -8.54
C GLU A 240 26.58 -6.96 -9.23
N THR A 241 27.04 -5.71 -9.11
CA THR A 241 26.37 -4.52 -9.64
C THR A 241 26.90 -4.21 -11.04
N SER A 242 26.01 -3.99 -12.02
CA SER A 242 26.37 -3.64 -13.40
C SER A 242 25.38 -2.66 -14.01
N ILE A 243 25.78 -1.96 -15.07
CA ILE A 243 24.93 -0.96 -15.77
C ILE A 243 23.59 -1.59 -16.17
N ALA A 244 23.59 -2.74 -16.84
CA ALA A 244 22.36 -3.41 -17.28
C ALA A 244 21.43 -3.78 -16.10
N ARG A 245 21.99 -4.05 -14.92
CA ARG A 245 21.22 -4.36 -13.72
C ARG A 245 20.61 -3.11 -13.11
N GLU A 246 21.36 -2.03 -13.00
CA GLU A 246 20.85 -0.74 -12.50
C GLU A 246 19.77 -0.18 -13.42
N VAL A 247 19.96 -0.26 -14.74
CA VAL A 247 18.91 0.07 -15.71
C VAL A 247 17.65 -0.76 -15.44
N ARG A 248 17.76 -2.10 -15.35
CA ARG A 248 16.59 -2.96 -15.04
C ARG A 248 15.91 -2.64 -13.72
N ARG A 249 16.67 -2.21 -12.70
CA ARG A 249 16.17 -1.80 -11.39
C ARG A 249 15.30 -0.56 -11.48
N PHE A 250 15.76 0.45 -12.24
CA PHE A 250 15.12 1.75 -12.33
C PHE A 250 14.07 1.86 -13.45
N THR A 251 14.06 0.94 -14.41
CA THR A 251 13.00 0.84 -15.43
C THR A 251 11.79 0.00 -15.00
N ARG A 252 11.61 -0.23 -13.69
CA ARG A 252 10.50 -0.97 -13.09
C ARG A 252 9.99 -0.24 -11.85
N PRO A 253 8.71 -0.42 -11.47
CA PRO A 253 8.19 0.10 -10.21
C PRO A 253 9.08 -0.30 -9.03
N GLY A 254 9.54 0.70 -8.29
CA GLY A 254 10.33 0.54 -7.07
C GLY A 254 9.47 0.29 -5.83
N PRO A 255 10.09 0.06 -4.67
CA PRO A 255 9.38 -0.18 -3.41
C PRO A 255 8.53 1.02 -2.94
N ASP A 256 8.92 2.24 -3.30
CA ASP A 256 8.23 3.48 -2.94
C ASP A 256 7.24 3.95 -4.02
N PHE A 257 6.92 3.10 -5.00
CA PHE A 257 6.02 3.46 -6.08
C PHE A 257 4.59 3.72 -5.58
N GLU A 258 3.99 4.83 -6.04
CA GLU A 258 2.59 5.14 -5.78
C GLU A 258 1.85 5.55 -7.05
N GLU A 259 0.62 5.10 -7.21
CA GLU A 259 -0.31 5.71 -8.17
C GLU A 259 -0.76 7.09 -7.69
N PHE A 260 -1.09 7.99 -8.62
CA PHE A 260 -1.49 9.35 -8.27
C PHE A 260 -2.80 9.35 -7.47
N ARG A 261 -2.78 10.03 -6.31
CA ARG A 261 -3.92 10.16 -5.41
C ARG A 261 -4.16 11.64 -5.12
N PRO A 262 -5.03 12.31 -5.90
CA PRO A 262 -5.27 13.73 -5.70
C PRO A 262 -5.85 13.96 -4.30
N LEU A 263 -5.37 15.01 -3.65
CA LEU A 263 -5.94 15.51 -2.42
C LEU A 263 -7.39 15.93 -2.67
N PRO A 264 -8.32 15.56 -1.78
CA PRO A 264 -9.65 16.12 -1.80
C PRO A 264 -9.59 17.66 -1.79
N ALA A 265 -10.50 18.32 -2.51
CA ALA A 265 -10.57 19.78 -2.54
C ALA A 265 -10.82 20.39 -1.14
N SER A 266 -11.44 19.60 -0.25
CA SER A 266 -11.70 19.92 1.14
C SER A 266 -10.51 19.77 2.08
N ALA A 267 -9.42 19.14 1.63
CA ALA A 267 -8.24 18.95 2.46
C ALA A 267 -7.56 20.30 2.76
N PRO A 268 -7.12 20.51 4.01
CA PRO A 268 -6.49 21.78 4.40
C PRO A 268 -5.22 22.02 3.57
N ARG A 269 -4.90 23.30 3.36
CA ARG A 269 -3.64 23.74 2.75
C ARG A 269 -2.90 24.58 3.77
N ARG A 270 -1.83 24.02 4.34
CA ARG A 270 -1.06 24.66 5.43
C ARG A 270 -0.15 25.78 4.94
N ALA A 271 0.23 25.73 3.67
CA ALA A 271 0.98 26.76 2.97
C ALA A 271 0.54 26.77 1.50
N ARG A 272 0.70 27.92 0.86
CA ARG A 272 0.67 28.01 -0.60
C ARG A 272 2.00 27.45 -1.12
N VAL A 273 1.93 26.47 -2.02
CA VAL A 273 3.11 25.84 -2.62
C VAL A 273 3.24 26.26 -4.06
N LEU A 274 4.41 26.77 -4.43
CA LEU A 274 4.76 27.08 -5.82
C LEU A 274 5.78 26.08 -6.34
N ALA A 275 5.80 25.82 -7.64
CA ALA A 275 6.84 25.03 -8.29
C ALA A 275 7.36 25.76 -9.54
N TYR A 276 8.68 25.78 -9.74
CA TYR A 276 9.22 26.31 -10.99
C TYR A 276 8.78 25.47 -12.18
N TYR A 277 8.58 26.13 -13.31
CA TYR A 277 8.05 25.50 -14.51
C TYR A 277 8.97 25.82 -15.69
N LEU A 278 9.57 24.77 -16.26
CA LEU A 278 10.49 24.87 -17.40
C LEU A 278 9.68 24.82 -18.71
N PRO A 279 9.72 25.88 -19.54
CA PRO A 279 8.98 25.91 -20.81
C PRO A 279 9.67 25.13 -21.94
N GLN A 280 10.90 24.63 -21.74
CA GLN A 280 11.75 24.10 -22.83
C GLN A 280 11.46 22.64 -23.22
N PHE A 281 10.18 22.33 -23.48
CA PHE A 281 9.72 21.05 -24.03
C PHE A 281 8.98 21.26 -25.35
N HIS A 282 9.48 22.20 -26.15
CA HIS A 282 9.00 22.47 -27.50
C HIS A 282 10.16 23.00 -28.35
N PRO A 283 10.18 22.74 -29.66
CA PRO A 283 11.22 23.24 -30.54
C PRO A 283 11.09 24.76 -30.73
N VAL A 284 12.22 25.45 -30.68
CA VAL A 284 12.37 26.87 -31.04
C VAL A 284 13.47 27.01 -32.10
N PRO A 285 13.35 27.95 -33.06
CA PRO A 285 14.31 28.11 -34.15
C PRO A 285 15.77 28.24 -33.68
N GLU A 286 15.98 28.93 -32.55
CA GLU A 286 17.28 29.14 -31.93
C GLU A 286 17.89 27.81 -31.49
N ASN A 287 17.13 26.97 -30.77
CA ASN A 287 17.59 25.65 -30.33
C ASN A 287 17.88 24.74 -31.52
N GLU A 288 17.04 24.75 -32.56
CA GLU A 288 17.28 23.94 -33.76
C GLU A 288 18.57 24.34 -34.48
N ARG A 289 18.88 25.64 -34.50
CA ARG A 289 20.13 26.17 -35.06
C ARG A 289 21.35 25.75 -34.25
N PHE A 290 21.27 25.77 -32.91
CA PHE A 290 22.43 25.54 -32.04
C PHE A 290 22.69 24.06 -31.75
N TRP A 291 21.63 23.26 -31.65
CA TRP A 291 21.67 21.89 -31.11
C TRP A 291 21.14 20.82 -32.07
N GLY A 292 20.59 21.23 -33.21
CA GLY A 292 20.03 20.34 -34.23
C GLY A 292 18.50 20.30 -34.21
N ARG A 293 17.93 19.90 -35.34
CA ARG A 293 16.47 19.88 -35.58
C ARG A 293 15.74 19.04 -34.53
N GLY A 294 14.68 19.60 -33.96
CA GLY A 294 13.85 18.92 -32.95
C GLY A 294 14.43 18.87 -31.54
N PHE A 295 15.51 19.59 -31.23
CA PHE A 295 16.08 19.64 -29.87
C PHE A 295 15.05 20.11 -28.84
N THR A 296 14.93 19.34 -27.76
CA THR A 296 14.18 19.67 -26.54
C THR A 296 14.94 19.10 -25.35
N GLU A 297 14.49 19.40 -24.12
CA GLU A 297 15.09 18.84 -22.92
C GLU A 297 15.14 17.28 -22.91
N TRP A 298 14.21 16.63 -23.62
CA TRP A 298 14.21 15.16 -23.78
C TRP A 298 15.47 14.62 -24.49
N THR A 299 16.11 15.41 -25.34
CA THR A 299 17.31 15.00 -26.08
C THR A 299 18.47 14.68 -25.15
N ASN A 300 18.59 15.40 -24.02
CA ASN A 300 19.63 15.15 -23.02
C ASN A 300 19.34 13.88 -22.21
N LEU A 301 18.08 13.66 -21.84
CA LEU A 301 17.67 12.54 -21.01
C LEU A 301 17.97 11.17 -21.64
N GLN A 302 17.87 11.06 -22.96
CA GLN A 302 18.13 9.81 -23.71
C GLN A 302 19.57 9.27 -23.56
N ARG A 303 20.52 10.13 -23.17
CA ARG A 303 21.95 9.79 -23.06
C ARG A 303 22.35 9.35 -21.66
N ALA A 304 21.44 9.40 -20.69
CA ALA A 304 21.75 9.17 -19.29
C ALA A 304 21.81 7.67 -18.95
N LEU A 305 22.93 7.25 -18.35
CA LEU A 305 23.19 5.86 -17.92
C LEU A 305 23.73 5.85 -16.49
N PRO A 306 23.51 4.77 -15.71
CA PRO A 306 24.12 4.60 -14.39
C PRO A 306 25.64 4.68 -14.45
N ARG A 307 26.22 5.65 -13.74
CA ARG A 307 27.67 5.82 -13.58
C ARG A 307 28.27 5.08 -12.38
N PHE A 308 27.44 4.75 -11.40
CA PHE A 308 27.82 4.04 -10.17
C PHE A 308 26.62 3.24 -9.64
N GLY A 309 26.87 2.29 -8.72
CA GLY A 309 25.82 1.46 -8.12
C GLY A 309 24.81 2.30 -7.32
N GLY A 310 23.51 2.16 -7.62
CA GLY A 310 22.43 2.96 -7.04
C GLY A 310 22.17 4.29 -7.75
N HIS A 311 22.90 4.62 -8.82
CA HIS A 311 22.68 5.85 -9.58
C HIS A 311 21.36 5.73 -10.37
N TYR A 312 20.34 6.50 -9.99
CA TYR A 312 19.00 6.47 -10.60
C TYR A 312 19.01 7.02 -12.04
N GLN A 313 19.40 6.18 -13.00
CA GLN A 313 19.35 6.44 -14.43
C GLN A 313 18.99 5.13 -15.17
N PRO A 314 18.36 5.18 -16.36
CA PRO A 314 17.70 6.35 -16.93
C PRO A 314 16.41 6.69 -16.16
N ARG A 315 16.02 7.96 -16.18
CA ARG A 315 14.69 8.39 -15.71
C ARG A 315 13.74 8.42 -16.89
N ILE A 316 12.55 7.84 -16.72
CA ILE A 316 11.61 7.64 -17.82
C ILE A 316 10.22 8.15 -17.40
N PRO A 317 9.64 9.15 -18.11
CA PRO A 317 8.29 9.64 -17.82
C PRO A 317 7.24 8.57 -18.11
N ARG A 318 6.21 8.49 -17.26
CA ARG A 318 5.16 7.44 -17.34
C ARG A 318 3.83 7.98 -17.87
N ASP A 319 3.15 8.84 -17.12
CA ASP A 319 1.74 9.20 -17.35
C ASP A 319 1.56 10.22 -18.50
N LEU A 320 2.53 11.12 -18.67
CA LEU A 320 2.53 12.12 -19.74
C LEU A 320 3.42 11.72 -20.93
N GLY A 321 4.30 10.73 -20.73
CA GLY A 321 5.30 10.31 -21.72
C GLY A 321 6.28 11.42 -22.09
N HIS A 322 6.98 11.24 -23.21
CA HIS A 322 7.83 12.28 -23.80
C HIS A 322 6.93 13.23 -24.61
N TYR A 323 6.53 14.35 -24.01
CA TYR A 323 5.56 15.28 -24.58
C TYR A 323 6.20 16.47 -25.30
N THR A 324 5.42 17.11 -26.19
CA THR A 324 5.65 18.51 -26.59
C THR A 324 4.66 19.39 -25.85
N LEU A 325 5.08 20.53 -25.29
CA LEU A 325 4.19 21.39 -24.52
C LEU A 325 3.15 22.07 -25.42
N ASP A 326 1.89 21.69 -25.19
CA ASP A 326 0.69 22.27 -25.76
C ASP A 326 -0.37 22.49 -24.66
N ALA A 327 -1.51 23.08 -25.03
CA ALA A 327 -2.60 23.35 -24.09
C ALA A 327 -3.19 22.07 -23.44
N GLY A 328 -3.16 20.93 -24.14
CA GLY A 328 -3.67 19.65 -23.62
C GLY A 328 -2.75 19.05 -22.56
N VAL A 329 -1.43 19.10 -22.78
CA VAL A 329 -0.43 18.69 -21.78
C VAL A 329 -0.48 19.62 -20.57
N LEU A 330 -0.52 20.94 -20.80
CA LEU A 330 -0.66 21.94 -19.73
C LEU A 330 -1.89 21.68 -18.86
N ARG A 331 -3.05 21.35 -19.45
CA ARG A 331 -4.26 21.01 -18.68
C ARG A 331 -4.03 19.82 -17.75
N ARG A 332 -3.44 18.74 -18.26
CA ARG A 332 -3.15 17.53 -17.46
C ARG A 332 -2.13 17.83 -16.35
N GLN A 333 -1.11 18.63 -16.62
CA GLN A 333 -0.14 19.07 -15.60
C GLN A 333 -0.81 19.93 -14.52
N ILE A 334 -1.69 20.86 -14.91
CA ILE A 334 -2.49 21.68 -13.97
C ILE A 334 -3.38 20.80 -13.10
N ASP A 335 -4.05 19.80 -13.68
CA ASP A 335 -4.92 18.89 -12.94
C ASP A 335 -4.12 18.07 -11.91
N MET A 336 -2.95 17.56 -12.30
CA MET A 336 -2.03 16.86 -11.37
C MET A 336 -1.49 17.81 -10.29
N ALA A 337 -1.05 19.02 -10.66
CA ALA A 337 -0.52 20.01 -9.73
C ALA A 337 -1.58 20.44 -8.70
N ARG A 338 -2.80 20.75 -9.16
CA ARG A 338 -3.93 21.09 -8.29
C ARG A 338 -4.30 19.93 -7.38
N GLY A 339 -4.32 18.71 -7.92
CA GLY A 339 -4.55 17.48 -7.15
C GLY A 339 -3.46 17.23 -6.09
N ALA A 340 -2.20 17.59 -6.35
CA ALA A 340 -1.11 17.50 -5.39
C ALA A 340 -1.06 18.69 -4.39
N GLY A 341 -2.00 19.65 -4.50
CA GLY A 341 -2.08 20.80 -3.60
C GLY A 341 -1.17 21.97 -3.95
N LEU A 342 -0.60 22.02 -5.16
CA LEU A 342 0.15 23.19 -5.63
C LEU A 342 -0.80 24.38 -5.82
N GLY A 343 -0.33 25.56 -5.40
CA GLY A 343 -1.03 26.84 -5.46
C GLY A 343 -0.57 27.76 -6.60
N GLY A 344 0.33 27.29 -7.46
CA GLY A 344 0.70 27.95 -8.71
C GLY A 344 2.05 27.52 -9.30
N PHE A 345 2.31 27.94 -10.54
CA PHE A 345 3.59 27.75 -11.23
C PHE A 345 4.43 29.02 -11.28
N VAL A 346 5.75 28.87 -11.17
CA VAL A 346 6.72 29.94 -11.42
C VAL A 346 7.35 29.69 -12.79
N PHE A 347 6.83 30.33 -13.83
CA PHE A 347 7.35 30.13 -15.18
C PHE A 347 8.73 30.79 -15.31
N TYR A 348 9.70 30.01 -15.80
CA TYR A 348 10.92 30.62 -16.33
C TYR A 348 10.55 31.50 -17.52
N PHE A 349 10.95 32.76 -17.43
CA PHE A 349 10.68 33.78 -18.43
C PHE A 349 11.99 34.24 -19.05
N TYR A 350 12.09 34.12 -20.37
CA TYR A 350 13.29 34.45 -21.12
C TYR A 350 13.03 35.65 -22.02
N TRP A 351 13.66 36.76 -21.66
CA TRP A 351 13.59 38.02 -22.37
C TRP A 351 14.98 38.61 -22.49
N PHE A 352 15.39 38.91 -23.71
CA PHE A 352 16.73 39.33 -24.12
C PHE A 352 16.65 40.54 -25.04
N ASN A 353 17.04 41.72 -24.53
CA ASN A 353 17.17 42.97 -25.30
C ASN A 353 16.05 43.17 -26.37
N GLY A 354 14.78 43.15 -25.92
CA GLY A 354 13.61 43.33 -26.79
C GLY A 354 13.01 42.05 -27.39
N ARG A 355 13.63 40.88 -27.20
CA ARG A 355 13.19 39.59 -27.78
C ARG A 355 12.79 38.59 -26.70
N ARG A 356 11.66 37.89 -26.90
CA ARG A 356 11.24 36.77 -26.05
C ARG A 356 11.63 35.45 -26.69
N LEU A 357 12.09 34.51 -25.88
CA LEU A 357 12.45 33.16 -26.32
C LEU A 357 11.70 32.13 -25.47
N MET A 358 11.43 30.95 -26.05
CA MET A 358 10.75 29.84 -25.37
C MET A 358 9.38 30.22 -24.72
N ASP A 359 8.71 31.27 -25.22
CA ASP A 359 7.52 31.86 -24.62
C ASP A 359 6.20 31.16 -25.01
N LYS A 360 6.21 30.32 -26.05
CA LYS A 360 5.01 29.67 -26.61
C LYS A 360 4.14 28.95 -25.55
N PRO A 361 4.67 28.16 -24.60
CA PRO A 361 3.83 27.51 -23.60
C PRO A 361 3.13 28.51 -22.68
N LEU A 362 3.82 29.58 -22.28
CA LEU A 362 3.24 30.65 -21.48
C LEU A 362 2.18 31.42 -22.29
N GLU A 363 2.42 31.72 -23.56
CA GLU A 363 1.39 32.35 -24.42
C GLU A 363 0.16 31.47 -24.61
N ALA A 364 0.35 30.15 -24.82
CA ALA A 364 -0.76 29.20 -24.91
C ALA A 364 -1.57 29.15 -23.60
N PHE A 365 -0.86 29.16 -22.46
CA PHE A 365 -1.47 29.25 -21.13
C PHE A 365 -2.28 30.54 -20.92
N LEU A 366 -1.77 31.68 -21.40
CA LEU A 366 -2.46 32.97 -21.31
C LEU A 366 -3.69 33.05 -22.23
N ALA A 367 -3.58 32.50 -23.44
CA ALA A 367 -4.63 32.52 -24.46
C ALA A 367 -5.84 31.65 -24.08
N ASP A 368 -5.62 30.48 -23.49
CA ASP A 368 -6.69 29.59 -23.05
C ASP A 368 -7.11 29.87 -21.60
N ARG A 369 -8.22 30.61 -21.44
CA ARG A 369 -8.78 30.96 -20.13
C ARG A 369 -9.32 29.76 -19.34
N THR A 370 -9.50 28.61 -19.97
CA THR A 370 -9.91 27.38 -19.27
C THR A 370 -8.75 26.72 -18.52
N LEU A 371 -7.50 27.11 -18.81
CA LEU A 371 -6.31 26.74 -18.03
C LEU A 371 -6.23 27.61 -16.77
N ASP A 372 -7.18 27.43 -15.86
CA ASP A 372 -7.31 28.25 -14.65
C ASP A 372 -6.36 27.79 -13.53
N PHE A 373 -5.12 28.28 -13.54
CA PHE A 373 -4.13 27.98 -12.51
C PHE A 373 -3.29 29.21 -12.17
N PRO A 374 -2.98 29.49 -10.89
CA PRO A 374 -2.18 30.68 -10.58
C PRO A 374 -0.74 30.58 -11.09
N PHE A 375 -0.15 31.71 -11.47
CA PHE A 375 1.23 31.75 -11.94
C PHE A 375 1.98 33.05 -11.64
N CYS A 376 3.31 33.00 -11.59
CA CYS A 376 4.17 34.18 -11.64
C CYS A 376 5.44 33.90 -12.47
N LEU A 377 6.29 34.90 -12.62
CA LEU A 377 7.49 34.83 -13.47
C LEU A 377 8.78 34.82 -12.66
N MET A 378 9.72 33.98 -13.12
CA MET A 378 11.15 34.04 -12.81
C MET A 378 11.90 34.48 -14.07
N TRP A 379 12.39 35.71 -14.09
CA TRP A 379 13.16 36.22 -15.22
C TRP A 379 14.61 35.73 -15.15
N ALA A 380 14.97 34.84 -16.08
CA ALA A 380 16.32 34.32 -16.26
C ALA A 380 17.18 35.37 -16.99
N ASN A 381 17.62 36.39 -16.25
CA ASN A 381 18.25 37.60 -16.77
C ASN A 381 19.78 37.47 -16.99
N GLU A 382 20.29 36.27 -17.27
CA GLU A 382 21.70 36.03 -17.59
C GLU A 382 21.90 35.75 -19.08
N ASN A 383 23.13 35.92 -19.58
CA ASN A 383 23.46 35.53 -20.95
C ASN A 383 23.10 34.07 -21.21
N TRP A 384 22.51 33.79 -22.37
CA TRP A 384 22.34 32.42 -22.81
C TRP A 384 23.63 31.96 -23.48
N THR A 385 24.35 31.04 -22.85
CA THR A 385 25.60 30.47 -23.37
C THR A 385 25.43 29.00 -23.70
N ARG A 386 26.41 28.41 -24.41
CA ARG A 386 26.50 26.94 -24.64
C ARG A 386 26.61 26.09 -23.38
N ARG A 387 26.50 26.67 -22.17
CA ARG A 387 26.47 26.01 -20.84
C ARG A 387 25.75 24.66 -20.77
N TRP A 388 24.73 24.47 -21.60
CA TRP A 388 23.91 23.27 -21.71
C TRP A 388 24.71 22.01 -22.10
N ASP A 389 25.88 22.14 -22.74
CA ASP A 389 26.78 21.04 -23.11
C ASP A 389 28.11 21.00 -22.33
N GLY A 390 28.28 21.89 -21.33
CA GLY A 390 29.53 22.02 -20.56
C GLY A 390 30.59 22.95 -21.16
N SER A 391 30.35 23.62 -22.29
CA SER A 391 31.28 24.60 -22.88
C SER A 391 30.98 26.03 -22.41
N GLU A 392 31.95 26.66 -21.74
CA GLU A 392 31.81 28.00 -21.13
C GLU A 392 32.08 29.19 -22.09
N ALA A 393 32.59 28.94 -23.30
CA ALA A 393 33.26 29.99 -24.08
C ALA A 393 32.38 30.75 -25.08
N GLU A 394 31.14 30.30 -25.37
CA GLU A 394 30.33 30.89 -26.46
C GLU A 394 28.95 31.37 -25.97
N VAL A 395 28.74 32.69 -26.05
CA VAL A 395 27.44 33.34 -25.80
C VAL A 395 26.58 33.18 -27.05
N LEU A 396 25.43 32.50 -26.91
CA LEU A 396 24.45 32.27 -27.97
C LEU A 396 23.51 33.48 -28.12
N VAL A 397 23.06 34.04 -27.00
CA VAL A 397 22.23 35.26 -26.93
C VAL A 397 22.70 36.09 -25.73
N SER A 398 23.06 37.36 -25.96
CA SER A 398 23.50 38.28 -24.91
C SER A 398 22.34 38.98 -24.20
N GLN A 399 22.59 39.41 -22.97
CA GLN A 399 21.71 40.23 -22.15
C GLN A 399 22.49 41.48 -21.70
N ASP A 400 22.21 42.61 -22.36
CA ASP A 400 23.08 43.80 -22.32
C ASP A 400 22.46 44.99 -21.58
N TYR A 401 21.17 44.89 -21.20
CA TYR A 401 20.46 45.90 -20.39
C TYR A 401 20.46 47.32 -20.98
N HIS A 402 20.23 47.45 -22.29
CA HIS A 402 20.13 48.77 -22.94
C HIS A 402 18.99 49.62 -22.33
N ALA A 403 19.22 50.92 -22.16
CA ALA A 403 18.22 51.80 -21.54
C ALA A 403 16.94 51.96 -22.37
N GLU A 404 17.05 51.88 -23.70
CA GLU A 404 15.94 51.94 -24.67
C GLU A 404 14.98 50.74 -24.61
N ASP A 405 15.48 49.62 -24.11
CA ASP A 405 14.76 48.35 -23.97
C ASP A 405 13.89 48.30 -22.70
N GLU A 406 14.22 49.12 -21.70
CA GLU A 406 13.57 49.13 -20.37
C GLU A 406 12.05 49.36 -20.45
N PRO A 407 11.50 50.35 -21.20
CA PRO A 407 10.05 50.52 -21.30
C PRO A 407 9.33 49.29 -21.86
N SER A 408 9.91 48.61 -22.85
CA SER A 408 9.34 47.40 -23.45
C SER A 408 9.35 46.23 -22.48
N LEU A 409 10.41 46.08 -21.69
CA LEU A 409 10.52 45.06 -20.65
C LEU A 409 9.43 45.26 -19.58
N LEU A 410 9.29 46.48 -19.06
CA LEU A 410 8.28 46.80 -18.03
C LEU A 410 6.86 46.60 -18.54
N ALA A 411 6.55 47.06 -19.76
CA ALA A 411 5.25 46.83 -20.38
C ALA A 411 4.96 45.34 -20.57
N THR A 412 6.00 44.55 -20.89
CA THR A 412 5.88 43.09 -21.00
C THR A 412 5.50 42.48 -19.65
N PHE A 413 6.17 42.84 -18.55
CA PHE A 413 5.78 42.36 -17.22
C PHE A 413 4.37 42.79 -16.83
N ALA A 414 4.02 44.07 -17.05
CA ALA A 414 2.69 44.60 -16.74
C ALA A 414 1.57 43.85 -17.48
N ARG A 415 1.79 43.43 -18.74
CA ARG A 415 0.84 42.57 -19.49
C ARG A 415 0.52 41.27 -18.75
N HIS A 416 1.51 40.65 -18.11
CA HIS A 416 1.32 39.42 -17.35
C HIS A 416 0.66 39.69 -16.01
N PHE A 417 1.03 40.80 -15.34
CA PHE A 417 0.41 41.20 -14.06
C PHE A 417 -1.10 41.44 -14.20
N ALA A 418 -1.54 41.91 -15.37
CA ALA A 418 -2.96 42.14 -15.66
C ALA A 418 -3.80 40.86 -15.79
N ASP A 419 -3.17 39.68 -15.90
CA ASP A 419 -3.92 38.42 -15.89
C ASP A 419 -4.48 38.15 -14.48
N PRO A 420 -5.78 37.84 -14.32
CA PRO A 420 -6.37 37.59 -13.00
C PRO A 420 -5.78 36.37 -12.28
N ARG A 421 -5.10 35.47 -13.01
CA ARG A 421 -4.40 34.31 -12.44
C ARG A 421 -3.00 34.66 -11.94
N TYR A 422 -2.50 35.87 -12.18
CA TYR A 422 -1.16 36.26 -11.73
C TYR A 422 -1.08 36.29 -10.20
N ILE A 423 -0.03 35.69 -9.64
CA ILE A 423 0.15 35.60 -8.19
C ILE A 423 0.43 36.97 -7.60
N ARG A 424 -0.42 37.38 -6.67
CA ARG A 424 -0.31 38.61 -5.90
C ARG A 424 -0.30 38.30 -4.41
N ILE A 425 0.53 39.01 -3.65
CA ILE A 425 0.61 38.93 -2.19
C ILE A 425 0.23 40.30 -1.65
N GLY A 426 -0.82 40.38 -0.83
CA GLY A 426 -1.37 41.66 -0.38
C GLY A 426 -1.77 42.60 -1.55
N GLY A 427 -2.22 42.04 -2.68
CA GLY A 427 -2.59 42.78 -3.90
C GLY A 427 -1.43 43.14 -4.84
N ARG A 428 -0.17 42.98 -4.39
CA ARG A 428 1.04 43.34 -5.15
C ARG A 428 1.53 42.17 -6.02
N PRO A 429 1.88 42.38 -7.31
CA PRO A 429 2.32 41.29 -8.18
C PRO A 429 3.72 40.78 -7.78
N LEU A 430 3.90 39.47 -7.79
CA LEU A 430 5.16 38.82 -7.45
C LEU A 430 6.07 38.70 -8.70
N LEU A 431 7.28 39.27 -8.69
CA LEU A 431 8.26 39.11 -9.78
C LEU A 431 9.61 38.65 -9.22
N MET A 432 10.12 37.53 -9.74
CA MET A 432 11.42 37.00 -9.35
C MET A 432 12.47 37.31 -10.42
N VAL A 433 13.68 37.68 -9.98
CA VAL A 433 14.82 38.02 -10.83
C VAL A 433 15.98 37.11 -10.45
N TYR A 434 16.56 36.43 -11.45
CA TYR A 434 17.51 35.35 -11.21
C TYR A 434 18.90 35.83 -10.73
N ARG A 435 19.49 36.82 -11.40
CA ARG A 435 20.83 37.38 -11.09
C ARG A 435 20.79 38.91 -11.10
N PRO A 436 20.34 39.58 -10.04
CA PRO A 436 20.26 41.04 -10.01
C PRO A 436 21.61 41.74 -10.19
N ARG A 437 22.72 41.12 -9.79
CA ARG A 437 24.06 41.69 -9.89
C ARG A 437 24.55 41.94 -11.32
N LEU A 438 23.87 41.37 -12.32
CA LEU A 438 24.16 41.64 -13.73
C LEU A 438 23.66 43.02 -14.19
N MET A 439 22.80 43.67 -13.41
CA MET A 439 22.38 45.05 -13.65
C MET A 439 23.47 46.01 -13.14
N ALA A 440 23.75 47.09 -13.89
CA ALA A 440 24.81 48.04 -13.54
C ALA A 440 24.64 48.69 -12.15
N ASP A 441 23.41 49.13 -11.82
CA ASP A 441 23.02 49.59 -10.48
C ASP A 441 21.61 49.03 -10.19
N PRO A 442 21.50 47.85 -9.56
CA PRO A 442 20.21 47.19 -9.35
C PRO A 442 19.29 48.00 -8.44
N ALA A 443 19.82 48.65 -7.39
CA ALA A 443 19.01 49.42 -6.45
C ALA A 443 18.39 50.65 -7.12
N ALA A 444 19.19 51.43 -7.85
CA ALA A 444 18.65 52.58 -8.60
C ALA A 444 17.72 52.13 -9.73
N THR A 445 18.03 51.01 -10.39
CA THR A 445 17.19 50.47 -11.48
C THR A 445 15.83 50.04 -10.99
N LEU A 446 15.75 49.27 -9.91
CA LEU A 446 14.47 48.85 -9.34
C LEU A 446 13.67 50.03 -8.77
N ALA A 447 14.33 51.03 -8.19
CA ALA A 447 13.64 52.26 -7.75
C ALA A 447 12.97 52.98 -8.93
N ARG A 448 13.67 53.11 -10.08
CA ARG A 448 13.08 53.65 -11.31
C ARG A 448 11.93 52.78 -11.82
N TRP A 449 12.08 51.45 -11.77
CA TRP A 449 11.03 50.52 -12.21
C TRP A 449 9.77 50.66 -11.36
N ARG A 450 9.89 50.77 -10.03
CA ARG A 450 8.74 51.01 -9.14
C ARG A 450 7.97 52.27 -9.54
N ALA A 451 8.69 53.39 -9.72
CA ALA A 451 8.06 54.66 -10.11
C ALA A 451 7.34 54.55 -11.46
N ARG A 452 7.92 53.81 -12.42
CA ARG A 452 7.28 53.58 -13.73
C ARG A 452 6.10 52.62 -13.67
N PHE A 453 6.17 51.54 -12.91
CA PHE A 453 5.03 50.63 -12.72
C PHE A 453 3.85 51.35 -12.07
N ASP A 454 4.11 52.18 -11.05
CA ASP A 454 3.08 52.96 -10.37
C ASP A 454 2.47 53.99 -11.31
N ALA A 455 3.30 54.79 -12.01
CA ALA A 455 2.82 55.86 -12.88
C ALA A 455 2.14 55.37 -14.17
N ALA A 456 2.66 54.31 -14.82
CA ALA A 456 2.17 53.86 -16.12
C ALA A 456 1.14 52.73 -16.03
N HIS A 457 1.14 51.96 -14.94
CA HIS A 457 0.32 50.75 -14.81
C HIS A 457 -0.45 50.65 -13.50
N GLY A 458 -0.22 51.54 -12.51
CA GLY A 458 -0.84 51.45 -11.19
C GLY A 458 -0.41 50.22 -10.39
N GLU A 459 0.78 49.69 -10.67
CA GLU A 459 1.27 48.43 -10.09
C GLU A 459 2.45 48.67 -9.14
N GLN A 460 2.49 47.90 -8.05
CA GLN A 460 3.59 47.95 -7.08
C GLN A 460 4.18 46.55 -6.82
N PRO A 461 5.00 46.01 -7.74
CA PRO A 461 5.52 44.66 -7.62
C PRO A 461 6.36 44.42 -6.35
N ILE A 462 6.35 43.17 -5.90
CA ILE A 462 7.32 42.62 -4.95
C ILE A 462 8.44 41.99 -5.78
N PHE A 463 9.64 42.55 -5.68
CA PHE A 463 10.83 42.01 -6.34
C PHE A 463 11.53 41.02 -5.42
N ILE A 464 11.80 39.82 -5.95
CA ILE A 464 12.47 38.73 -5.24
C ILE A 464 13.78 38.39 -5.95
N THR A 465 14.88 38.33 -5.20
CA THR A 465 16.15 37.76 -5.70
C THR A 465 16.19 36.24 -5.51
N SER A 466 16.72 35.52 -6.49
CA SER A 466 17.14 34.13 -6.30
C SER A 466 18.43 34.07 -5.48
N GLN A 467 18.49 33.23 -4.45
CA GLN A 467 19.71 32.99 -3.69
C GLN A 467 20.63 32.00 -4.40
N SER A 468 21.37 32.50 -5.37
CA SER A 468 22.28 31.71 -6.21
C SER A 468 23.61 32.45 -6.42
N PHE A 469 24.72 31.73 -6.65
CA PHE A 469 26.03 32.28 -7.03
C PHE A 469 26.57 33.43 -6.14
N GLY A 470 26.30 33.38 -4.82
CA GLY A 470 26.74 34.38 -3.84
C GLY A 470 25.79 35.56 -3.63
N ASP A 471 24.70 35.66 -4.40
CA ASP A 471 23.68 36.70 -4.25
C ASP A 471 22.71 36.31 -3.12
N HIS A 472 23.05 36.61 -1.86
CA HIS A 472 22.27 36.16 -0.70
C HIS A 472 21.33 37.22 -0.11
N ASP A 473 21.79 38.48 0.00
CA ASP A 473 21.06 39.57 0.64
C ASP A 473 20.28 40.40 -0.40
N PRO A 474 18.93 40.38 -0.38
CA PRO A 474 18.12 41.16 -1.31
C PRO A 474 18.22 42.67 -1.10
N THR A 475 18.55 43.12 0.11
CA THR A 475 18.58 44.55 0.46
C THR A 475 19.72 45.28 -0.25
N ALA A 476 20.83 44.58 -0.49
CA ALA A 476 21.96 45.08 -1.29
C ALA A 476 21.56 45.45 -2.72
N PHE A 477 20.47 44.88 -3.23
CA PHE A 477 19.94 45.14 -4.58
C PHE A 477 18.71 46.05 -4.60
N GLY A 478 18.22 46.52 -3.44
CA GLY A 478 16.96 47.28 -3.35
C GLY A 478 15.69 46.43 -3.54
N MET A 479 15.79 45.10 -3.36
CA MET A 479 14.68 44.15 -3.49
C MET A 479 13.91 43.96 -2.18
N ASP A 480 12.66 43.51 -2.27
CA ASP A 480 11.79 43.32 -1.11
C ASP A 480 12.12 42.04 -0.32
N ALA A 481 12.64 41.01 -1.00
CA ALA A 481 12.71 39.64 -0.49
C ALA A 481 13.65 38.73 -1.29
N ALA A 482 13.86 37.50 -0.78
CA ALA A 482 14.64 36.46 -1.44
C ALA A 482 13.90 35.11 -1.53
N ILE A 483 14.36 34.23 -2.43
CA ILE A 483 13.94 32.83 -2.54
C ILE A 483 15.16 31.90 -2.58
N GLU A 484 15.10 30.77 -1.89
CA GLU A 484 16.16 29.76 -1.95
C GLU A 484 16.20 29.08 -3.33
N PHE A 485 17.40 28.84 -3.85
CA PHE A 485 17.62 28.14 -5.12
C PHE A 485 18.58 26.94 -4.93
N PRO A 486 18.14 25.88 -4.23
CA PRO A 486 18.92 24.66 -4.03
C PRO A 486 19.22 23.95 -5.36
N PRO A 487 20.28 23.11 -5.44
CA PRO A 487 21.11 22.66 -4.33
C PRO A 487 22.35 23.53 -4.05
N HIS A 488 22.73 24.46 -4.94
CA HIS A 488 24.09 25.03 -4.99
C HIS A 488 24.54 25.68 -3.68
N LYS A 489 23.72 26.57 -3.10
CA LYS A 489 24.02 27.18 -1.80
C LYS A 489 24.06 26.15 -0.65
N LEU A 490 23.27 25.08 -0.74
CA LEU A 490 23.12 24.10 0.35
C LEU A 490 24.24 23.07 0.37
N VAL A 491 24.92 22.84 -0.75
CA VAL A 491 26.08 21.94 -0.81
C VAL A 491 27.37 22.61 -0.36
N ASP A 492 27.40 23.94 -0.25
CA ASP A 492 28.54 24.70 0.26
C ASP A 492 28.89 24.22 1.69
N GLY A 493 30.09 23.64 1.84
CA GLY A 493 30.58 23.09 3.10
C GLY A 493 30.17 21.65 3.40
N LEU A 494 29.44 20.97 2.52
CA LEU A 494 29.17 19.52 2.64
C LEU A 494 30.31 18.69 2.04
N ALA A 495 30.59 17.52 2.64
CA ALA A 495 31.54 16.56 2.09
C ALA A 495 30.92 15.75 0.95
N THR A 496 31.71 15.47 -0.10
CA THR A 496 31.32 14.56 -1.18
C THR A 496 31.38 13.11 -0.72
N ARG A 497 30.55 12.24 -1.31
CA ARG A 497 30.47 10.81 -0.99
C ARG A 497 31.10 9.89 -2.03
N ASN A 498 31.84 10.45 -3.00
CA ASN A 498 32.42 9.73 -4.13
C ASN A 498 33.20 8.47 -3.72
N ASP A 499 34.02 8.53 -2.66
CA ASP A 499 34.88 7.43 -2.21
C ASP A 499 34.11 6.20 -1.70
N ALA A 500 32.83 6.37 -1.33
CA ALA A 500 31.98 5.30 -0.84
C ALA A 500 31.14 4.65 -1.96
N LEU A 501 31.28 5.10 -3.21
CA LEU A 501 30.48 4.63 -4.33
C LEU A 501 31.18 3.51 -5.09
N HIS A 502 30.41 2.50 -5.51
CA HIS A 502 30.88 1.51 -6.47
C HIS A 502 30.77 2.09 -7.89
N ILE A 503 31.85 2.70 -8.37
CA ILE A 503 31.93 3.34 -9.68
C ILE A 503 31.87 2.29 -10.80
N LEU A 504 30.95 2.48 -11.75
CA LEU A 504 30.75 1.63 -12.93
C LEU A 504 31.37 2.23 -14.20
N ASP A 505 31.57 3.56 -14.20
CA ASP A 505 32.16 4.33 -15.30
C ASP A 505 33.49 4.95 -14.87
N HIS A 506 34.58 4.53 -15.51
CA HIS A 506 35.93 4.98 -15.18
C HIS A 506 36.20 6.46 -15.51
N GLU A 507 35.36 7.11 -16.33
CA GLU A 507 35.47 8.54 -16.66
C GLU A 507 34.65 9.45 -15.72
N PHE A 508 33.98 8.86 -14.71
CA PHE A 508 33.13 9.59 -13.78
C PHE A 508 33.91 10.53 -12.84
N SER A 509 33.60 11.82 -12.89
CA SER A 509 34.24 12.91 -12.13
C SER A 509 33.26 13.84 -11.41
N ALA A 510 31.96 13.57 -11.50
CA ALA A 510 30.91 14.39 -10.90
C ALA A 510 31.01 14.44 -9.37
N GLN A 511 30.56 15.53 -8.77
CA GLN A 511 30.48 15.65 -7.31
C GLN A 511 29.18 15.03 -6.81
N VAL A 512 29.28 14.04 -5.91
CA VAL A 512 28.12 13.36 -5.34
C VAL A 512 27.94 13.75 -3.87
N TYR A 513 26.77 14.29 -3.53
CA TYR A 513 26.39 14.70 -2.17
C TYR A 513 25.28 13.81 -1.61
N ASP A 514 25.18 13.72 -0.29
CA ASP A 514 24.13 12.96 0.39
C ASP A 514 22.86 13.81 0.59
N TYR A 515 21.70 13.26 0.20
CA TYR A 515 20.42 13.96 0.29
C TYR A 515 20.02 14.31 1.73
N ASP A 516 20.30 13.44 2.71
CA ASP A 516 19.93 13.68 4.10
C ASP A 516 20.78 14.80 4.70
N ALA A 517 22.07 14.85 4.35
CA ALA A 517 22.95 15.95 4.74
C ALA A 517 22.48 17.30 4.17
N LEU A 518 22.06 17.33 2.90
CA LEU A 518 21.54 18.55 2.26
C LEU A 518 20.22 19.02 2.91
N ALA A 519 19.29 18.11 3.16
CA ALA A 519 18.03 18.44 3.82
C ALA A 519 18.26 18.95 5.26
N ALA A 520 19.18 18.32 6.00
CA ALA A 520 19.56 18.75 7.34
C ALA A 520 20.20 20.16 7.33
N ALA A 521 21.11 20.44 6.38
CA ALA A 521 21.72 21.75 6.22
C ALA A 521 20.69 22.83 5.90
N SER A 522 19.72 22.54 5.03
CA SER A 522 18.58 23.44 4.80
C SER A 522 17.85 23.73 6.11
N LEU A 523 17.39 22.72 6.83
CA LEU A 523 16.58 22.90 8.03
C LEU A 523 17.32 23.60 9.18
N ALA A 524 18.63 23.42 9.27
CA ALA A 524 19.48 24.06 10.28
C ALA A 524 19.82 25.52 9.95
N ALA A 525 19.64 25.97 8.70
CA ALA A 525 19.99 27.32 8.28
C ALA A 525 19.22 28.38 9.10
N PRO A 526 19.92 29.34 9.73
CA PRO A 526 19.28 30.36 10.52
C PRO A 526 18.39 31.24 9.64
N PRO A 527 17.27 31.72 10.17
CA PRO A 527 16.36 32.55 9.40
C PRO A 527 16.97 33.94 9.18
N PRO A 528 16.91 34.49 7.95
CA PRO A 528 17.49 35.80 7.66
C PRO A 528 16.65 36.95 8.23
N PRO A 529 17.19 38.18 8.27
CA PRO A 529 16.46 39.37 8.70
C PRO A 529 15.49 39.93 7.63
N TRP A 530 15.43 39.34 6.44
CA TRP A 530 14.50 39.69 5.35
C TRP A 530 13.49 38.56 5.09
N PRO A 531 12.34 38.85 4.43
CA PRO A 531 11.40 37.79 4.00
C PRO A 531 12.07 36.82 3.02
N LEU A 532 11.95 35.52 3.32
CA LEU A 532 12.56 34.44 2.55
C LEU A 532 11.53 33.36 2.21
N ILE A 533 11.40 33.02 0.93
CA ILE A 533 10.71 31.81 0.50
C ILE A 533 11.71 30.65 0.54
N ARG A 534 11.41 29.64 1.36
CA ARG A 534 12.21 28.41 1.47
C ARG A 534 11.87 27.45 0.31
N THR A 535 12.85 26.68 -0.15
CA THR A 535 12.71 25.81 -1.32
C THR A 535 13.24 24.40 -1.07
N ALA A 536 12.46 23.37 -1.44
CA ALA A 536 12.91 21.98 -1.45
C ALA A 536 13.16 21.46 -2.87
N ILE A 537 14.03 20.45 -3.00
CA ILE A 537 14.25 19.69 -4.25
C ILE A 537 13.71 18.27 -4.10
N PRO A 538 12.93 17.73 -5.05
CA PRO A 538 12.57 16.31 -5.07
C PRO A 538 13.80 15.40 -5.23
N GLY A 539 14.79 15.89 -5.98
CA GLY A 539 16.09 15.29 -6.25
C GLY A 539 16.93 16.27 -7.07
N TRP A 540 18.20 15.95 -7.29
CA TRP A 540 19.04 16.70 -8.21
C TRP A 540 20.13 15.81 -8.79
N ASP A 541 20.25 15.83 -10.12
CA ASP A 541 21.20 15.05 -10.91
C ASP A 541 21.24 15.63 -12.34
N ASN A 542 22.24 16.46 -12.62
CA ASN A 542 22.44 17.03 -13.95
C ASN A 542 23.43 16.24 -14.81
N ASP A 543 23.64 14.95 -14.54
CA ASP A 543 24.50 14.07 -15.34
C ASP A 543 24.01 13.97 -16.79
N ALA A 544 22.70 14.01 -17.04
CA ALA A 544 22.14 13.99 -18.39
C ALA A 544 22.63 15.17 -19.25
N ARG A 545 22.90 16.33 -18.63
CA ARG A 545 23.46 17.52 -19.29
C ARG A 545 25.00 17.48 -19.35
N ARG A 546 25.68 16.92 -18.34
CA ARG A 546 27.14 17.04 -18.14
C ARG A 546 27.96 15.76 -18.29
N GLN A 547 27.32 14.63 -18.58
CA GLN A 547 27.92 13.34 -18.94
C GLN A 547 29.12 12.92 -18.07
N GLY A 548 28.90 12.74 -16.77
CA GLY A 548 29.93 12.27 -15.83
C GLY A 548 30.68 13.37 -15.08
N ALA A 549 30.46 14.66 -15.39
CA ALA A 549 31.11 15.82 -14.74
C ALA A 549 30.12 16.74 -14.00
N GLY A 550 28.94 16.23 -13.66
CA GLY A 550 27.85 16.99 -13.03
C GLY A 550 27.94 17.14 -11.51
N LEU A 551 26.80 17.51 -10.93
CA LEU A 551 26.51 17.46 -9.50
C LEU A 551 25.32 16.53 -9.29
N VAL A 552 25.47 15.56 -8.40
CA VAL A 552 24.44 14.57 -8.07
C VAL A 552 24.14 14.63 -6.57
N VAL A 553 22.87 14.74 -6.20
CA VAL A 553 22.40 14.58 -4.82
C VAL A 553 21.80 13.18 -4.71
N HIS A 554 22.56 12.27 -4.12
CA HIS A 554 22.25 10.85 -4.05
C HIS A 554 21.45 10.50 -2.78
N GLY A 555 20.53 9.53 -2.91
CA GLY A 555 19.74 9.01 -1.79
C GLY A 555 18.39 9.69 -1.57
N ALA A 556 17.92 10.50 -2.53
CA ALA A 556 16.57 11.08 -2.53
C ALA A 556 15.49 9.99 -2.64
N THR A 557 14.46 10.07 -1.79
CA THR A 557 13.26 9.23 -1.87
C THR A 557 12.02 10.08 -1.57
N PRO A 558 10.81 9.67 -2.01
CA PRO A 558 9.57 10.40 -1.72
C PRO A 558 9.34 10.64 -0.22
N ALA A 559 9.68 9.68 0.63
CA ALA A 559 9.53 9.79 2.08
C ALA A 559 10.48 10.83 2.70
N LYS A 560 11.76 10.84 2.28
CA LYS A 560 12.73 11.85 2.74
C LYS A 560 12.37 13.24 2.26
N TYR A 561 11.93 13.37 1.00
CA TYR A 561 11.41 14.61 0.45
C TYR A 561 10.19 15.11 1.23
N GLN A 562 9.20 14.25 1.51
CA GLN A 562 8.04 14.62 2.33
C GLN A 562 8.45 15.16 3.70
N ALA A 563 9.35 14.46 4.40
CA ALA A 563 9.80 14.85 5.73
C ALA A 563 10.48 16.23 5.74
N TRP A 564 11.35 16.50 4.76
CA TRP A 564 11.96 17.81 4.60
C TRP A 564 10.92 18.88 4.27
N PHE A 565 10.03 18.59 3.31
CA PHE A 565 9.04 19.56 2.85
C PHE A 565 8.00 19.92 3.92
N GLU A 566 7.53 18.94 4.71
CA GLU A 566 6.67 19.17 5.89
C GLU A 566 7.28 20.12 6.92
N ARG A 567 8.60 20.04 7.11
CA ARG A 567 9.34 20.93 8.01
C ARG A 567 9.39 22.35 7.44
N LEU A 568 9.57 22.51 6.13
CA LEU A 568 9.52 23.84 5.48
C LEU A 568 8.13 24.46 5.55
N VAL A 569 7.07 23.66 5.33
CA VAL A 569 5.68 24.11 5.48
C VAL A 569 5.42 24.65 6.89
N ARG A 570 5.87 23.94 7.94
CA ARG A 570 5.78 24.43 9.32
C ARG A 570 6.54 25.75 9.53
N GLN A 571 7.78 25.84 9.05
CA GLN A 571 8.58 27.07 9.16
C GLN A 571 7.89 28.26 8.46
N ALA A 572 7.23 28.04 7.32
CA ALA A 572 6.48 29.07 6.61
C ALA A 572 5.21 29.53 7.36
N GLN A 573 4.57 28.65 8.14
CA GLN A 573 3.46 29.04 9.02
C GLN A 573 3.95 29.87 10.21
N GLU A 574 5.11 29.54 10.76
CA GLU A 574 5.75 30.28 11.86
C GLU A 574 6.28 31.64 11.42
N ARG A 575 6.71 31.75 10.15
CA ARG A 575 7.28 32.97 9.55
C ARG A 575 6.66 33.26 8.18
N PRO A 576 5.45 33.83 8.15
CA PRO A 576 4.76 34.11 6.90
C PRO A 576 5.50 35.12 6.01
N PHE A 577 5.52 34.84 4.71
CA PHE A 577 6.03 35.72 3.66
C PHE A 577 5.01 36.82 3.34
N PHE A 578 5.25 38.04 3.82
CA PHE A 578 4.30 39.16 3.74
C PHE A 578 2.88 38.79 4.23
N GLY A 579 2.79 37.99 5.30
CA GLY A 579 1.52 37.55 5.89
C GLY A 579 0.96 36.23 5.35
N GLU A 580 1.55 35.64 4.31
CA GLU A 580 1.12 34.35 3.74
C GLU A 580 2.17 33.26 3.98
N ALA A 581 1.76 32.05 4.39
CA ALA A 581 2.67 30.91 4.45
C ALA A 581 2.97 30.41 3.04
N LEU A 582 4.19 30.63 2.55
CA LEU A 582 4.61 30.35 1.17
C LEU A 582 5.88 29.49 1.14
N VAL A 583 5.88 28.41 0.36
CA VAL A 583 7.04 27.52 0.15
C VAL A 583 7.17 27.22 -1.34
N CYS A 584 8.39 27.03 -1.84
CA CYS A 584 8.64 26.65 -3.22
C CYS A 584 9.20 25.23 -3.35
N ILE A 585 8.96 24.61 -4.50
CA ILE A 585 9.62 23.40 -4.97
C ILE A 585 10.47 23.80 -6.17
N ASN A 586 11.70 23.29 -6.22
CA ASN A 586 12.68 23.72 -7.20
C ASN A 586 12.26 23.48 -8.66
N ALA A 587 11.42 22.49 -8.96
CA ALA A 587 10.84 22.35 -10.30
C ALA A 587 9.64 21.39 -10.34
N TRP A 588 8.75 21.63 -11.30
CA TRP A 588 7.68 20.75 -11.76
C TRP A 588 8.23 19.68 -12.72
N ASN A 589 9.01 20.10 -13.73
CA ASN A 589 9.38 19.30 -14.89
C ASN A 589 10.85 19.46 -15.36
N GLU A 590 11.82 19.67 -14.46
CA GLU A 590 13.23 19.83 -14.85
C GLU A 590 13.94 18.46 -14.92
N TRP A 591 13.54 17.66 -15.92
CA TRP A 591 13.91 16.25 -16.08
C TRP A 591 15.42 16.00 -16.24
N ALA A 592 16.14 16.81 -17.02
CA ALA A 592 17.58 16.58 -17.24
C ALA A 592 18.46 16.99 -16.04
N GLU A 593 17.89 17.62 -15.02
CA GLU A 593 18.53 17.83 -13.71
C GLU A 593 17.93 16.94 -12.61
N GLY A 594 17.08 15.97 -12.96
CA GLY A 594 16.47 15.07 -11.98
C GLY A 594 15.57 15.76 -10.95
N ALA A 595 15.18 17.02 -11.18
CA ALA A 595 14.33 17.82 -10.32
C ALA A 595 12.94 17.94 -10.94
N TYR A 596 12.06 16.99 -10.63
CA TYR A 596 10.69 16.99 -11.14
C TYR A 596 9.72 16.36 -10.13
N LEU A 597 8.45 16.73 -10.26
CA LEU A 597 7.34 16.10 -9.56
C LEU A 597 6.55 15.15 -10.48
N GLU A 598 6.68 15.31 -11.80
CA GLU A 598 5.94 14.52 -12.78
C GLU A 598 6.15 13.01 -12.60
N PRO A 599 5.12 12.17 -12.83
CA PRO A 599 5.25 10.74 -12.62
C PRO A 599 6.27 10.04 -13.53
N ASP A 600 7.08 9.16 -12.93
CA ASP A 600 8.06 8.33 -13.64
C ASP A 600 7.79 6.82 -13.49
N LEU A 601 8.56 5.97 -14.16
CA LEU A 601 8.39 4.52 -14.09
C LEU A 601 8.78 3.90 -12.74
N HIS A 602 9.67 4.52 -11.97
CA HIS A 602 10.22 3.92 -10.75
C HIS A 602 9.40 4.27 -9.52
N PHE A 603 9.12 5.55 -9.32
CA PHE A 603 8.36 6.08 -8.18
C PHE A 603 6.89 6.35 -8.52
N GLY A 604 6.49 6.30 -9.80
CA GLY A 604 5.14 6.68 -10.18
C GLY A 604 4.88 8.13 -9.78
N ALA A 605 3.73 8.40 -9.17
CA ALA A 605 3.35 9.71 -8.66
C ALA A 605 3.70 9.94 -7.18
N ALA A 606 4.62 9.15 -6.60
CA ALA A 606 4.91 9.21 -5.16
C ALA A 606 5.41 10.59 -4.69
N PHE A 607 6.18 11.33 -5.52
CA PHE A 607 6.60 12.69 -5.19
C PHE A 607 5.42 13.69 -5.15
N LEU A 608 4.45 13.59 -6.08
CA LEU A 608 3.22 14.39 -6.03
C LEU A 608 2.39 14.09 -4.78
N ASN A 609 2.21 12.79 -4.48
CA ASN A 609 1.47 12.38 -3.29
C ASN A 609 2.19 12.83 -2.01
N ALA A 610 3.53 12.78 -1.98
CA ALA A 610 4.35 13.30 -0.90
C ALA A 610 4.18 14.81 -0.71
N THR A 611 4.19 15.60 -1.79
CA THR A 611 3.88 17.03 -1.75
C THR A 611 2.49 17.26 -1.15
N GLY A 612 1.48 16.55 -1.64
CA GLY A 612 0.12 16.74 -1.15
C GLY A 612 -0.07 16.39 0.31
N ARG A 613 0.54 15.28 0.76
CA ARG A 613 0.57 14.89 2.16
C ARG A 613 1.22 15.96 3.03
N ALA A 614 2.38 16.46 2.63
CA ALA A 614 3.09 17.49 3.37
C ALA A 614 2.28 18.80 3.50
N VAL A 615 1.64 19.25 2.41
CA VAL A 615 0.82 20.47 2.39
C VAL A 615 -0.42 20.35 3.26
N ALA A 616 -1.05 19.17 3.29
CA ALA A 616 -2.22 18.91 4.13
C ALA A 616 -1.84 18.50 5.57
N GLY A 617 -0.58 18.13 5.81
CA GLY A 617 -0.10 17.52 7.04
C GLY A 617 -0.59 16.09 7.26
N LEU A 618 -0.92 15.37 6.19
CA LEU A 618 -1.35 13.98 6.23
C LEU A 618 -0.14 13.06 6.42
N VAL A 619 -0.30 11.99 7.21
CA VAL A 619 0.78 11.04 7.45
C VAL A 619 1.01 10.15 6.23
N SER A 620 2.28 9.88 5.91
CA SER A 620 2.64 8.91 4.87
C SER A 620 2.02 7.53 5.18
N PRO A 621 1.47 6.82 4.17
CA PRO A 621 0.98 5.47 4.35
C PRO A 621 1.99 4.58 5.08
N ALA A 622 3.28 4.64 4.72
CA ALA A 622 4.34 3.82 5.33
C ALA A 622 4.47 3.98 6.85
N ASN A 623 4.11 5.14 7.40
CA ASN A 623 4.17 5.44 8.83
C ASN A 623 2.86 5.15 9.57
N ALA A 624 1.76 4.91 8.84
CA ALA A 624 0.48 4.52 9.41
C ALA A 624 0.39 2.99 9.49
N ALA A 625 0.19 2.44 10.70
CA ALA A 625 0.00 1.01 10.89
C ALA A 625 -1.16 0.52 9.99
N GLY A 626 -0.84 -0.37 9.04
CA GLY A 626 -1.79 -0.95 8.10
C GLY A 626 -2.42 -2.26 8.59
N LEU A 627 -3.60 -2.59 8.10
CA LEU A 627 -4.31 -3.86 8.34
C LEU A 627 -4.39 -4.65 7.02
N LEU A 628 -3.82 -5.86 7.02
CA LEU A 628 -3.96 -6.79 5.89
C LEU A 628 -5.25 -7.59 6.01
N LEU A 629 -5.95 -7.72 4.89
CA LEU A 629 -7.08 -8.61 4.72
C LEU A 629 -6.65 -9.73 3.76
N ILE A 630 -6.56 -10.95 4.27
CA ILE A 630 -5.96 -12.06 3.53
C ILE A 630 -7.05 -13.07 3.15
N GLY A 631 -7.14 -13.38 1.86
CA GLY A 631 -8.09 -14.34 1.29
C GLY A 631 -7.38 -15.38 0.44
N HIS A 632 -8.04 -16.51 0.18
CA HIS A 632 -7.45 -17.59 -0.63
C HIS A 632 -7.56 -17.34 -2.13
N ASP A 633 -8.59 -16.63 -2.61
CA ASP A 633 -8.75 -16.23 -4.03
C ASP A 633 -9.72 -15.03 -4.18
N ALA A 634 -10.01 -14.62 -5.42
CA ALA A 634 -11.04 -13.61 -5.76
C ALA A 634 -12.21 -14.16 -6.59
N PHE A 635 -12.62 -15.42 -6.42
CA PHE A 635 -13.84 -15.94 -7.04
C PHE A 635 -15.11 -15.44 -6.35
N PRO A 636 -16.25 -15.27 -7.06
CA PRO A 636 -17.47 -14.68 -6.52
C PRO A 636 -18.25 -15.64 -5.62
N ALA A 637 -17.73 -15.90 -4.42
CA ALA A 637 -18.33 -16.72 -3.38
C ALA A 637 -18.49 -15.97 -2.05
N GLY A 638 -19.18 -16.61 -1.09
CA GLY A 638 -19.60 -15.96 0.15
C GLY A 638 -18.45 -15.42 1.00
N SER A 639 -17.35 -16.16 1.11
CA SER A 639 -16.16 -15.76 1.88
C SER A 639 -15.42 -14.57 1.26
N GLN A 640 -15.37 -14.50 -0.07
CA GLN A 640 -14.70 -13.46 -0.83
C GLN A 640 -15.51 -12.16 -0.73
N HIS A 641 -16.82 -12.25 -0.92
CA HIS A 641 -17.71 -11.11 -0.65
C HIS A 641 -17.61 -10.63 0.80
N LEU A 642 -17.56 -11.54 1.79
CA LEU A 642 -17.36 -11.16 3.19
C LEU A 642 -16.08 -10.33 3.38
N LEU A 643 -14.95 -10.79 2.84
CA LEU A 643 -13.66 -10.10 2.96
C LEU A 643 -13.65 -8.75 2.23
N LEU A 644 -14.23 -8.70 1.03
CA LEU A 644 -14.38 -7.48 0.23
C LEU A 644 -15.21 -6.42 0.96
N HIS A 645 -16.38 -6.81 1.48
CA HIS A 645 -17.25 -5.91 2.25
C HIS A 645 -16.63 -5.50 3.57
N LEU A 646 -15.86 -6.38 4.22
CA LEU A 646 -15.09 -6.04 5.41
C LEU A 646 -14.08 -4.92 5.10
N GLY A 647 -13.33 -5.04 4.00
CA GLY A 647 -12.43 -3.98 3.54
C GLY A 647 -13.15 -2.66 3.27
N ARG A 648 -14.32 -2.69 2.62
CA ARG A 648 -15.16 -1.50 2.38
C ARG A 648 -15.58 -0.83 3.69
N GLN A 649 -16.09 -1.61 4.64
CA GLN A 649 -16.53 -1.12 5.95
C GLN A 649 -15.38 -0.49 6.74
N LEU A 650 -14.24 -1.19 6.83
CA LEU A 650 -13.06 -0.73 7.56
C LEU A 650 -12.46 0.55 6.95
N ARG A 651 -12.43 0.66 5.62
CA ARG A 651 -11.93 1.85 4.93
C ARG A 651 -12.91 3.03 5.02
N ARG A 652 -14.18 2.83 4.65
CA ARG A 652 -15.16 3.93 4.48
C ARG A 652 -15.75 4.42 5.80
N VAL A 653 -16.00 3.53 6.76
CA VAL A 653 -16.58 3.91 8.07
C VAL A 653 -15.49 4.18 9.09
N HIS A 654 -14.50 3.30 9.21
CA HIS A 654 -13.53 3.37 10.32
C HIS A 654 -12.25 4.15 9.99
N GLY A 655 -11.89 4.25 8.71
CA GLY A 655 -10.75 5.06 8.26
C GLY A 655 -9.44 4.29 8.32
N VAL A 656 -9.56 2.96 8.33
CA VAL A 656 -8.42 2.06 8.45
C VAL A 656 -7.71 1.98 7.10
N ARG A 657 -6.38 2.10 7.12
CA ARG A 657 -5.54 1.74 5.98
C ARG A 657 -5.56 0.22 5.81
N VAL A 658 -6.27 -0.23 4.77
CA VAL A 658 -6.42 -1.64 4.40
C VAL A 658 -5.51 -1.98 3.21
N GLY A 659 -5.03 -3.22 3.15
CA GLY A 659 -4.44 -3.83 1.95
C GLY A 659 -4.90 -5.28 1.84
N PHE A 660 -5.03 -5.79 0.61
CA PHE A 660 -5.44 -7.18 0.37
C PHE A 660 -4.24 -8.03 -0.04
N LEU A 661 -4.14 -9.24 0.52
CA LEU A 661 -3.30 -10.32 0.00
C LEU A 661 -4.20 -11.48 -0.39
N LEU A 662 -4.17 -11.86 -1.66
CA LEU A 662 -4.90 -13.01 -2.18
C LEU A 662 -3.90 -14.10 -2.58
N LEU A 663 -4.19 -15.36 -2.24
CA LEU A 663 -3.32 -16.50 -2.58
C LEU A 663 -3.55 -17.05 -3.99
N ASP A 664 -4.58 -16.55 -4.67
CA ASP A 664 -4.86 -16.78 -6.08
C ASP A 664 -5.72 -15.63 -6.63
N GLY A 665 -5.81 -15.52 -7.95
CA GLY A 665 -6.61 -14.52 -8.64
C GLY A 665 -8.11 -14.82 -8.68
N GLY A 666 -8.87 -14.04 -9.46
CA GLY A 666 -10.28 -14.31 -9.71
C GLY A 666 -11.08 -13.12 -10.26
N ALA A 667 -12.36 -13.38 -10.55
CA ALA A 667 -13.24 -12.40 -11.21
C ALA A 667 -13.50 -11.12 -10.40
N LEU A 668 -13.34 -11.16 -9.06
CA LEU A 668 -13.55 -10.00 -8.18
C LEU A 668 -12.31 -9.10 -8.02
N GLU A 669 -11.15 -9.41 -8.61
CA GLU A 669 -9.91 -8.64 -8.40
C GLU A 669 -10.08 -7.13 -8.59
N ALA A 670 -10.80 -6.72 -9.64
CA ALA A 670 -11.08 -5.31 -9.90
C ALA A 670 -11.93 -4.66 -8.78
N GLU A 671 -12.89 -5.40 -8.21
CA GLU A 671 -13.70 -4.92 -7.09
C GLU A 671 -12.88 -4.79 -5.81
N TYR A 672 -11.92 -5.70 -5.57
CA TYR A 672 -10.97 -5.59 -4.46
C TYR A 672 -10.05 -4.39 -4.65
N ALA A 673 -9.50 -4.20 -5.86
CA ALA A 673 -8.61 -3.10 -6.20
C ALA A 673 -9.29 -1.71 -6.07
N ALA A 674 -10.59 -1.63 -6.35
CA ALA A 674 -11.38 -0.43 -6.11
C ALA A 674 -11.50 -0.08 -4.61
N VAL A 675 -11.32 -1.05 -3.72
CA VAL A 675 -11.41 -0.86 -2.27
C VAL A 675 -10.04 -0.54 -1.67
N ALA A 676 -8.99 -1.28 -2.02
CA ALA A 676 -7.64 -1.08 -1.50
C ALA A 676 -6.60 -1.77 -2.41
N PRO A 677 -5.29 -1.47 -2.27
CA PRO A 677 -4.25 -2.19 -3.01
C PRO A 677 -4.37 -3.71 -2.83
N VAL A 678 -4.24 -4.45 -3.93
CA VAL A 678 -4.32 -5.91 -3.99
C VAL A 678 -2.97 -6.47 -4.38
N THR A 679 -2.48 -7.41 -3.59
CA THR A 679 -1.31 -8.23 -3.91
C THR A 679 -1.79 -9.67 -4.10
N VAL A 680 -1.45 -10.30 -5.23
CA VAL A 680 -1.73 -11.71 -5.50
C VAL A 680 -0.42 -12.50 -5.39
N ALA A 681 -0.39 -13.54 -4.58
CA ALA A 681 0.74 -14.45 -4.45
C ALA A 681 0.51 -15.72 -5.26
N ARG A 682 1.52 -16.22 -5.97
CA ARG A 682 1.40 -17.42 -6.81
C ARG A 682 1.70 -18.73 -6.09
N ASP A 683 2.55 -18.67 -5.08
CA ASP A 683 2.99 -19.80 -4.28
C ASP A 683 3.47 -19.33 -2.90
N THR A 684 3.85 -20.27 -2.03
CA THR A 684 4.30 -19.97 -0.65
C THR A 684 5.56 -19.11 -0.59
N ALA A 685 6.50 -19.27 -1.53
CA ALA A 685 7.73 -18.49 -1.55
C ALA A 685 7.44 -17.05 -2.00
N ASP A 686 6.60 -16.89 -3.03
CA ASP A 686 6.08 -15.59 -3.44
C ASP A 686 5.30 -14.93 -2.31
N ALA A 687 4.41 -15.66 -1.62
CA ALA A 687 3.65 -15.14 -0.48
C ALA A 687 4.58 -14.62 0.63
N SER A 688 5.67 -15.33 0.95
CA SER A 688 6.67 -14.85 1.93
C SER A 688 7.30 -13.53 1.51
N ARG A 689 7.78 -13.44 0.26
CA ARG A 689 8.38 -12.22 -0.30
C ARG A 689 7.38 -11.05 -0.31
N ARG A 690 6.14 -11.29 -0.73
CA ARG A 690 5.07 -10.27 -0.73
C ARG A 690 4.74 -9.79 0.67
N LEU A 691 4.75 -10.68 1.66
CA LEU A 691 4.53 -10.31 3.05
C LEU A 691 5.70 -9.48 3.62
N GLU A 692 6.94 -9.75 3.21
CA GLU A 692 8.09 -8.91 3.56
C GLU A 692 7.95 -7.50 2.95
N GLU A 693 7.55 -7.38 1.68
CA GLU A 693 7.24 -6.11 1.02
C GLU A 693 6.14 -5.34 1.77
N LEU A 694 5.04 -6.02 2.12
CA LEU A 694 3.92 -5.42 2.87
C LEU A 694 4.33 -5.05 4.31
N HIS A 695 5.17 -5.86 4.96
CA HIS A 695 5.74 -5.50 6.25
C HIS A 695 6.60 -4.24 6.15
N ALA A 696 7.48 -4.14 5.16
CA ALA A 696 8.26 -2.94 4.91
C ALA A 696 7.36 -1.71 4.67
N ALA A 697 6.22 -1.90 4.00
CA ALA A 697 5.21 -0.87 3.76
C ALA A 697 4.35 -0.49 4.99
N GLY A 698 4.64 -0.99 6.19
CA GLY A 698 4.01 -0.58 7.46
C GLY A 698 2.80 -1.41 7.89
N PHE A 699 2.51 -2.54 7.23
CA PHE A 699 1.46 -3.46 7.69
C PHE A 699 1.94 -4.28 8.90
N ARG A 700 1.19 -4.25 10.00
CA ARG A 700 1.58 -4.87 11.28
C ARG A 700 0.53 -5.85 11.84
N THR A 701 -0.68 -5.80 11.32
CA THR A 701 -1.80 -6.66 11.74
C THR A 701 -2.50 -7.25 10.52
N ALA A 702 -3.08 -8.44 10.65
CA ALA A 702 -3.79 -9.12 9.57
C ALA A 702 -5.07 -9.81 10.06
N ILE A 703 -6.11 -9.81 9.22
CA ILE A 703 -7.26 -10.71 9.34
C ILE A 703 -7.15 -11.72 8.20
N VAL A 704 -6.99 -12.99 8.57
CA VAL A 704 -6.89 -14.12 7.64
C VAL A 704 -8.26 -14.76 7.56
N ASN A 705 -8.88 -14.68 6.39
CA ASN A 705 -10.22 -15.18 6.18
C ASN A 705 -10.15 -16.60 5.63
N THR A 706 -10.76 -17.56 6.35
CA THR A 706 -10.90 -19.00 6.03
C THR A 706 -9.69 -19.87 6.35
N CYS A 707 -9.92 -21.16 6.59
CA CYS A 707 -8.86 -22.17 6.73
C CYS A 707 -8.04 -22.34 5.45
N ALA A 708 -8.63 -22.08 4.28
CA ALA A 708 -7.92 -22.13 3.00
C ALA A 708 -6.74 -21.13 2.91
N ALA A 709 -6.80 -20.00 3.62
CA ALA A 709 -5.70 -19.04 3.71
C ALA A 709 -4.80 -19.24 4.93
N ALA A 710 -5.13 -20.16 5.84
CA ALA A 710 -4.49 -20.28 7.15
C ALA A 710 -2.99 -20.65 7.09
N GLN A 711 -2.53 -21.23 5.98
CA GLN A 711 -1.12 -21.57 5.75
C GLN A 711 -0.17 -20.36 5.77
N VAL A 712 -0.68 -19.13 5.62
CA VAL A 712 0.15 -17.91 5.72
C VAL A 712 0.38 -17.43 7.14
N CYS A 713 -0.43 -17.86 8.12
CA CYS A 713 -0.31 -17.41 9.51
C CYS A 713 1.08 -17.64 10.13
N PRO A 714 1.75 -18.79 9.91
CA PRO A 714 3.13 -18.97 10.36
C PRO A 714 4.13 -17.98 9.74
N LEU A 715 3.93 -17.59 8.47
CA LEU A 715 4.77 -16.59 7.80
C LEU A 715 4.57 -15.20 8.43
N LEU A 716 3.32 -14.83 8.69
CA LEU A 716 2.97 -13.59 9.39
C LEU A 716 3.64 -13.51 10.76
N ALA A 717 3.56 -14.60 11.54
CA ALA A 717 4.16 -14.67 12.86
C ALA A 717 5.69 -14.49 12.82
N LYS A 718 6.38 -15.10 11.83
CA LYS A 718 7.83 -14.93 11.62
C LYS A 718 8.22 -13.48 11.33
N LEU A 719 7.36 -12.73 10.62
CA LEU A 719 7.56 -11.32 10.29
C LEU A 719 7.06 -10.36 11.39
N GLY A 720 6.56 -10.88 12.52
CA GLY A 720 5.98 -10.05 13.58
C GLY A 720 4.65 -9.39 13.21
N ILE A 721 3.95 -9.88 12.17
CA ILE A 721 2.59 -9.44 11.83
C ILE A 721 1.59 -10.24 12.67
N THR A 722 0.80 -9.54 13.49
CA THR A 722 -0.20 -10.20 14.36
C THR A 722 -1.44 -10.59 13.56
N ALA A 723 -1.80 -11.87 13.57
CA ALA A 723 -2.92 -12.39 12.77
C ALA A 723 -4.17 -12.72 13.61
N THR A 724 -5.35 -12.41 13.08
CA THR A 724 -6.66 -12.93 13.53
C THR A 724 -7.19 -13.87 12.44
N LEU A 725 -7.36 -15.16 12.76
CA LEU A 725 -7.85 -16.16 11.82
C LEU A 725 -9.36 -16.30 11.93
N LEU A 726 -10.09 -16.19 10.82
CA LEU A 726 -11.51 -16.47 10.73
C LEU A 726 -11.70 -17.90 10.21
N VAL A 727 -12.44 -18.72 10.95
CA VAL A 727 -12.77 -20.09 10.56
C VAL A 727 -14.23 -20.13 10.09
N HIS A 728 -14.41 -20.45 8.81
CA HIS A 728 -15.70 -20.56 8.13
C HIS A 728 -15.85 -21.94 7.50
N GLU A 729 -15.28 -22.96 8.14
CA GLU A 729 -15.30 -24.34 7.69
C GLU A 729 -15.65 -25.26 8.85
N LEU A 730 -16.27 -26.38 8.52
CA LEU A 730 -16.61 -27.45 9.46
C LEU A 730 -15.80 -28.71 9.09
N PRO A 731 -15.68 -29.70 9.99
CA PRO A 731 -14.75 -30.82 9.87
C PRO A 731 -14.69 -31.50 8.50
N ARG A 732 -15.85 -31.83 7.92
CA ARG A 732 -15.88 -32.58 6.67
C ARG A 732 -15.33 -31.76 5.51
N LEU A 733 -15.67 -30.48 5.44
CA LEU A 733 -15.12 -29.57 4.43
C LEU A 733 -13.60 -29.37 4.60
N ILE A 734 -13.11 -29.32 5.84
CA ILE A 734 -11.66 -29.23 6.12
C ILE A 734 -10.94 -30.47 5.58
N GLU A 735 -11.49 -31.66 5.80
CA GLU A 735 -10.95 -32.92 5.29
C GLU A 735 -11.03 -33.04 3.77
N GLU A 736 -12.22 -32.81 3.18
CA GLU A 736 -12.46 -32.91 1.73
C GLU A 736 -11.59 -31.95 0.91
N ARG A 737 -11.23 -30.80 1.50
CA ARG A 737 -10.35 -29.79 0.87
C ARG A 737 -8.88 -29.93 1.26
N GLY A 738 -8.51 -30.91 2.08
CA GLY A 738 -7.12 -31.13 2.51
C GLY A 738 -6.56 -29.99 3.38
N LEU A 739 -7.41 -29.29 4.13
CA LEU A 739 -7.05 -28.07 4.87
C LEU A 739 -6.59 -28.32 6.31
N LEU A 740 -6.57 -29.57 6.78
CA LEU A 740 -6.31 -29.90 8.18
C LEU A 740 -4.97 -29.34 8.69
N GLU A 741 -3.90 -29.53 7.92
CA GLU A 741 -2.58 -29.05 8.33
C GLU A 741 -2.49 -27.52 8.31
N ALA A 742 -3.05 -26.87 7.29
CA ALA A 742 -3.14 -25.41 7.21
C ALA A 742 -3.94 -24.82 8.39
N ALA A 743 -5.08 -25.43 8.72
CA ALA A 743 -5.91 -25.05 9.85
C ALA A 743 -5.17 -25.22 11.18
N ARG A 744 -4.44 -26.33 11.36
CA ARG A 744 -3.62 -26.60 12.56
C ARG A 744 -2.51 -25.58 12.75
N GLN A 745 -1.71 -25.36 11.71
CA GLN A 745 -0.61 -24.39 11.75
C GLN A 745 -1.13 -22.96 11.94
N GLY A 746 -2.21 -22.61 11.24
CA GLY A 746 -2.78 -21.27 11.35
C GLY A 746 -3.44 -20.99 12.68
N ALA A 747 -4.17 -21.95 13.24
CA ALA A 747 -4.73 -21.83 14.59
C ALA A 747 -3.63 -21.74 15.64
N ALA A 748 -2.50 -22.44 15.48
CA ALA A 748 -1.37 -22.31 16.41
C ALA A 748 -0.73 -20.91 16.35
N ALA A 749 -0.51 -20.38 15.15
CA ALA A 749 0.22 -19.12 14.92
C ALA A 749 -0.61 -17.84 15.09
N ALA A 750 -1.93 -17.89 14.90
CA ALA A 750 -2.78 -16.71 15.05
C ALA A 750 -2.80 -16.19 16.50
N ARG A 751 -3.13 -14.93 16.73
CA ARG A 751 -3.40 -14.41 18.09
C ARG A 751 -4.80 -14.81 18.55
N HIS A 752 -5.79 -14.59 17.69
CA HIS A 752 -7.19 -14.94 17.93
C HIS A 752 -7.70 -15.83 16.80
N VAL A 753 -8.53 -16.81 17.14
CA VAL A 753 -9.25 -17.65 16.18
C VAL A 753 -10.75 -17.41 16.36
N VAL A 754 -11.40 -16.94 15.32
CA VAL A 754 -12.77 -16.45 15.35
C VAL A 754 -13.69 -17.42 14.62
N PHE A 755 -14.78 -17.79 15.27
CA PHE A 755 -15.76 -18.75 14.77
C PHE A 755 -17.13 -18.11 14.64
N ALA A 756 -17.86 -18.44 13.57
CA ALA A 756 -19.18 -17.88 13.32
C ALA A 756 -20.27 -18.34 14.32
N ALA A 757 -20.07 -19.48 14.99
CA ALA A 757 -21.00 -20.02 15.99
C ALA A 757 -20.28 -20.96 16.97
N GLY A 758 -20.92 -21.25 18.12
CA GLY A 758 -20.33 -22.10 19.16
C GLY A 758 -20.10 -23.52 18.65
N CYS A 759 -21.08 -24.09 17.95
CA CYS A 759 -20.96 -25.43 17.36
C CYS A 759 -19.81 -25.54 16.33
N VAL A 760 -19.48 -24.46 15.61
CA VAL A 760 -18.37 -24.44 14.65
C VAL A 760 -17.04 -24.49 15.40
N ARG A 761 -16.90 -23.68 16.47
CA ARG A 761 -15.74 -23.74 17.37
C ARG A 761 -15.55 -25.14 17.95
N ASP A 762 -16.60 -25.72 18.52
CA ASP A 762 -16.51 -26.99 19.24
C ASP A 762 -16.11 -28.13 18.30
N ARG A 763 -16.67 -28.16 17.09
CA ARG A 763 -16.32 -29.13 16.05
C ARG A 763 -14.91 -28.93 15.49
N PHE A 764 -14.47 -27.68 15.34
CA PHE A 764 -13.10 -27.38 14.95
C PHE A 764 -12.09 -27.82 16.02
N ALA A 765 -12.38 -27.53 17.29
CA ALA A 765 -11.54 -27.90 18.43
C ALA A 765 -11.38 -29.42 18.62
N ALA A 766 -12.33 -30.21 18.10
CA ALA A 766 -12.22 -31.67 18.07
C ALA A 766 -11.17 -32.18 17.07
N LEU A 767 -10.85 -31.39 16.03
CA LEU A 767 -9.85 -31.73 15.01
C LEU A 767 -8.49 -31.05 15.25
N VAL A 768 -8.53 -29.81 15.73
CA VAL A 768 -7.36 -28.92 15.82
C VAL A 768 -7.19 -28.48 17.27
N PRO A 769 -6.00 -28.68 17.88
CA PRO A 769 -5.72 -28.15 19.22
C PRO A 769 -5.94 -26.64 19.28
N LEU A 770 -6.80 -26.20 20.21
CA LEU A 770 -7.23 -24.83 20.31
C LEU A 770 -7.13 -24.34 21.76
N ASP A 771 -6.48 -23.21 21.96
CA ASP A 771 -6.47 -22.51 23.25
C ASP A 771 -7.83 -21.79 23.47
N PRO A 772 -8.61 -22.16 24.51
CA PRO A 772 -9.89 -21.52 24.79
C PRO A 772 -9.80 -20.01 25.03
N ALA A 773 -8.68 -19.49 25.56
CA ALA A 773 -8.50 -18.05 25.77
C ALA A 773 -8.34 -17.26 24.46
N ARG A 774 -7.98 -17.95 23.37
CA ARG A 774 -7.79 -17.36 22.03
C ARG A 774 -8.97 -17.59 21.10
N ALA A 775 -9.89 -18.48 21.47
CA ALA A 775 -11.07 -18.85 20.70
C ALA A 775 -12.23 -17.89 20.95
N VAL A 776 -12.65 -17.16 19.91
CA VAL A 776 -13.73 -16.17 20.00
C VAL A 776 -14.90 -16.62 19.14
N VAL A 777 -16.11 -16.65 19.72
CA VAL A 777 -17.34 -16.88 18.94
C VAL A 777 -17.93 -15.52 18.60
N LEU A 778 -17.95 -15.20 17.31
CA LEU A 778 -18.47 -13.96 16.77
C LEU A 778 -19.28 -14.26 15.52
N ALA A 779 -20.61 -14.16 15.62
CA ALA A 779 -21.50 -14.36 14.49
C ALA A 779 -21.21 -13.34 13.38
N GLN A 780 -21.09 -13.82 12.15
CA GLN A 780 -20.87 -12.93 11.01
C GLN A 780 -22.07 -11.99 10.84
N GLY A 781 -21.80 -10.74 10.50
CA GLY A 781 -22.85 -9.77 10.18
C GLY A 781 -23.37 -9.91 8.75
N CYS A 782 -24.58 -9.40 8.50
CA CYS A 782 -25.21 -9.39 7.18
C CYS A 782 -24.74 -8.20 6.34
N TYR A 783 -23.82 -8.44 5.39
CA TYR A 783 -23.18 -7.39 4.59
C TYR A 783 -24.02 -6.90 3.40
N ARG A 784 -24.93 -7.74 2.88
CA ARG A 784 -25.99 -7.36 1.95
C ARG A 784 -27.26 -7.27 2.79
N GLN A 785 -27.82 -6.09 3.02
CA GLN A 785 -29.03 -5.91 3.84
C GLN A 785 -30.25 -5.68 2.96
N PRO A 786 -30.78 -6.72 2.27
CA PRO A 786 -31.98 -6.57 1.47
C PRO A 786 -33.19 -6.21 2.35
N ALA A 787 -34.04 -5.33 1.83
CA ALA A 787 -35.28 -4.94 2.49
C ALA A 787 -36.48 -5.65 1.84
N PHE A 788 -37.53 -5.88 2.63
CA PHE A 788 -38.77 -6.46 2.11
C PHE A 788 -39.46 -5.54 1.11
N SER A 789 -39.71 -6.05 -0.09
CA SER A 789 -40.46 -5.36 -1.14
C SER A 789 -41.82 -6.01 -1.36
N ALA A 790 -42.88 -5.31 -0.95
CA ALA A 790 -44.26 -5.75 -1.19
C ALA A 790 -44.60 -5.81 -2.68
N GLU A 791 -44.04 -4.88 -3.47
CA GLU A 791 -44.21 -4.82 -4.92
C GLU A 791 -43.52 -6.00 -5.61
N ALA A 792 -42.26 -6.26 -5.28
CA ALA A 792 -41.52 -7.40 -5.84
C ALA A 792 -42.19 -8.73 -5.49
N ARG A 793 -42.66 -8.87 -4.24
CA ARG A 793 -43.46 -10.01 -3.81
C ARG A 793 -44.70 -10.19 -4.69
N ALA A 794 -45.49 -9.14 -4.89
CA ALA A 794 -46.70 -9.22 -5.71
C ALA A 794 -46.39 -9.55 -7.17
N ARG A 795 -45.34 -8.94 -7.74
CA ARG A 795 -44.87 -9.16 -9.10
C ARG A 795 -44.42 -10.61 -9.31
N LEU A 796 -43.50 -11.11 -8.50
CA LEU A 796 -42.94 -12.46 -8.64
C LEU A 796 -43.99 -13.54 -8.36
N ARG A 797 -44.85 -13.36 -7.35
CA ARG A 797 -45.93 -14.32 -7.07
C ARG A 797 -46.95 -14.39 -8.21
N ARG A 798 -47.35 -13.25 -8.80
CA ARG A 798 -48.20 -13.25 -10.02
C ARG A 798 -47.51 -13.94 -11.18
N HIS A 799 -46.25 -13.60 -11.44
CA HIS A 799 -45.46 -14.18 -12.52
C HIS A 799 -45.34 -15.72 -12.38
N TRP A 800 -45.23 -16.23 -11.16
CA TRP A 800 -45.17 -17.68 -10.90
C TRP A 800 -46.54 -18.35 -10.73
N GLY A 801 -47.65 -17.62 -10.88
CA GLY A 801 -49.01 -18.15 -10.75
C GLY A 801 -49.40 -18.55 -9.33
N LEU A 802 -48.83 -17.90 -8.31
CA LEU A 802 -49.05 -18.20 -6.90
C LEU A 802 -50.21 -17.36 -6.32
N GLY A 803 -51.20 -18.02 -5.73
CA GLY A 803 -52.30 -17.40 -5.00
C GLY A 803 -51.90 -16.86 -3.62
N SER A 804 -52.85 -16.23 -2.91
CA SER A 804 -52.63 -15.69 -1.56
C SER A 804 -52.45 -16.76 -0.49
N GLU A 805 -53.09 -17.92 -0.67
CA GLU A 805 -53.08 -19.05 0.25
C GLU A 805 -51.95 -20.07 0.00
N ASP A 806 -51.29 -19.97 -1.16
CA ASP A 806 -50.19 -20.84 -1.55
C ASP A 806 -48.93 -20.52 -0.73
N VAL A 807 -48.22 -21.54 -0.29
CA VAL A 807 -46.95 -21.37 0.44
C VAL A 807 -45.79 -21.51 -0.54
N LEU A 808 -44.92 -20.50 -0.60
CA LEU A 808 -43.65 -20.57 -1.34
C LEU A 808 -42.48 -20.83 -0.37
N ALA A 809 -41.87 -22.01 -0.46
CA ALA A 809 -40.67 -22.38 0.29
C ALA A 809 -39.43 -22.30 -0.61
N LEU A 810 -38.43 -21.53 -0.21
CA LEU A 810 -37.24 -21.23 -1.02
C LEU A 810 -36.01 -21.96 -0.47
N GLY A 811 -35.26 -22.65 -1.31
CA GLY A 811 -33.88 -23.06 -1.04
C GLY A 811 -32.90 -22.11 -1.73
N MET A 812 -31.73 -21.88 -1.13
CA MET A 812 -30.74 -20.94 -1.66
C MET A 812 -29.30 -21.38 -1.45
N GLY A 813 -28.49 -21.24 -2.49
CA GLY A 813 -27.06 -21.53 -2.50
C GLY A 813 -26.64 -22.37 -3.71
N TYR A 814 -25.35 -22.69 -3.80
CA TYR A 814 -24.85 -23.63 -4.81
C TYR A 814 -25.48 -25.01 -4.58
N ALA A 815 -26.22 -25.54 -5.55
CA ALA A 815 -26.93 -26.80 -5.43
C ALA A 815 -25.96 -27.98 -5.54
N ASP A 816 -25.45 -28.42 -4.38
CA ASP A 816 -24.58 -29.57 -4.19
C ASP A 816 -25.12 -30.48 -3.05
N LEU A 817 -24.40 -31.57 -2.77
CA LEU A 817 -24.72 -32.47 -1.66
C LEU A 817 -24.52 -31.81 -0.27
N ARG A 818 -23.62 -30.84 -0.15
CA ARG A 818 -23.35 -30.17 1.13
C ARG A 818 -24.52 -29.27 1.55
N LYS A 819 -25.05 -28.48 0.61
CA LYS A 819 -26.27 -27.67 0.73
C LYS A 819 -27.55 -28.52 0.74
N GLY A 820 -27.42 -29.81 0.43
CA GLY A 820 -28.49 -30.79 0.51
C GLY A 820 -29.61 -30.51 -0.49
N PHE A 821 -29.26 -30.19 -1.74
CA PHE A 821 -30.25 -30.01 -2.80
C PHE A 821 -31.08 -31.28 -3.02
N ASP A 822 -30.46 -32.45 -2.90
CA ASP A 822 -31.14 -33.76 -2.92
C ASP A 822 -32.17 -33.90 -1.78
N LEU A 823 -31.84 -33.42 -0.58
CA LEU A 823 -32.77 -33.41 0.56
C LEU A 823 -33.92 -32.41 0.33
N PHE A 824 -33.64 -31.26 -0.30
CA PHE A 824 -34.66 -30.29 -0.70
C PHE A 824 -35.67 -30.90 -1.70
N LEU A 825 -35.20 -31.67 -2.68
CA LEU A 825 -36.05 -32.38 -3.62
C LEU A 825 -36.86 -33.49 -2.93
N GLN A 826 -36.29 -34.19 -1.95
CA GLN A 826 -37.02 -35.16 -1.13
C GLN A 826 -38.13 -34.52 -0.27
N VAL A 827 -37.88 -33.32 0.29
CA VAL A 827 -38.92 -32.55 0.99
C VAL A 827 -40.08 -32.23 0.06
N TRP A 828 -39.80 -31.83 -1.19
CA TRP A 828 -40.84 -31.64 -2.21
C TRP A 828 -41.66 -32.91 -2.46
N ARG A 829 -41.01 -34.08 -2.60
CA ARG A 829 -41.73 -35.36 -2.76
C ARG A 829 -42.65 -35.65 -1.57
N ALA A 830 -42.17 -35.45 -0.35
CA ALA A 830 -42.94 -35.67 0.86
C ALA A 830 -44.14 -34.71 0.95
N LEU A 831 -43.99 -33.46 0.48
CA LEU A 831 -45.08 -32.48 0.43
C LEU A 831 -46.17 -32.84 -0.58
N ARG A 832 -45.84 -33.47 -1.70
CA ARG A 832 -46.84 -33.90 -2.70
C ARG A 832 -47.88 -34.88 -2.16
N ARG A 833 -47.55 -35.64 -1.12
CA ARG A 833 -48.48 -36.56 -0.46
C ARG A 833 -49.45 -35.86 0.49
N ARG A 834 -49.34 -34.52 0.64
CA ARG A 834 -50.09 -33.72 1.60
C ARG A 834 -50.95 -32.71 0.84
N GLY A 835 -52.26 -32.68 1.09
CA GLY A 835 -53.27 -31.97 0.28
C GLY A 835 -53.23 -30.42 0.29
N ARG A 836 -52.11 -29.79 0.63
CA ARG A 836 -51.94 -28.32 0.63
C ARG A 836 -51.11 -27.88 -0.57
N ARG A 837 -51.46 -26.76 -1.19
CA ARG A 837 -50.69 -26.15 -2.28
C ARG A 837 -49.42 -25.49 -1.74
N VAL A 838 -48.30 -26.20 -1.87
CA VAL A 838 -46.96 -25.74 -1.52
C VAL A 838 -46.10 -25.76 -2.77
N HIS A 839 -45.36 -24.68 -2.99
CA HIS A 839 -44.40 -24.55 -4.09
C HIS A 839 -42.99 -24.46 -3.52
N LEU A 840 -42.06 -25.21 -4.09
CA LEU A 840 -40.64 -25.11 -3.80
C LEU A 840 -39.93 -24.37 -4.95
N ALA A 841 -38.96 -23.54 -4.59
CA ALA A 841 -38.06 -22.93 -5.56
C ALA A 841 -36.63 -22.97 -5.04
N TRP A 842 -35.64 -23.17 -5.92
CA TRP A 842 -34.23 -23.09 -5.56
C TRP A 842 -33.53 -21.97 -6.33
N ALA A 843 -32.85 -21.07 -5.63
CA ALA A 843 -32.01 -20.03 -6.22
C ALA A 843 -30.52 -20.32 -6.02
N GLY A 844 -29.80 -20.47 -7.12
CA GLY A 844 -28.36 -20.71 -7.18
C GLY A 844 -27.96 -21.58 -8.37
N ALA A 845 -26.69 -21.50 -8.77
CA ALA A 845 -26.10 -22.41 -9.74
C ALA A 845 -26.06 -23.84 -9.17
N MET A 846 -26.04 -24.84 -10.04
CA MET A 846 -26.08 -26.25 -9.67
C MET A 846 -24.85 -27.00 -10.14
N ASP A 847 -24.41 -27.94 -9.30
CA ASP A 847 -23.31 -28.83 -9.62
C ASP A 847 -23.65 -29.68 -10.87
N PRO A 848 -22.79 -29.72 -11.90
CA PRO A 848 -23.03 -30.51 -13.10
C PRO A 848 -23.25 -32.01 -12.82
N ALA A 849 -22.54 -32.60 -11.86
CA ALA A 849 -22.74 -33.99 -11.47
C ALA A 849 -24.09 -34.19 -10.76
N MET A 850 -24.54 -33.19 -9.99
CA MET A 850 -25.86 -33.20 -9.37
C MET A 850 -26.97 -33.12 -10.42
N GLN A 851 -26.81 -32.26 -11.42
CA GLN A 851 -27.75 -32.16 -12.55
C GLN A 851 -27.80 -33.47 -13.36
N ALA A 852 -26.65 -34.12 -13.59
CA ALA A 852 -26.61 -35.41 -14.27
C ALA A 852 -27.33 -36.51 -13.46
N TYR A 853 -27.17 -36.51 -12.13
CA TYR A 853 -27.76 -37.52 -11.27
C TYR A 853 -29.28 -37.33 -11.03
N LEU A 854 -29.75 -36.09 -10.83
CA LEU A 854 -31.16 -35.80 -10.50
C LEU A 854 -31.98 -35.21 -11.65
N GLY A 855 -31.39 -34.96 -12.82
CA GLY A 855 -32.00 -34.17 -13.89
C GLY A 855 -33.38 -34.67 -14.35
N ALA A 856 -33.54 -35.98 -14.55
CA ALA A 856 -34.83 -36.55 -14.94
C ALA A 856 -35.93 -36.29 -13.90
N GLU A 857 -35.55 -36.31 -12.62
CA GLU A 857 -36.46 -36.09 -11.52
C GLU A 857 -36.77 -34.61 -11.32
N ILE A 858 -35.78 -33.75 -11.45
CA ILE A 858 -35.96 -32.29 -11.46
C ILE A 858 -36.95 -31.91 -12.57
N ALA A 859 -36.76 -32.43 -13.79
CA ALA A 859 -37.67 -32.17 -14.90
C ALA A 859 -39.10 -32.65 -14.59
N ALA A 860 -39.24 -33.84 -13.98
CA ALA A 860 -40.54 -34.33 -13.52
C ALA A 860 -41.16 -33.44 -12.43
N ALA A 861 -40.34 -32.87 -11.54
CA ALA A 861 -40.78 -31.96 -10.49
C ALA A 861 -41.26 -30.62 -11.06
N GLU A 862 -40.50 -30.03 -11.98
CA GLU A 862 -40.84 -28.77 -12.66
C GLU A 862 -42.12 -28.90 -13.50
N ALA A 863 -42.32 -30.04 -14.17
CA ALA A 863 -43.54 -30.34 -14.93
C ALA A 863 -44.82 -30.30 -14.07
N THR A 864 -44.72 -30.43 -12.74
CA THR A 864 -45.88 -30.30 -11.84
C THR A 864 -46.30 -28.85 -11.56
N GLY A 865 -45.45 -27.85 -11.88
CA GLY A 865 -45.64 -26.44 -11.51
C GLY A 865 -45.47 -26.13 -10.01
N SER A 866 -45.19 -27.14 -9.18
CA SER A 866 -44.95 -26.99 -7.74
C SER A 866 -43.46 -26.96 -7.36
N PHE A 867 -42.55 -27.13 -8.31
CA PHE A 867 -41.10 -27.00 -8.13
C PHE A 867 -40.50 -26.11 -9.22
N ARG A 868 -39.48 -25.30 -8.91
CA ARG A 868 -38.81 -24.42 -9.87
C ARG A 868 -37.32 -24.27 -9.57
N LEU A 869 -36.47 -24.38 -10.58
CA LEU A 869 -35.09 -23.89 -10.52
C LEU A 869 -35.01 -22.46 -11.04
N LEU A 870 -34.49 -21.56 -10.21
CA LEU A 870 -34.34 -20.14 -10.56
C LEU A 870 -32.97 -19.80 -11.15
N GLY A 871 -32.01 -20.73 -11.05
CA GLY A 871 -30.62 -20.49 -11.43
C GLY A 871 -29.95 -19.42 -10.56
N TRP A 872 -28.83 -18.88 -11.03
CA TRP A 872 -28.16 -17.74 -10.37
C TRP A 872 -29.01 -16.46 -10.49
N ARG A 873 -29.06 -15.67 -9.41
CA ARG A 873 -29.94 -14.49 -9.28
C ARG A 873 -29.18 -13.32 -8.67
N GLU A 874 -29.34 -12.14 -9.25
CA GLU A 874 -28.87 -10.87 -8.67
C GLU A 874 -29.94 -10.26 -7.74
N ASP A 875 -31.22 -10.49 -8.03
CA ASP A 875 -32.37 -9.93 -7.33
C ASP A 875 -32.76 -10.74 -6.06
N VAL A 876 -31.76 -11.12 -5.27
CA VAL A 876 -31.93 -11.98 -4.08
C VAL A 876 -32.99 -11.44 -3.11
N GLY A 877 -33.00 -10.12 -2.85
CA GLY A 877 -33.97 -9.49 -1.95
C GLY A 877 -35.43 -9.60 -2.45
N ASP A 878 -35.63 -9.55 -3.77
CA ASP A 878 -36.96 -9.69 -4.38
C ASP A 878 -37.45 -11.13 -4.28
N VAL A 879 -36.58 -12.11 -4.58
CA VAL A 879 -36.89 -13.54 -4.44
C VAL A 879 -37.21 -13.90 -2.98
N LEU A 880 -36.43 -13.37 -2.02
CA LEU A 880 -36.68 -13.53 -0.59
C LEU A 880 -37.98 -12.88 -0.14
N SER A 881 -38.35 -11.73 -0.72
CA SER A 881 -39.63 -11.05 -0.44
C SER A 881 -40.83 -11.87 -0.94
N ALA A 882 -40.66 -12.58 -2.07
CA ALA A 882 -41.68 -13.47 -2.62
C ALA A 882 -41.92 -14.74 -1.79
N ALA A 883 -40.87 -15.26 -1.15
CA ALA A 883 -40.90 -16.47 -0.34
C ALA A 883 -41.66 -16.30 0.98
N ASP A 884 -42.28 -17.37 1.47
CA ASP A 884 -42.94 -17.45 2.78
C ASP A 884 -42.08 -18.08 3.86
N LEU A 885 -41.07 -18.86 3.44
CA LEU A 885 -40.12 -19.57 4.28
C LEU A 885 -38.84 -19.84 3.48
N LEU A 886 -37.68 -19.76 4.11
CA LEU A 886 -36.42 -20.30 3.59
C LEU A 886 -36.18 -21.70 4.19
N LEU A 887 -35.89 -22.68 3.34
CA LEU A 887 -35.44 -24.01 3.75
C LEU A 887 -33.93 -24.10 3.68
N LEU A 888 -33.30 -24.33 4.84
CA LEU A 888 -31.89 -24.66 4.92
C LEU A 888 -31.75 -26.18 5.08
N THR A 889 -31.63 -26.86 3.95
CA THR A 889 -31.46 -28.32 3.87
C THR A 889 -29.99 -28.75 3.91
N SER A 890 -29.09 -27.87 4.34
CA SER A 890 -27.66 -28.15 4.44
C SER A 890 -27.38 -29.32 5.38
N ARG A 891 -26.46 -30.19 4.96
CA ARG A 891 -25.82 -31.16 5.85
C ARG A 891 -24.77 -30.48 6.72
N GLU A 892 -24.08 -29.49 6.15
CA GLU A 892 -22.99 -28.78 6.81
C GLU A 892 -22.88 -27.33 6.28
N ASP A 893 -22.98 -26.35 7.18
CA ASP A 893 -22.89 -24.92 6.87
C ASP A 893 -22.49 -24.09 8.11
N PRO A 894 -21.31 -23.45 8.12
CA PRO A 894 -20.78 -22.75 9.30
C PRO A 894 -21.72 -21.63 9.77
N LEU A 895 -22.18 -20.77 8.86
CA LEU A 895 -23.23 -19.78 9.02
C LEU A 895 -23.49 -19.15 7.64
N PRO A 896 -24.51 -19.57 6.88
CA PRO A 896 -24.71 -19.07 5.53
C PRO A 896 -25.26 -17.64 5.52
N THR A 897 -24.70 -16.78 4.66
CA THR A 897 -25.19 -15.39 4.49
C THR A 897 -26.65 -15.35 4.05
N THR A 898 -27.11 -16.32 3.26
CA THR A 898 -28.49 -16.41 2.77
C THR A 898 -29.51 -16.53 3.90
N VAL A 899 -29.14 -17.12 5.05
CA VAL A 899 -29.99 -17.15 6.26
C VAL A 899 -30.12 -15.77 6.86
N LEU A 900 -29.02 -15.01 6.94
CA LEU A 900 -29.04 -13.64 7.43
C LEU A 900 -29.85 -12.72 6.51
N GLU A 901 -29.68 -12.86 5.19
CA GLU A 901 -30.43 -12.11 4.18
C GLU A 901 -31.94 -12.40 4.28
N ALA A 902 -32.34 -13.68 4.37
CA ALA A 902 -33.73 -14.06 4.52
C ALA A 902 -34.34 -13.46 5.79
N MET A 903 -33.63 -13.57 6.91
CA MET A 903 -34.05 -13.00 8.18
C MET A 903 -34.14 -11.46 8.12
N SER A 904 -33.25 -10.78 7.39
CA SER A 904 -33.27 -9.32 7.19
C SER A 904 -34.47 -8.82 6.36
N VAL A 905 -34.99 -9.66 5.45
CA VAL A 905 -36.23 -9.42 4.70
C VAL A 905 -37.48 -9.83 5.51
N GLY A 906 -37.27 -10.42 6.69
CA GLY A 906 -38.34 -10.94 7.53
C GLY A 906 -38.93 -12.27 7.05
N THR A 907 -38.19 -13.02 6.23
CA THR A 907 -38.55 -14.37 5.81
C THR A 907 -38.02 -15.38 6.85
N PRO A 908 -38.90 -16.12 7.55
CA PRO A 908 -38.48 -17.10 8.56
C PRO A 908 -37.75 -18.28 7.92
N VAL A 909 -36.86 -18.90 8.69
CA VAL A 909 -36.00 -20.00 8.21
C VAL A 909 -36.37 -21.30 8.92
N LEU A 910 -36.37 -22.41 8.19
CA LEU A 910 -36.50 -23.75 8.72
C LEU A 910 -35.22 -24.52 8.37
N ALA A 911 -34.49 -24.99 9.38
CA ALA A 911 -33.19 -25.63 9.21
C ALA A 911 -33.13 -27.04 9.81
N PHE A 912 -32.24 -27.89 9.28
CA PHE A 912 -31.88 -29.12 9.96
C PHE A 912 -31.03 -28.85 11.21
N ALA A 913 -31.30 -29.56 12.30
CA ALA A 913 -30.48 -29.59 13.51
C ALA A 913 -29.07 -30.03 13.14
N GLU A 914 -28.07 -29.59 13.90
CA GLU A 914 -26.68 -30.02 13.73
C GLU A 914 -26.04 -29.70 12.38
N SER A 915 -26.73 -28.96 11.50
CA SER A 915 -26.22 -28.53 10.19
C SER A 915 -25.14 -27.44 10.28
N GLY A 916 -24.91 -26.85 11.46
CA GLY A 916 -23.88 -25.85 11.72
C GLY A 916 -24.43 -24.66 12.50
N GLY A 917 -24.01 -23.42 12.18
CA GLY A 917 -24.32 -22.24 13.01
C GLY A 917 -25.72 -21.66 12.86
N ALA A 918 -26.42 -21.94 11.76
CA ALA A 918 -27.77 -21.42 11.54
C ALA A 918 -28.79 -21.91 12.59
N PRO A 919 -28.89 -23.21 12.93
CA PRO A 919 -29.78 -23.68 14.00
C PRO A 919 -29.61 -22.95 15.34
N GLU A 920 -28.37 -22.74 15.78
CA GLU A 920 -28.07 -22.01 17.02
C GLU A 920 -28.61 -20.57 16.96
N LEU A 921 -28.37 -19.88 15.84
CA LEU A 921 -28.86 -18.52 15.60
C LEU A 921 -30.38 -18.44 15.60
N LEU A 922 -31.06 -19.38 14.91
CA LEU A 922 -32.52 -19.41 14.80
C LEU A 922 -33.19 -19.59 16.15
N LEU A 923 -32.67 -20.51 16.98
CA LEU A 923 -33.19 -20.76 18.32
C LEU A 923 -32.94 -19.56 19.26
N ARG A 924 -31.74 -18.99 19.24
CA ARG A 924 -31.38 -17.82 20.05
C ARG A 924 -32.28 -16.63 19.76
N HIS A 925 -32.61 -16.38 18.50
CA HIS A 925 -33.40 -15.22 18.08
C HIS A 925 -34.88 -15.52 17.84
N ARG A 926 -35.36 -16.76 18.03
CA ARG A 926 -36.74 -17.16 17.67
C ARG A 926 -37.09 -16.76 16.22
N ALA A 927 -36.11 -16.87 15.33
CA ALA A 927 -36.15 -16.38 13.95
C ALA A 927 -36.60 -17.46 12.94
N GLY A 928 -36.95 -18.64 13.44
CA GLY A 928 -37.21 -19.81 12.62
C GLY A 928 -37.43 -21.05 13.47
N GLU A 929 -37.38 -22.19 12.81
CA GLU A 929 -37.58 -23.49 13.42
C GLU A 929 -36.46 -24.47 13.03
N VAL A 930 -36.25 -25.48 13.87
CA VAL A 930 -35.22 -26.51 13.67
C VAL A 930 -35.88 -27.88 13.75
N VAL A 931 -35.54 -28.78 12.84
CA VAL A 931 -36.01 -30.18 12.81
C VAL A 931 -34.82 -31.15 12.79
N PRO A 932 -34.97 -32.42 13.18
CA PRO A 932 -33.86 -33.39 13.19
C PRO A 932 -33.10 -33.45 11.86
N LEU A 933 -31.77 -33.66 11.92
CA LEU A 933 -30.90 -33.67 10.75
C LEU A 933 -31.37 -34.69 9.70
N ALA A 934 -31.50 -34.22 8.45
CA ALA A 934 -31.95 -35.01 7.30
C ALA A 934 -33.36 -35.65 7.41
N ASP A 935 -34.18 -35.31 8.41
CA ASP A 935 -35.58 -35.74 8.50
C ASP A 935 -36.46 -34.90 7.56
N THR A 936 -36.48 -35.30 6.29
CA THR A 936 -37.25 -34.63 5.23
C THR A 936 -38.76 -34.70 5.46
N GLU A 937 -39.26 -35.72 6.16
CA GLU A 937 -40.67 -35.85 6.52
C GLU A 937 -41.07 -34.87 7.64
N ALA A 938 -40.23 -34.69 8.66
CA ALA A 938 -40.44 -33.65 9.67
C ALA A 938 -40.40 -32.25 9.06
N MET A 939 -39.43 -31.98 8.18
CA MET A 939 -39.36 -30.71 7.47
C MET A 939 -40.62 -30.49 6.61
N ALA A 940 -41.05 -31.48 5.83
CA ALA A 940 -42.28 -31.41 5.05
C ALA A 940 -43.53 -31.19 5.90
N ARG A 941 -43.65 -31.84 7.07
CA ARG A 941 -44.76 -31.60 8.01
C ARG A 941 -44.79 -30.13 8.46
N ARG A 942 -43.63 -29.55 8.78
CA ARG A 942 -43.55 -28.15 9.21
C ARG A 942 -43.89 -27.19 8.08
N VAL A 943 -43.38 -27.42 6.88
CA VAL A 943 -43.71 -26.61 5.70
C VAL A 943 -45.21 -26.68 5.39
N ALA A 944 -45.82 -27.86 5.42
CA ALA A 944 -47.25 -28.04 5.18
C ALA A 944 -48.12 -27.36 6.25
N ALA A 945 -47.64 -27.25 7.50
CA ALA A 945 -48.33 -26.57 8.59
C ALA A 945 -48.09 -25.04 8.60
N HIS A 946 -47.05 -24.55 7.92
CA HIS A 946 -46.62 -23.15 7.95
C HIS A 946 -47.71 -22.19 7.46
N ARG A 947 -47.87 -21.03 8.09
CA ARG A 947 -48.77 -19.98 7.62
C ARG A 947 -47.94 -18.78 7.16
N PRO A 948 -48.23 -18.19 5.98
CA PRO A 948 -47.51 -17.01 5.51
C PRO A 948 -47.44 -15.91 6.59
N PRO A 949 -46.24 -15.39 6.91
CA PRO A 949 -46.10 -14.42 7.98
C PRO A 949 -46.76 -13.08 7.61
N ARG A 950 -47.53 -12.51 8.54
CA ARG A 950 -48.10 -11.16 8.41
C ARG A 950 -46.99 -10.12 8.29
N ARG A 951 -47.26 -8.99 7.62
CA ARG A 951 -46.31 -7.87 7.45
C ARG A 951 -45.63 -7.46 8.76
N ALA A 952 -46.38 -7.31 9.84
CA ALA A 952 -45.84 -6.94 11.15
C ALA A 952 -44.89 -7.99 11.74
N ALA A 953 -45.10 -9.28 11.47
CA ALA A 953 -44.19 -10.33 11.92
C ALA A 953 -42.87 -10.32 11.12
N ARG A 954 -42.95 -10.13 9.80
CA ARG A 954 -41.77 -9.95 8.94
C ARG A 954 -40.94 -8.77 9.40
N GLN A 955 -41.58 -7.62 9.64
CA GLN A 955 -40.90 -6.42 10.08
C GLN A 955 -40.21 -6.61 11.44
N ARG A 956 -40.88 -7.23 12.43
CA ARG A 956 -40.26 -7.54 13.73
C ARG A 956 -39.02 -8.43 13.60
N LEU A 957 -39.10 -9.46 12.75
CA LEU A 957 -37.96 -10.35 12.49
C LEU A 957 -36.80 -9.58 11.85
N ALA A 958 -37.07 -8.81 10.79
CA ALA A 958 -36.09 -7.96 10.12
C ALA A 958 -35.40 -7.00 11.10
N GLU A 959 -36.17 -6.26 11.90
CA GLU A 959 -35.65 -5.32 12.90
C GLU A 959 -34.80 -6.01 13.97
N GLN A 960 -35.19 -7.20 14.41
CA GLN A 960 -34.42 -7.96 15.39
C GLN A 960 -33.06 -8.38 14.83
N VAL A 961 -33.02 -8.81 13.57
CA VAL A 961 -31.82 -9.31 12.90
C VAL A 961 -30.87 -8.16 12.56
N LEU A 962 -31.41 -7.03 12.12
CA LEU A 962 -30.64 -5.80 11.92
C LEU A 962 -29.98 -5.33 13.22
N ARG A 963 -30.57 -5.61 14.40
CA ARG A 963 -29.92 -5.32 15.69
C ARG A 963 -28.86 -6.34 16.08
N SER A 964 -29.11 -7.64 15.88
CA SER A 964 -28.23 -8.71 16.39
C SER A 964 -27.14 -9.18 15.43
N CYS A 965 -27.32 -8.94 14.13
CA CYS A 965 -26.44 -9.43 13.06
C CYS A 965 -26.03 -8.29 12.11
N ALA A 966 -25.89 -7.07 12.62
CA ALA A 966 -25.39 -5.94 11.85
C ALA A 966 -23.92 -6.15 11.44
N PHE A 967 -23.60 -5.76 10.20
CA PHE A 967 -22.24 -5.91 9.68
C PHE A 967 -21.22 -4.95 10.27
N GLY A 968 -21.63 -3.71 10.58
CA GLY A 968 -20.76 -2.71 11.19
C GLY A 968 -20.16 -3.17 12.54
N PRO A 969 -20.99 -3.57 13.53
CA PRO A 969 -20.49 -4.10 14.80
C PRO A 969 -19.62 -5.36 14.66
N TYR A 970 -19.90 -6.21 13.67
CA TYR A 970 -19.05 -7.37 13.36
C TYR A 970 -17.66 -6.93 12.89
N ALA A 971 -17.58 -6.03 11.90
CA ALA A 971 -16.32 -5.48 11.39
C ALA A 971 -15.53 -4.74 12.48
N GLU A 972 -16.21 -3.97 13.34
CA GLU A 972 -15.63 -3.28 14.48
C GLU A 972 -15.01 -4.27 15.48
N SER A 973 -15.74 -5.34 15.83
CA SER A 973 -15.25 -6.37 16.76
C SER A 973 -13.99 -7.04 16.21
N LEU A 974 -13.98 -7.34 14.91
CA LEU A 974 -12.79 -7.88 14.25
C LEU A 974 -11.62 -6.89 14.25
N LEU A 975 -11.87 -5.60 14.00
CA LEU A 975 -10.84 -4.58 14.05
C LEU A 975 -10.18 -4.50 15.44
N ARG A 976 -10.97 -4.56 16.52
CA ARG A 976 -10.45 -4.56 17.89
C ARG A 976 -9.69 -5.84 18.25
N LEU A 977 -10.10 -6.99 17.73
CA LEU A 977 -9.34 -8.23 17.87
C LEU A 977 -8.01 -8.17 17.14
N ALA A 978 -7.99 -7.59 15.93
CA ALA A 978 -6.77 -7.38 15.17
C ALA A 978 -5.87 -6.29 15.78
N ARG A 979 -6.45 -5.27 16.44
CA ARG A 979 -5.76 -4.16 17.11
C ARG A 979 -6.23 -3.98 18.56
N PRO A 980 -5.74 -4.82 19.48
CA PRO A 980 -6.07 -4.71 20.89
C PRO A 980 -5.60 -3.36 21.45
N GLY A 981 -6.49 -2.66 22.15
CA GLY A 981 -6.23 -1.32 22.70
C GLY A 981 -6.76 -0.17 21.85
N LEU A 982 -7.32 -0.42 20.66
CA LEU A 982 -7.99 0.62 19.87
C LEU A 982 -9.25 1.13 20.62
N PRO A 983 -9.34 2.42 20.97
CA PRO A 983 -10.49 2.96 21.68
C PRO A 983 -11.73 3.10 20.80
N ALA A 984 -12.89 3.01 21.46
CA ALA A 984 -14.19 3.22 20.86
C ALA A 984 -14.53 4.71 20.76
N ILE A 985 -14.19 5.40 19.67
CA ILE A 985 -14.41 6.85 19.56
C ILE A 985 -15.53 7.18 18.56
N SER A 986 -16.63 7.77 19.04
CA SER A 986 -17.62 8.42 18.16
C SER A 986 -17.28 9.89 18.00
N ALA A 987 -17.02 10.34 16.76
CA ALA A 987 -16.84 11.75 16.43
C ALA A 987 -18.18 12.36 16.05
N VAL A 988 -18.67 13.35 16.79
CA VAL A 988 -19.98 13.97 16.55
C VAL A 988 -19.82 15.44 16.23
N VAL A 989 -20.05 15.79 14.96
CA VAL A 989 -20.00 17.16 14.45
C VAL A 989 -21.32 17.86 14.74
N LEU A 990 -21.26 18.99 15.44
CA LEU A 990 -22.41 19.80 15.80
C LEU A 990 -22.53 20.97 14.80
N SER A 991 -23.62 21.02 14.04
CA SER A 991 -23.79 21.97 12.92
C SER A 991 -25.07 22.81 13.07
N HIS A 992 -24.94 24.13 12.93
CA HIS A 992 -26.05 25.06 12.69
C HIS A 992 -25.52 26.29 11.94
N GLN A 993 -25.91 26.47 10.68
CA GLN A 993 -25.44 27.56 9.80
C GLN A 993 -23.91 27.61 9.60
N TYR A 994 -23.28 26.44 9.40
CA TYR A 994 -21.83 26.32 9.28
C TYR A 994 -21.34 25.73 7.96
N ALA A 995 -22.11 25.85 6.87
CA ALA A 995 -21.74 25.31 5.55
C ALA A 995 -20.33 25.76 5.11
N ARG A 996 -19.94 26.99 5.44
CA ARG A 996 -18.61 27.56 5.14
C ARG A 996 -17.46 26.75 5.77
N TYR A 997 -17.60 26.27 7.00
CA TYR A 997 -16.50 25.67 7.76
C TYR A 997 -16.57 24.14 7.83
N LEU A 998 -17.76 23.58 7.64
CA LEU A 998 -18.04 22.15 7.80
C LEU A 998 -17.15 21.26 6.94
N ARG A 999 -16.79 21.73 5.74
CA ARG A 999 -15.87 21.04 4.82
C ARG A 999 -14.49 20.82 5.44
N ALA A 1000 -13.91 21.86 6.04
CA ALA A 1000 -12.60 21.79 6.69
C ALA A 1000 -12.66 20.95 7.97
N ARG A 1001 -13.75 21.05 8.73
CA ARG A 1001 -13.95 20.27 9.95
C ARG A 1001 -14.00 18.76 9.67
N LEU A 1002 -14.80 18.34 8.68
CA LEU A 1002 -14.88 16.94 8.30
C LEU A 1002 -13.54 16.42 7.76
N ALA A 1003 -12.85 17.23 6.95
CA ALA A 1003 -11.51 16.89 6.48
C ALA A 1003 -10.53 16.64 7.65
N SER A 1004 -10.55 17.46 8.70
CA SER A 1004 -9.67 17.25 9.86
C SER A 1004 -10.02 16.00 10.68
N ILE A 1005 -11.28 15.55 10.66
CA ILE A 1005 -11.71 14.27 11.24
C ILE A 1005 -11.26 13.08 10.38
N PHE A 1006 -11.43 13.17 9.06
CA PHE A 1006 -11.05 12.08 8.14
C PHE A 1006 -9.54 11.91 8.00
N ALA A 1007 -8.78 12.97 8.27
CA ALA A 1007 -7.33 12.95 8.31
C ALA A 1007 -6.74 12.30 9.59
N GLN A 1008 -7.55 11.95 10.58
CA GLN A 1008 -7.04 11.42 11.85
C GLN A 1008 -6.27 10.11 11.66
N THR A 1009 -5.12 9.98 12.33
CA THR A 1009 -4.28 8.76 12.31
C THR A 1009 -4.86 7.63 13.16
N CYS A 1010 -5.75 7.96 14.10
CA CYS A 1010 -6.51 7.02 14.90
C CYS A 1010 -7.87 6.74 14.22
N PRO A 1011 -8.20 5.46 13.92
CA PRO A 1011 -9.52 5.09 13.42
C PRO A 1011 -10.65 5.52 14.36
N VAL A 1012 -11.74 6.02 13.79
CA VAL A 1012 -12.96 6.33 14.54
C VAL A 1012 -13.98 5.20 14.40
N LEU A 1013 -14.82 5.03 15.42
CA LEU A 1013 -15.94 4.09 15.36
C LEU A 1013 -16.97 4.54 14.32
N GLU A 1014 -17.29 5.82 14.35
CA GLU A 1014 -18.28 6.45 13.49
C GLU A 1014 -18.10 7.96 13.47
N VAL A 1015 -18.63 8.58 12.42
CA VAL A 1015 -18.76 10.03 12.31
C VAL A 1015 -20.24 10.36 12.16
N ILE A 1016 -20.75 11.19 13.07
CA ILE A 1016 -22.14 11.65 13.08
C ILE A 1016 -22.13 13.16 12.85
N VAL A 1017 -22.86 13.65 11.85
CA VAL A 1017 -23.15 15.07 11.67
C VAL A 1017 -24.55 15.33 12.20
N LEU A 1018 -24.63 16.02 13.32
CA LEU A 1018 -25.87 16.41 13.97
C LEU A 1018 -26.18 17.85 13.59
N ASP A 1019 -27.13 18.03 12.67
CA ASP A 1019 -27.54 19.31 12.12
C ASP A 1019 -28.79 19.85 12.83
N ASP A 1020 -28.69 21.06 13.39
CA ASP A 1020 -29.74 21.68 14.19
C ASP A 1020 -30.68 22.57 13.36
N ALA A 1021 -31.24 21.99 12.29
CA ALA A 1021 -32.15 22.62 11.34
C ALA A 1021 -31.48 23.74 10.52
N SER A 1022 -30.39 23.42 9.83
CA SER A 1022 -29.67 24.39 9.02
C SER A 1022 -30.33 24.71 7.68
N THR A 1023 -30.18 25.95 7.22
CA THR A 1023 -30.76 26.43 5.94
C THR A 1023 -29.73 26.90 4.91
N ASP A 1024 -28.44 26.85 5.25
CA ASP A 1024 -27.33 27.36 4.43
C ASP A 1024 -26.65 26.30 3.54
N GLY A 1025 -27.26 25.10 3.44
CA GLY A 1025 -26.71 23.98 2.67
C GLY A 1025 -25.73 23.09 3.44
N SER A 1026 -25.57 23.27 4.76
CA SER A 1026 -24.66 22.48 5.61
C SER A 1026 -24.75 20.96 5.37
N VAL A 1027 -25.96 20.39 5.28
CA VAL A 1027 -26.17 18.96 5.04
C VAL A 1027 -25.59 18.49 3.70
N SER A 1028 -25.73 19.29 2.62
CA SER A 1028 -25.14 18.97 1.30
C SER A 1028 -23.62 18.97 1.38
N VAL A 1029 -23.05 20.01 2.00
CA VAL A 1029 -21.61 20.14 2.19
C VAL A 1029 -21.04 18.97 2.98
N ALA A 1030 -21.75 18.50 4.01
CA ALA A 1030 -21.32 17.33 4.78
C ALA A 1030 -21.23 16.06 3.91
N ARG A 1031 -22.25 15.82 3.08
CA ARG A 1031 -22.31 14.65 2.19
C ARG A 1031 -21.23 14.73 1.11
N GLU A 1032 -21.09 15.88 0.46
CA GLU A 1032 -20.04 16.11 -0.55
C GLU A 1032 -18.62 15.94 0.02
N ALA A 1033 -18.39 16.45 1.24
CA ALA A 1033 -17.12 16.29 1.92
C ALA A 1033 -16.84 14.80 2.20
N ALA A 1034 -17.82 14.05 2.71
CA ALA A 1034 -17.69 12.61 2.97
C ALA A 1034 -17.40 11.82 1.67
N ASP A 1035 -18.14 12.10 0.59
CA ASP A 1035 -17.93 11.45 -0.71
C ASP A 1035 -16.54 11.72 -1.28
N SER A 1036 -16.07 12.97 -1.20
CA SER A 1036 -14.74 13.36 -1.69
C SER A 1036 -13.58 12.70 -0.94
N TRP A 1037 -13.80 12.24 0.29
CA TRP A 1037 -12.84 11.50 1.10
C TRP A 1037 -13.09 9.98 1.07
N GLU A 1038 -14.11 9.51 0.33
CA GLU A 1038 -14.59 8.13 0.33
C GLU A 1038 -14.93 7.63 1.74
N ARG A 1039 -15.61 8.47 2.52
CA ARG A 1039 -16.02 8.21 3.91
C ARG A 1039 -17.52 8.11 4.01
N ASP A 1040 -18.00 7.26 4.89
CA ASP A 1040 -19.42 7.16 5.23
C ASP A 1040 -19.67 7.89 6.55
N ILE A 1041 -20.70 8.73 6.57
CA ILE A 1041 -21.13 9.50 7.75
C ILE A 1041 -22.62 9.27 8.02
N THR A 1042 -23.03 9.41 9.27
CA THR A 1042 -24.46 9.48 9.62
C THR A 1042 -24.87 10.94 9.74
N VAL A 1043 -25.82 11.40 8.94
CA VAL A 1043 -26.38 12.75 9.07
C VAL A 1043 -27.72 12.66 9.80
N VAL A 1044 -27.86 13.42 10.89
CA VAL A 1044 -29.09 13.52 11.69
C VAL A 1044 -29.58 14.97 11.60
N GLU A 1045 -30.71 15.16 10.93
CA GLU A 1045 -31.31 16.48 10.71
C GLU A 1045 -32.44 16.71 11.71
N ASN A 1046 -32.36 17.80 12.47
CA ASN A 1046 -33.47 18.23 13.32
C ASN A 1046 -34.55 18.94 12.49
N ALA A 1047 -35.81 18.65 12.80
CA ALA A 1047 -36.94 19.33 12.16
C ALA A 1047 -37.06 20.81 12.58
N THR A 1048 -36.61 21.14 13.79
CA THR A 1048 -36.64 22.49 14.35
C THR A 1048 -35.37 22.74 15.14
N ASN A 1049 -34.87 23.97 15.12
CA ASN A 1049 -33.71 24.36 15.92
C ASN A 1049 -33.97 24.14 17.41
N SER A 1050 -33.01 23.50 18.08
CA SER A 1050 -33.14 23.13 19.50
C SER A 1050 -33.02 24.31 20.47
N GLY A 1051 -32.49 25.45 20.01
CA GLY A 1051 -32.25 26.65 20.82
C GLY A 1051 -31.22 26.49 21.94
N SER A 1052 -30.53 25.35 22.02
CA SER A 1052 -29.60 25.03 23.11
C SER A 1052 -28.48 24.11 22.66
N VAL A 1053 -27.24 24.60 22.72
CA VAL A 1053 -26.03 23.82 22.45
C VAL A 1053 -25.95 22.57 23.34
N PHE A 1054 -26.36 22.66 24.61
CA PHE A 1054 -26.35 21.51 25.51
C PHE A 1054 -27.43 20.47 25.20
N ALA A 1055 -28.53 20.87 24.55
CA ALA A 1055 -29.50 19.90 24.02
C ALA A 1055 -28.87 19.08 22.88
N GLN A 1056 -28.07 19.73 22.03
CA GLN A 1056 -27.28 19.05 21.00
C GLN A 1056 -26.20 18.15 21.59
N TRP A 1057 -25.46 18.60 22.61
CA TRP A 1057 -24.45 17.76 23.28
C TRP A 1057 -25.05 16.51 23.91
N ARG A 1058 -26.21 16.65 24.57
CA ARG A 1058 -26.94 15.49 25.11
C ARG A 1058 -27.37 14.55 24.01
N ARG A 1059 -27.94 15.08 22.92
CA ARG A 1059 -28.37 14.26 21.79
C ARG A 1059 -27.20 13.54 21.13
N ALA A 1060 -26.06 14.22 20.97
CA ALA A 1060 -24.81 13.65 20.48
C ALA A 1060 -24.33 12.50 21.38
N ALA A 1061 -24.29 12.70 22.70
CA ALA A 1061 -23.90 11.68 23.66
C ALA A 1061 -24.87 10.48 23.71
N GLU A 1062 -26.17 10.71 23.53
CA GLU A 1062 -27.18 9.65 23.45
C GLU A 1062 -27.04 8.81 22.17
N LEU A 1063 -26.80 9.45 21.02
CA LEU A 1063 -26.66 8.80 19.71
C LEU A 1063 -25.34 8.05 19.55
N ALA A 1064 -24.25 8.57 20.11
CA ALA A 1064 -22.93 7.95 20.03
C ALA A 1064 -22.92 6.53 20.58
N ARG A 1065 -22.24 5.60 19.87
CA ARG A 1065 -22.04 4.21 20.33
C ARG A 1065 -20.71 4.00 21.06
N GLY A 1066 -19.74 4.89 20.87
CA GLY A 1066 -18.39 4.74 21.44
C GLY A 1066 -18.36 4.90 22.96
N ASP A 1067 -17.42 4.21 23.60
CA ASP A 1067 -17.04 4.42 25.02
C ASP A 1067 -16.57 5.86 25.24
N PHE A 1068 -15.94 6.44 24.21
CA PHE A 1068 -15.51 7.82 24.16
C PHE A 1068 -16.25 8.60 23.07
N ILE A 1069 -16.52 9.87 23.35
CA ILE A 1069 -17.17 10.80 22.43
C ILE A 1069 -16.33 12.05 22.28
N TRP A 1070 -16.15 12.46 21.02
CA TRP A 1070 -15.58 13.75 20.68
C TRP A 1070 -16.67 14.65 20.13
N LEU A 1071 -16.96 15.72 20.86
CA LEU A 1071 -17.89 16.77 20.43
C LEU A 1071 -17.11 17.77 19.58
N ALA A 1072 -17.41 17.78 18.30
CA ALA A 1072 -16.68 18.46 17.26
C ALA A 1072 -17.48 19.68 16.77
N GLU A 1073 -17.13 20.89 17.19
CA GLU A 1073 -17.81 22.09 16.69
C GLU A 1073 -17.48 22.29 15.20
N ALA A 1074 -18.50 22.64 14.39
CA ALA A 1074 -18.38 22.64 12.92
C ALA A 1074 -17.43 23.71 12.36
N ASP A 1075 -17.12 24.75 13.13
CA ASP A 1075 -16.24 25.85 12.75
C ASP A 1075 -14.78 25.68 13.16
N ASP A 1076 -14.48 24.68 13.99
CA ASP A 1076 -13.11 24.35 14.43
C ASP A 1076 -12.38 23.39 13.48
N ALA A 1077 -11.09 23.18 13.74
CA ALA A 1077 -10.27 22.17 13.09
C ALA A 1077 -9.33 21.48 14.09
N CYS A 1078 -8.56 20.49 13.65
CA CYS A 1078 -7.58 19.81 14.50
C CYS A 1078 -6.44 19.21 13.68
N GLU A 1079 -5.35 18.90 14.36
CA GLU A 1079 -4.21 18.18 13.80
C GLU A 1079 -4.51 16.69 13.60
N PRO A 1080 -3.96 16.03 12.56
CA PRO A 1080 -4.18 14.60 12.27
C PRO A 1080 -3.85 13.62 13.40
N ARG A 1081 -2.97 13.99 14.34
CA ARG A 1081 -2.61 13.16 15.50
C ARG A 1081 -3.43 13.43 16.75
N PHE A 1082 -4.43 14.31 16.69
CA PHE A 1082 -5.24 14.71 17.85
C PHE A 1082 -5.86 13.50 18.58
N LEU A 1083 -6.57 12.63 17.86
CA LEU A 1083 -7.22 11.47 18.47
C LEU A 1083 -6.20 10.41 18.92
N GLU A 1084 -5.11 10.20 18.15
CA GLU A 1084 -4.03 9.26 18.52
C GLU A 1084 -3.41 9.64 19.86
N ARG A 1085 -3.00 10.90 20.02
CA ARG A 1085 -2.34 11.38 21.25
C ARG A 1085 -3.27 11.35 22.45
N LEU A 1086 -4.53 11.77 22.29
CA LEU A 1086 -5.51 11.69 23.37
C LEU A 1086 -5.87 10.24 23.72
N ALA A 1087 -6.04 9.38 22.73
CA ALA A 1087 -6.28 7.95 22.94
C ALA A 1087 -5.14 7.28 23.73
N GLU A 1088 -3.88 7.53 23.35
CA GLU A 1088 -2.70 7.05 24.07
C GLU A 1088 -2.70 7.55 25.51
N ALA A 1089 -3.04 8.82 25.74
CA ALA A 1089 -3.10 9.38 27.08
C ALA A 1089 -4.20 8.73 27.93
N LEU A 1090 -5.38 8.49 27.36
CA LEU A 1090 -6.50 7.80 28.02
C LEU A 1090 -6.20 6.34 28.32
N ALA A 1091 -5.47 5.64 27.43
CA ALA A 1091 -5.11 4.24 27.61
C ALA A 1091 -4.21 3.99 28.83
N ARG A 1092 -3.45 5.00 29.27
CA ARG A 1092 -2.60 4.93 30.48
C ARG A 1092 -3.41 4.84 31.77
N ALA A 1093 -4.67 5.27 31.79
CA ALA A 1093 -5.52 5.29 32.98
C ALA A 1093 -6.98 4.95 32.63
N PRO A 1094 -7.40 3.69 32.85
CA PRO A 1094 -8.75 3.22 32.50
C PRO A 1094 -9.91 3.97 33.18
N ASP A 1095 -9.65 4.68 34.28
CA ASP A 1095 -10.62 5.51 35.02
C ASP A 1095 -10.68 6.96 34.52
N THR A 1096 -9.96 7.32 33.45
CA THR A 1096 -9.96 8.69 32.93
C THR A 1096 -11.35 9.12 32.48
N LEU A 1097 -11.81 10.27 32.96
CA LEU A 1097 -13.13 10.83 32.67
C LEU A 1097 -13.15 11.65 31.38
N LEU A 1098 -12.08 12.40 31.12
CA LEU A 1098 -11.86 13.16 29.89
C LEU A 1098 -10.36 13.38 29.68
N GLY A 1099 -9.97 13.48 28.41
CA GLY A 1099 -8.65 13.94 27.99
C GLY A 1099 -8.78 15.22 27.18
N PHE A 1100 -7.86 16.17 27.33
CA PHE A 1100 -7.83 17.37 26.49
C PHE A 1100 -6.41 17.75 26.12
N CYS A 1101 -6.27 18.56 25.07
CA CYS A 1101 -4.98 19.06 24.61
C CYS A 1101 -4.93 20.60 24.62
N ASP A 1102 -3.73 21.14 24.49
CA ASP A 1102 -3.55 22.56 24.22
C ASP A 1102 -4.17 22.93 22.84
N SER A 1103 -4.50 24.20 22.67
CA SER A 1103 -5.13 24.72 21.45
C SER A 1103 -4.38 25.91 20.89
N ARG A 1104 -4.27 25.97 19.57
CA ARG A 1104 -3.98 27.22 18.86
C ARG A 1104 -5.28 27.88 18.43
N SER A 1105 -5.25 29.17 18.14
CA SER A 1105 -6.44 29.92 17.73
C SER A 1105 -6.30 30.65 16.41
N ILE A 1106 -7.41 30.73 15.69
CA ILE A 1106 -7.56 31.37 14.38
C ILE A 1106 -8.79 32.28 14.35
N ASP A 1107 -8.82 33.27 13.46
CA ASP A 1107 -9.99 34.15 13.24
C ASP A 1107 -11.01 33.54 12.25
N ALA A 1108 -12.03 34.31 11.86
CA ALA A 1108 -13.06 33.86 10.90
C ALA A 1108 -12.53 33.63 9.47
N GLU A 1109 -11.33 34.14 9.16
CA GLU A 1109 -10.64 34.06 7.88
C GLU A 1109 -9.45 33.07 7.92
N ASP A 1110 -9.43 32.17 8.92
CA ASP A 1110 -8.39 31.15 9.14
C ASP A 1110 -7.01 31.72 9.50
N ARG A 1111 -6.89 33.02 9.82
CA ARG A 1111 -5.60 33.63 10.15
C ARG A 1111 -5.20 33.32 11.59
N PRO A 1112 -3.92 33.02 11.86
CA PRO A 1112 -3.46 32.74 13.22
C PRO A 1112 -3.65 33.93 14.17
N ILE A 1113 -4.26 33.67 15.34
CA ILE A 1113 -4.38 34.63 16.46
C ILE A 1113 -3.31 34.35 17.53
N ALA A 1114 -3.21 33.09 17.98
CA ALA A 1114 -2.24 32.67 18.97
C ALA A 1114 -1.80 31.22 18.72
N PRO A 1115 -0.49 30.91 18.83
CA PRO A 1115 0.03 29.57 18.52
C PRO A 1115 -0.26 28.53 19.61
N SER A 1116 -0.67 28.96 20.82
CA SER A 1116 -0.94 28.10 21.97
C SER A 1116 -1.74 28.88 23.03
N TYR A 1117 -2.49 28.18 23.89
CA TYR A 1117 -3.14 28.75 25.08
C TYR A 1117 -2.32 28.64 26.35
N ARG A 1118 -1.07 28.14 26.27
CA ARG A 1118 -0.15 28.01 27.40
C ARG A 1118 0.04 29.30 28.18
N ASP A 1119 0.18 30.45 27.51
CA ASP A 1119 0.30 31.76 28.16
C ASP A 1119 -0.90 32.09 29.06
N TYR A 1120 -2.08 31.56 28.73
CA TYR A 1120 -3.28 31.70 29.55
C TYR A 1120 -3.28 30.70 30.71
N TYR A 1121 -2.79 29.48 30.49
CA TYR A 1121 -2.65 28.44 31.51
C TYR A 1121 -1.64 28.80 32.60
N GLU A 1122 -0.50 29.40 32.22
CA GLU A 1122 0.59 29.82 33.11
C GLU A 1122 0.17 30.86 34.15
N ARG A 1123 -0.95 31.56 33.93
CA ARG A 1123 -1.49 32.57 34.85
C ARG A 1123 -2.31 31.98 36.01
N SER A 1124 -2.61 30.68 35.97
CA SER A 1124 -3.32 29.97 37.04
C SER A 1124 -2.39 29.54 38.18
N ALA A 1125 -2.97 29.07 39.29
CA ALA A 1125 -2.28 28.49 40.46
C ALA A 1125 -1.33 27.30 40.20
N GLY A 1126 -1.13 26.87 38.95
CA GLY A 1126 -0.28 25.74 38.58
C GLY A 1126 0.59 26.01 37.37
N ALA A 1127 1.19 27.20 37.29
CA ALA A 1127 2.17 27.56 36.27
C ALA A 1127 3.23 26.45 36.06
N GLY A 1128 3.55 26.13 34.81
CA GLY A 1128 4.46 25.03 34.45
C GLY A 1128 3.89 23.61 34.57
N ALA A 1129 2.78 23.40 35.28
CA ALA A 1129 2.20 22.06 35.45
C ALA A 1129 1.55 21.50 34.18
N LEU A 1130 1.23 22.37 33.21
CA LEU A 1130 0.70 22.00 31.89
C LEU A 1130 1.74 22.23 30.78
N ALA A 1131 3.03 22.19 31.13
CA ALA A 1131 4.13 22.31 30.16
C ALA A 1131 4.45 20.98 29.46
N HIS A 1132 4.03 19.85 30.03
CA HIS A 1132 4.24 18.50 29.52
C HIS A 1132 2.96 17.67 29.64
N ASP A 1133 2.91 16.54 28.91
CA ASP A 1133 1.83 15.57 29.01
C ASP A 1133 1.77 15.00 30.43
N ASP A 1134 0.60 14.97 31.05
CA ASP A 1134 0.44 14.49 32.43
C ASP A 1134 -0.97 13.92 32.69
N LEU A 1135 -1.11 13.18 33.79
CA LEU A 1135 -2.36 12.62 34.29
C LEU A 1135 -2.65 13.19 35.68
N PHE A 1136 -3.82 13.80 35.83
CA PHE A 1136 -4.24 14.43 37.08
C PHE A 1136 -5.38 13.67 37.72
N GLU A 1137 -5.40 13.60 39.06
CA GLU A 1137 -6.59 13.21 39.81
C GLU A 1137 -7.71 14.23 39.58
N ALA A 1138 -8.93 13.79 39.25
CA ALA A 1138 -10.00 14.63 38.76
C ALA A 1138 -10.42 15.73 39.75
N ALA A 1139 -10.62 15.40 41.02
CA ALA A 1139 -10.97 16.39 42.04
C ALA A 1139 -9.79 17.34 42.33
N GLY A 1140 -8.55 16.84 42.29
CA GLY A 1140 -7.33 17.62 42.38
C GLY A 1140 -7.22 18.63 41.24
N PHE A 1141 -7.47 18.22 40.01
CA PHE A 1141 -7.47 19.08 38.83
C PHE A 1141 -8.55 20.17 38.96
N ALA A 1142 -9.77 19.79 39.36
CA ALA A 1142 -10.87 20.73 39.58
C ALA A 1142 -10.51 21.79 40.64
N ARG A 1143 -9.92 21.38 41.78
CA ARG A 1143 -9.56 22.28 42.89
C ARG A 1143 -8.37 23.17 42.58
N ARG A 1144 -7.35 22.64 41.89
CA ARG A 1144 -6.11 23.34 41.60
C ARG A 1144 -6.27 24.33 40.45
N PHE A 1145 -6.93 23.90 39.37
CA PHE A 1145 -6.98 24.65 38.13
C PHE A 1145 -8.36 25.25 37.87
N LEU A 1146 -9.37 24.39 37.70
CA LEU A 1146 -10.71 24.84 37.31
C LEU A 1146 -11.37 25.72 38.36
N ALA A 1147 -10.99 25.66 39.63
CA ALA A 1147 -11.54 26.53 40.67
C ALA A 1147 -11.17 28.00 40.50
N GLU A 1148 -10.08 28.31 39.79
CA GLU A 1148 -9.66 29.68 39.50
C GLU A 1148 -10.20 30.19 38.15
N ARG A 1149 -10.00 29.42 37.09
CA ARG A 1149 -10.38 29.80 35.71
C ARG A 1149 -10.66 28.56 34.87
N ASN A 1150 -11.50 28.69 33.83
CA ASN A 1150 -11.68 27.59 32.88
C ASN A 1150 -10.42 27.44 32.04
N LEU A 1151 -9.74 26.28 32.11
CA LEU A 1151 -8.57 25.97 31.27
C LEU A 1151 -8.94 25.22 29.99
N ILE A 1152 -10.16 24.69 29.91
CA ILE A 1152 -10.69 24.00 28.74
C ILE A 1152 -11.62 24.97 28.03
N LEU A 1153 -11.04 25.82 27.19
CA LEU A 1153 -11.74 26.97 26.59
C LEU A 1153 -12.66 26.61 25.41
N ASN A 1154 -12.59 25.37 24.93
CA ASN A 1154 -13.31 24.90 23.77
C ASN A 1154 -13.51 23.37 23.85
N VAL A 1155 -14.70 22.90 23.49
CA VAL A 1155 -15.05 21.48 23.61
C VAL A 1155 -14.40 20.61 22.54
N SER A 1156 -14.10 21.18 21.36
CA SER A 1156 -13.42 20.46 20.28
C SER A 1156 -12.02 19.99 20.67
N GLY A 1157 -11.40 20.57 21.70
CA GLY A 1157 -10.15 20.09 22.27
C GLY A 1157 -10.26 18.90 23.22
N VAL A 1158 -11.46 18.33 23.44
CA VAL A 1158 -11.74 17.34 24.50
C VAL A 1158 -12.27 16.03 23.95
N LEU A 1159 -11.68 14.92 24.41
CA LEU A 1159 -12.20 13.56 24.23
C LEU A 1159 -12.80 13.07 25.55
N TRP A 1160 -14.11 12.86 25.57
CA TRP A 1160 -14.86 12.52 26.78
C TRP A 1160 -15.10 11.03 26.91
N ARG A 1161 -15.08 10.51 28.14
CA ARG A 1161 -15.78 9.26 28.43
C ARG A 1161 -17.28 9.52 28.34
N ARG A 1162 -17.96 8.78 27.46
CA ARG A 1162 -19.37 8.99 27.14
C ARG A 1162 -20.27 8.90 28.36
N SER A 1163 -20.06 7.91 29.23
CA SER A 1163 -20.85 7.72 30.45
C SER A 1163 -20.71 8.90 31.43
N ALA A 1164 -19.50 9.43 31.59
CA ALA A 1164 -19.23 10.55 32.48
C ALA A 1164 -19.92 11.84 31.98
N LEU A 1165 -19.88 12.09 30.66
CA LEU A 1165 -20.56 13.23 30.04
C LEU A 1165 -22.09 13.13 30.16
N LEU A 1166 -22.68 11.96 29.88
CA LEU A 1166 -24.12 11.74 30.03
C LEU A 1166 -24.59 11.99 31.46
N GLU A 1167 -23.85 11.48 32.45
CA GLU A 1167 -24.17 11.68 33.86
C GLU A 1167 -24.05 13.16 34.26
N ALA A 1168 -23.00 13.87 33.80
CA ALA A 1168 -22.83 15.29 34.04
C ALA A 1168 -23.97 16.13 33.44
N LEU A 1169 -24.35 15.85 32.18
CA LEU A 1169 -25.48 16.48 31.49
C LEU A 1169 -26.80 16.22 32.22
N ARG A 1170 -27.03 15.00 32.70
CA ARG A 1170 -28.21 14.62 33.47
C ARG A 1170 -28.32 15.42 34.77
N ARG A 1171 -27.22 15.53 35.53
CA ARG A 1171 -27.18 16.27 36.81
C ARG A 1171 -27.34 17.77 36.63
N CYS A 1172 -26.80 18.33 35.55
CA CYS A 1172 -26.87 19.77 35.26
C CYS A 1172 -28.09 20.18 34.42
N ALA A 1173 -28.94 19.25 34.00
CA ALA A 1173 -29.99 19.49 33.00
C ALA A 1173 -30.91 20.69 33.33
N ALA A 1174 -31.29 20.85 34.60
CA ALA A 1174 -32.17 21.93 35.04
C ALA A 1174 -31.50 23.32 35.06
N GLU A 1175 -30.16 23.37 35.14
CA GLU A 1175 -29.43 24.63 35.25
C GLU A 1175 -28.72 25.07 33.96
N LEU A 1176 -28.36 24.14 33.07
CA LEU A 1176 -27.65 24.43 31.81
C LEU A 1176 -28.32 25.51 30.94
N PRO A 1177 -29.65 25.56 30.79
CA PRO A 1177 -30.31 26.64 30.02
C PRO A 1177 -30.08 28.05 30.58
N ARG A 1178 -29.65 28.17 31.85
CA ARG A 1178 -29.37 29.45 32.51
C ARG A 1178 -27.93 29.93 32.28
N TRP A 1179 -27.08 29.12 31.66
CA TRP A 1179 -25.69 29.44 31.36
C TRP A 1179 -25.56 29.82 29.89
N ARG A 1180 -24.99 31.00 29.60
CA ARG A 1180 -24.72 31.45 28.22
C ARG A 1180 -23.25 31.34 27.84
N LEU A 1181 -22.33 31.44 28.79
CA LEU A 1181 -20.87 31.47 28.54
C LEU A 1181 -20.10 30.41 29.32
N ALA A 1182 -20.45 30.14 30.59
CA ALA A 1182 -19.68 29.24 31.46
C ALA A 1182 -20.33 27.85 31.65
N GLY A 1183 -21.23 27.44 30.74
CA GLY A 1183 -21.97 26.18 30.87
C GLY A 1183 -21.09 24.95 30.64
N ASP A 1184 -20.10 25.05 29.76
CA ASP A 1184 -19.03 24.07 29.56
C ASP A 1184 -18.17 23.90 30.81
N TRP A 1185 -17.72 25.01 31.43
CA TRP A 1185 -16.99 25.01 32.70
C TRP A 1185 -17.78 24.33 33.81
N ARG A 1186 -19.09 24.58 33.86
CA ARG A 1186 -20.00 23.90 34.77
C ARG A 1186 -20.03 22.39 34.49
N LEU A 1187 -20.10 21.96 33.24
CA LEU A 1187 -20.09 20.54 32.87
C LEU A 1187 -18.77 19.85 33.19
N TYR A 1188 -17.62 20.45 32.86
CA TYR A 1188 -16.31 19.93 33.23
C TYR A 1188 -16.25 19.71 34.74
N SER A 1189 -16.65 20.72 35.53
CA SER A 1189 -16.65 20.58 36.99
C SER A 1189 -17.58 19.49 37.51
N GLU A 1190 -18.74 19.25 36.87
CA GLU A 1190 -19.64 18.17 37.27
C GLU A 1190 -19.07 16.80 36.91
N ALA A 1191 -18.45 16.68 35.74
CA ALA A 1191 -17.81 15.44 35.33
C ALA A 1191 -16.70 15.05 36.31
N LEU A 1192 -15.82 15.99 36.67
CA LEU A 1192 -14.68 15.70 37.56
C LEU A 1192 -15.07 15.31 38.99
N LYS A 1193 -16.27 15.67 39.45
CA LYS A 1193 -16.80 15.22 40.76
C LYS A 1193 -17.12 13.73 40.81
N GLN A 1194 -17.19 13.06 39.67
CA GLN A 1194 -17.51 11.62 39.61
C GLN A 1194 -16.33 10.75 40.08
N GLY A 1195 -15.14 11.33 40.25
CA GLY A 1195 -13.92 10.62 40.64
C GLY A 1195 -13.22 9.95 39.46
N GLY A 1196 -11.91 9.76 39.56
CA GLY A 1196 -11.07 9.23 38.49
C GLY A 1196 -9.98 10.22 38.09
N SER A 1197 -9.63 10.25 36.82
CA SER A 1197 -8.48 11.02 36.33
C SER A 1197 -8.80 11.90 35.10
N VAL A 1198 -7.92 12.85 34.82
CA VAL A 1198 -7.93 13.77 33.66
C VAL A 1198 -6.60 13.67 32.95
N ALA A 1199 -6.64 13.36 31.66
CA ALA A 1199 -5.44 13.34 30.82
C ALA A 1199 -5.24 14.69 30.14
N TYR A 1200 -3.99 15.17 30.11
CA TYR A 1200 -3.60 16.37 29.39
C TYR A 1200 -2.47 16.07 28.40
N VAL A 1201 -2.58 16.64 27.20
CA VAL A 1201 -1.53 16.63 26.17
C VAL A 1201 -1.07 18.06 25.91
N ALA A 1202 0.22 18.32 26.08
CA ALA A 1202 0.78 19.68 26.04
C ALA A 1202 0.99 20.24 24.62
N GLU A 1203 0.90 19.38 23.61
CA GLU A 1203 0.97 19.78 22.20
C GLU A 1203 -0.33 20.45 21.75
N ALA A 1204 -0.23 21.55 21.01
CA ALA A 1204 -1.36 22.31 20.48
C ALA A 1204 -2.00 21.61 19.28
N LEU A 1205 -2.81 20.58 19.54
CA LEU A 1205 -3.42 19.70 18.53
C LEU A 1205 -4.82 20.14 18.12
N ASN A 1206 -5.49 20.97 18.93
CA ASN A 1206 -6.78 21.56 18.59
C ASN A 1206 -6.61 22.95 17.97
N ILE A 1207 -7.48 23.28 17.01
CA ILE A 1207 -7.48 24.57 16.32
C ILE A 1207 -8.85 25.22 16.57
N HIS A 1208 -8.87 26.16 17.52
CA HIS A 1208 -10.09 26.82 17.97
C HIS A 1208 -10.32 28.13 17.22
N ARG A 1209 -11.47 28.26 16.55
CA ARG A 1209 -11.85 29.48 15.86
C ARG A 1209 -12.47 30.49 16.83
N ARG A 1210 -12.01 31.74 16.77
CA ARG A 1210 -12.53 32.83 17.58
C ARG A 1210 -13.13 33.92 16.68
N HIS A 1211 -14.43 34.13 16.81
CA HIS A 1211 -15.16 35.19 16.11
C HIS A 1211 -15.02 36.53 16.83
N GLU A 1212 -14.91 37.63 16.08
CA GLU A 1212 -14.93 38.98 16.67
C GLU A 1212 -16.30 39.29 17.28
N ALA A 1213 -16.33 39.74 18.52
CA ALA A 1213 -17.57 40.06 19.21
C ALA A 1213 -18.25 41.31 18.61
N GLY A 1214 -19.40 41.08 17.96
CA GLY A 1214 -20.32 42.13 17.51
C GLY A 1214 -20.83 43.04 18.64
N THR A 1215 -21.34 44.20 18.25
CA THR A 1215 -21.47 45.43 19.03
C THR A 1215 -22.62 45.42 20.05
N THR A 1216 -22.52 44.69 21.18
CA THR A 1216 -23.50 44.80 22.30
C THR A 1216 -22.86 44.69 23.72
N ARG A 1217 -21.97 45.64 24.07
CA ARG A 1217 -20.84 45.41 25.02
C ARG A 1217 -21.05 45.58 26.54
N ARG A 1218 -22.18 46.06 27.07
CA ARG A 1218 -22.32 46.28 28.55
C ARG A 1218 -23.14 45.23 29.29
N LEU A 1219 -24.30 44.84 28.75
CA LEU A 1219 -25.17 43.84 29.36
C LEU A 1219 -24.55 42.43 29.31
N GLU A 1220 -23.77 42.13 28.27
CA GLU A 1220 -23.04 40.86 28.10
C GLU A 1220 -21.83 40.77 29.05
N THR A 1221 -21.09 41.86 29.25
CA THR A 1221 -19.95 41.92 30.18
C THR A 1221 -20.37 41.68 31.63
N ALA A 1222 -21.42 42.35 32.10
CA ALA A 1222 -21.92 42.15 33.47
C ALA A 1222 -22.49 40.73 33.66
N ARG A 1223 -23.08 40.14 32.63
CA ARG A 1223 -23.54 38.75 32.65
C ARG A 1223 -22.36 37.78 32.71
N HIS A 1224 -21.33 37.99 31.90
CA HIS A 1224 -20.11 37.17 31.88
C HIS A 1224 -19.44 37.14 33.26
N LEU A 1225 -19.23 38.31 33.88
CA LEU A 1225 -18.65 38.39 35.22
C LEU A 1225 -19.52 37.69 36.29
N ARG A 1226 -20.86 37.78 36.19
CA ARG A 1226 -21.77 37.06 37.10
C ARG A 1226 -21.69 35.54 36.93
N GLU A 1227 -21.59 35.04 35.71
CA GLU A 1227 -21.43 33.60 35.46
C GLU A 1227 -20.09 33.08 36.02
N ILE A 1228 -18.97 33.79 35.80
CA ILE A 1228 -17.68 33.43 36.38
C ILE A 1228 -17.75 33.44 37.92
N ALA A 1229 -18.33 34.49 38.52
CA ALA A 1229 -18.49 34.57 39.98
C ALA A 1229 -19.34 33.42 40.54
N ARG A 1230 -20.39 33.00 39.81
CA ARG A 1230 -21.20 31.84 40.17
C ARG A 1230 -20.40 30.54 40.10
N MET A 1231 -19.53 30.38 39.09
CA MET A 1231 -18.60 29.24 39.00
C MET A 1231 -17.57 29.24 40.13
N HIS A 1232 -17.00 30.40 40.48
CA HIS A 1232 -16.10 30.54 41.62
C HIS A 1232 -16.76 30.13 42.94
N ALA A 1233 -18.00 30.57 43.18
CA ALA A 1233 -18.77 30.17 44.35
C ALA A 1233 -19.04 28.65 44.38
N HIS A 1234 -19.39 28.08 43.22
CA HIS A 1234 -19.63 26.65 43.07
C HIS A 1234 -18.38 25.80 43.38
N LEU A 1235 -17.21 26.21 42.88
CA LEU A 1235 -15.96 25.46 43.03
C LEU A 1235 -15.25 25.73 44.35
N ALA A 1236 -15.45 26.90 44.96
CA ALA A 1236 -14.93 27.20 46.30
C ALA A 1236 -15.56 26.33 47.40
N ALA A 1237 -16.70 25.69 47.12
CA ALA A 1237 -17.34 24.73 48.03
C ALA A 1237 -16.67 23.34 48.01
N LEU A 1238 -15.70 23.09 47.13
CA LEU A 1238 -14.97 21.83 47.08
C LEU A 1238 -13.99 21.69 48.27
N PRO A 1239 -13.93 20.55 48.97
CA PRO A 1239 -13.03 20.34 50.10
C PRO A 1239 -11.55 20.44 49.71
N GLY A 1240 -10.71 21.07 50.54
CA GLY A 1240 -9.26 21.16 50.30
C GLY A 1240 -8.85 22.21 49.27
N ALA A 1241 -9.61 23.30 49.14
CA ALA A 1241 -9.22 24.47 48.36
C ALA A 1241 -7.98 25.16 48.97
N ALA A 1242 -7.11 25.68 48.10
CA ALA A 1242 -5.92 26.43 48.55
C ALA A 1242 -6.32 27.67 49.37
N PRO A 1243 -5.59 28.02 50.44
CA PRO A 1243 -5.93 29.16 51.30
C PRO A 1243 -6.07 30.50 50.57
N ASP A 1244 -5.31 30.68 49.48
CA ASP A 1244 -5.27 31.89 48.66
C ASP A 1244 -6.21 31.86 47.43
N LEU A 1245 -6.97 30.77 47.21
CA LEU A 1245 -7.86 30.61 46.05
C LEU A 1245 -8.80 31.81 45.85
N ARG A 1246 -9.43 32.31 46.93
CA ARG A 1246 -10.34 33.46 46.85
C ARG A 1246 -9.63 34.74 46.39
N ALA A 1247 -8.36 34.92 46.74
CA ALA A 1247 -7.59 36.07 46.29
C ALA A 1247 -7.29 35.97 44.78
N ARG A 1248 -6.93 34.76 44.31
CA ARG A 1248 -6.72 34.49 42.87
C ARG A 1248 -7.99 34.65 42.05
N GLN A 1249 -9.13 34.14 42.54
CA GLN A 1249 -10.45 34.33 41.91
C GLN A 1249 -10.82 35.81 41.75
N ARG A 1250 -10.61 36.63 42.80
CA ARG A 1250 -10.82 38.09 42.72
C ARG A 1250 -9.87 38.75 41.71
N ARG A 1251 -8.61 38.31 41.63
CA ARG A 1251 -7.65 38.80 40.63
C ARG A 1251 -8.13 38.47 39.22
N TYR A 1252 -8.51 37.22 38.96
CA TYR A 1252 -9.03 36.78 37.66
C TYR A 1252 -10.30 37.56 37.25
N LEU A 1253 -11.25 37.78 38.15
CA LEU A 1253 -12.43 38.61 37.85
C LEU A 1253 -12.07 40.04 37.45
N ARG A 1254 -11.04 40.65 38.07
CA ARG A 1254 -10.53 41.97 37.67
C ARG A 1254 -9.86 41.93 36.29
N GLU A 1255 -9.06 40.90 36.00
CA GLU A 1255 -8.44 40.71 34.69
C GLU A 1255 -9.48 40.59 33.57
N VAL A 1256 -10.52 39.76 33.78
CA VAL A 1256 -11.61 39.60 32.81
C VAL A 1256 -12.40 40.89 32.64
N ALA A 1257 -12.71 41.61 33.74
CA ALA A 1257 -13.40 42.88 33.66
C ALA A 1257 -12.61 43.93 32.87
N ALA A 1258 -11.28 44.00 33.08
CA ALA A 1258 -10.39 44.89 32.33
C ALA A 1258 -10.34 44.52 30.84
N THR A 1259 -10.23 43.21 30.53
CA THR A 1259 -10.19 42.70 29.16
C THR A 1259 -11.48 43.02 28.40
N LEU A 1260 -12.65 42.84 29.04
CA LEU A 1260 -13.96 43.14 28.46
C LEU A 1260 -14.23 44.65 28.35
N ALA A 1261 -13.52 45.49 29.11
CA ALA A 1261 -13.62 46.95 29.05
C ALA A 1261 -12.72 47.58 27.97
N ALA A 1262 -11.68 46.89 27.50
CA ALA A 1262 -10.80 47.36 26.43
C ALA A 1262 -11.52 47.38 25.06
N ARG A 1263 -11.24 48.39 24.22
CA ARG A 1263 -11.83 48.51 22.86
C ARG A 1263 -11.36 47.35 21.96
N PRO A 1264 -12.19 46.85 21.02
CA PRO A 1264 -11.76 45.82 20.07
C PRO A 1264 -10.71 46.40 19.13
N GLY A 1265 -9.69 45.59 18.86
CA GLY A 1265 -8.57 45.94 17.98
C GLY A 1265 -7.22 46.10 18.69
N VAL A 1266 -7.16 46.00 20.02
CA VAL A 1266 -5.88 45.97 20.75
C VAL A 1266 -5.86 44.80 21.73
N TRP A 1267 -5.30 43.68 21.32
CA TRP A 1267 -4.70 42.75 22.28
C TRP A 1267 -3.44 43.42 22.81
N VAL A 1268 -3.55 44.13 23.94
CA VAL A 1268 -2.37 44.64 24.65
C VAL A 1268 -1.65 43.41 25.21
N ARG A 1269 -0.40 43.16 24.80
CA ARG A 1269 0.51 42.29 25.57
C ARG A 1269 0.60 42.87 26.98
N PRO A 1270 0.13 42.20 28.05
CA PRO A 1270 0.10 42.80 29.39
C PRO A 1270 1.47 42.73 30.09
N ALA A 1271 2.57 42.94 29.34
CA ALA A 1271 3.91 43.10 29.91
C ALA A 1271 4.22 44.57 30.25
N GLU A 1272 3.44 45.54 29.76
CA GLU A 1272 3.72 46.98 29.99
C GLU A 1272 2.83 47.65 31.06
N ALA A 1273 1.94 46.91 31.73
CA ALA A 1273 1.07 47.46 32.76
C ALA A 1273 1.53 47.14 34.20
N ALA A 1274 2.84 47.14 34.44
CA ALA A 1274 3.41 47.02 35.78
C ALA A 1274 4.48 48.10 36.02
N SER A 1275 4.03 49.34 36.19
CA SER A 1275 4.73 50.33 37.02
C SER A 1275 3.76 50.77 38.13
N PRO A 1276 4.09 50.55 39.41
CA PRO A 1276 3.26 50.99 40.52
C PRO A 1276 3.69 52.38 41.00
N GLU A 1277 3.38 53.44 40.24
CA GLU A 1277 3.36 54.82 40.74
C GLU A 1277 2.28 55.65 40.01
N ALA A 1278 1.08 55.71 40.62
CA ALA A 1278 0.11 56.83 40.63
C ALA A 1278 -1.19 56.38 41.32
#